data_AF-A0A370X935-F1
#
_entry.id   AF-A0A370X935-F1
#
_cell.length_a   1.000
_cell.length_b   1.000
_cell.length_c   1.000
_cell.angle_alpha   90.00
_cell.angle_beta   90.00
_cell.angle_gamma   90.00
#
_symmetry.space_group_name_H-M   'P 1'
#
loop_
_entity.id
_entity.type
_entity.pdbx_description
1 polymer ?
#
loop_
_entity_poly.entity_id
_entity_poly.type
_entity_poly.pdbx_seq_one_letter_code
_entity_poly.pdbx_strand_id
1 'polypeptide(L)'
;MKTLRLLSIAAVLGCLVLSVPATQAQTVSENFTGSTSNNQWYSFNGACLTAGSNAVGSLYIPSCTNNSSYFTGVGASAPTADAANNGALLLTSGANSENGGIISVTPFSSSQGVQITFTTYTFGGNSGGTFSDGADGIGFYLIDGSYSSQIQQTYNDLTTHNTNCGGSQCTITSTQLPWYFGAWGGSLGYSCSNTNNPYNGMTGAYLGLGIDEFGNFLNGGASTLNSSGDITSSYDNTNTGDASNGTDGGSGNYQPGRIGLRGYGDVNIGRLLADGGTSAMADSNSGNTPNTTDVQAVCESGGTYKYNTPTVYSYSYTYTTGSGHSATTNSYTGSLYQRSGSSRNGYTYSAKGSTVSGTTTSTSNGYTGSGTPYGAVQSGSGSNATTTYYAITATQNVATASTVATDTIPDYAVIPSAYHILPSNTPIANESATSRVGTTVATSAVPISYALTITQNGLLTLKYSYNSGNYVTVLNQQNITSSNGTIPSTFLFGFGGSTGGSNNYHEITCFQATPANIAASSAGINVQQTAQVESGTQIYLAYYHSDNWWGQLEALTLNANSDGSVSIASTANWDASCVLTGGACTSTGATTGTAQSSRLLLTSSGSGLGGGINFSNSSFPSGDAAAFGTLTTAEQNALNSGDNLGSLRLAYLSGDRTNEYVNSSGDFRARTSVLGDIMDSSPTWVGAPSTDYPDTWKDLLNSGDSLPENSGTQVYSGFESQQASRLDVVYEGSNDGFMHGFEAGSYNSSGVYSSTNNDGKEVIAYMPAAAMLNIHNTSENGVMDFSNTSYAHNFFVDATPGTGDLFYNNVWHTWLASGLGAGGNAIFILDITNPSSFSTNGTSSVIGEWNASNITCANVTNCGNNLGQTYGTPQIRRFHNGEWGVIFGNGLNSSTGDAGIYVMLFSYGSSGLSVDKTVYLDTGVGSASGVGHNTGPNGIAYVTPVDLDGDHVTDYVYAGDLYGNVWRFDLTNADPTKWGITTYPNTTNGALFTTPQTSYTSGSTTAYDVQPISTQVSVLAVASTSGSTPRVMVEFGTGLVTPQTASSGIQYATGQQALYGIWDWKQGVSGTAGAAYAGLATSAAPSAAITTSTLQSQTLTTLSTAGSGVIQGYRTVTNNTVCFAGTTCNDGSSGTQFGWYENLPGYLGVTSVGGANQTEQVIYNPVELDGAFLVDTTIPANNSPLTCSALSVSGWTLALNPANGGLFTNSFFDEPAGTSTPIAGVALGATGSASIVSVNQQANLVAQTVNGTGAAVPVNPPPPANGVRLNWIQLH
;
A
#
# COMPACT_ATOMS: atom_id res chain seq x y z
N MET A 1 61.69 -7.64 -7.19
CA MET A 1 62.43 -8.88 -7.57
C MET A 1 61.62 -10.04 -6.99
N LYS A 2 61.05 -11.01 -7.70
CA LYS A 2 61.23 -11.51 -9.07
C LYS A 2 59.87 -11.89 -9.67
N THR A 3 59.92 -11.87 -10.98
CA THR A 3 58.94 -12.05 -12.04
C THR A 3 58.56 -13.51 -12.34
N LEU A 4 57.49 -13.63 -13.16
CA LEU A 4 57.14 -14.71 -14.12
C LEU A 4 56.38 -15.95 -13.60
N ARG A 5 55.14 -16.13 -14.08
CA ARG A 5 54.79 -17.04 -15.20
C ARG A 5 53.34 -16.82 -15.67
N LEU A 6 53.20 -16.14 -16.82
CA LEU A 6 52.03 -16.15 -17.71
C LEU A 6 52.31 -17.14 -18.86
N LEU A 7 51.22 -17.54 -19.54
CA LEU A 7 51.07 -18.49 -20.67
C LEU A 7 50.60 -19.90 -20.27
N SER A 8 49.32 -20.22 -20.56
CA SER A 8 48.93 -21.17 -21.64
C SER A 8 47.58 -21.87 -21.38
N ILE A 9 46.43 -21.18 -21.41
CA ILE A 9 45.14 -21.84 -21.78
C ILE A 9 44.28 -20.83 -22.55
N ALA A 10 44.55 -20.71 -23.85
CA ALA A 10 43.73 -19.95 -24.80
C ALA A 10 43.50 -20.81 -26.05
N ALA A 11 42.92 -22.01 -25.89
CA ALA A 11 42.60 -22.90 -27.01
C ALA A 11 41.55 -24.00 -26.73
N VAL A 12 40.64 -23.86 -25.73
CA VAL A 12 39.56 -24.86 -25.49
C VAL A 12 38.19 -24.23 -25.15
N LEU A 13 37.98 -22.91 -25.31
CA LEU A 13 36.63 -22.33 -25.28
C LEU A 13 36.24 -21.89 -26.70
N GLY A 14 35.73 -22.84 -27.46
CA GLY A 14 35.32 -22.61 -28.84
C GLY A 14 34.35 -23.67 -29.33
N CYS A 15 33.27 -23.93 -28.57
CA CYS A 15 32.01 -24.49 -29.08
C CYS A 15 30.93 -24.50 -27.97
N LEU A 16 29.75 -24.01 -28.34
CA LEU A 16 28.49 -23.90 -27.56
C LEU A 16 28.44 -22.91 -26.39
N VAL A 17 28.42 -21.62 -26.72
CA VAL A 17 27.54 -20.67 -26.02
C VAL A 17 26.50 -20.24 -27.05
N LEU A 18 25.33 -20.88 -27.01
CA LEU A 18 24.12 -20.27 -27.55
C LEU A 18 23.84 -19.08 -26.64
N SER A 19 24.26 -17.88 -27.07
CA SER A 19 23.81 -16.64 -26.48
C SER A 19 22.31 -16.52 -26.73
N VAL A 20 21.51 -17.01 -25.79
CA VAL A 20 20.11 -16.58 -25.67
C VAL A 20 20.20 -15.09 -25.35
N PRO A 21 19.65 -14.19 -26.18
CA PRO A 21 19.61 -12.78 -25.82
C PRO A 21 18.84 -12.66 -24.50
N ALA A 22 19.46 -12.07 -23.48
CA ALA A 22 18.74 -11.64 -22.30
C ALA A 22 17.70 -10.62 -22.78
N THR A 23 16.44 -11.04 -22.90
CA THR A 23 15.32 -10.14 -23.10
C THR A 23 15.25 -9.24 -21.87
N GLN A 24 15.65 -7.98 -22.01
CA GLN A 24 15.36 -6.97 -20.99
C GLN A 24 13.86 -6.98 -20.72
N ALA A 25 13.48 -6.99 -19.44
CA ALA A 25 12.10 -6.79 -19.02
C ALA A 25 11.56 -5.51 -19.65
N GLN A 26 10.52 -5.62 -20.48
CA GLN A 26 9.86 -4.47 -21.08
C GLN A 26 9.07 -3.76 -19.98
N THR A 27 9.42 -2.51 -19.68
CA THR A 27 8.65 -1.64 -18.79
C THR A 27 8.11 -0.47 -19.60
N VAL A 28 6.82 -0.19 -19.49
CA VAL A 28 6.17 1.00 -20.05
C VAL A 28 5.86 1.95 -18.90
N SER A 29 6.23 3.21 -19.02
CA SER A 29 5.99 4.23 -17.98
C SER A 29 5.63 5.55 -18.63
N GLU A 30 4.47 6.10 -18.27
CA GLU A 30 3.89 7.31 -18.84
C GLU A 30 3.22 8.17 -17.75
N ASN A 31 3.82 9.32 -17.45
CA ASN A 31 3.27 10.23 -16.44
C ASN A 31 2.08 11.04 -16.97
N PHE A 32 2.04 11.32 -18.27
CA PHE A 32 1.14 12.30 -18.91
C PHE A 32 1.26 13.76 -18.40
N THR A 33 2.21 14.06 -17.49
CA THR A 33 2.39 15.39 -16.90
C THR A 33 3.24 16.35 -17.75
N GLY A 34 3.95 15.81 -18.75
CA GLY A 34 4.89 16.55 -19.59
C GLY A 34 4.22 17.34 -20.72
N SER A 35 5.04 18.12 -21.43
CA SER A 35 4.61 18.83 -22.64
C SER A 35 4.45 17.93 -23.87
N THR A 36 4.91 16.68 -23.77
CA THR A 36 4.78 15.59 -24.74
C THR A 36 4.68 14.27 -23.97
N SER A 37 3.98 13.27 -24.51
CA SER A 37 3.99 11.92 -23.93
C SER A 37 5.36 11.27 -24.12
N ASN A 38 5.81 10.47 -23.14
CA ASN A 38 7.08 9.73 -23.21
C ASN A 38 7.00 8.57 -24.21
N ASN A 39 5.83 7.97 -24.33
CA ASN A 39 5.53 6.87 -25.24
C ASN A 39 4.67 7.35 -26.40
N GLN A 40 4.60 6.52 -27.44
CA GLN A 40 3.76 6.76 -28.61
C GLN A 40 2.35 6.22 -28.38
N TRP A 41 1.36 7.04 -28.71
CA TRP A 41 -0.06 6.76 -28.50
C TRP A 41 -0.86 7.19 -29.73
N TYR A 42 -1.80 6.34 -30.14
CA TYR A 42 -2.90 6.75 -31.02
C TYR A 42 -3.92 7.49 -30.17
N SER A 43 -4.22 8.75 -30.53
CA SER A 43 -5.17 9.60 -29.81
C SER A 43 -6.46 9.77 -30.61
N PHE A 44 -7.61 9.61 -29.95
CA PHE A 44 -8.93 9.67 -30.56
C PHE A 44 -9.77 10.76 -29.89
N ASN A 45 -10.54 11.49 -30.71
CA ASN A 45 -11.52 12.49 -30.28
C ASN A 45 -10.94 13.56 -29.32
N GLY A 46 -11.53 13.73 -28.13
CA GLY A 46 -11.18 14.77 -27.17
C GLY A 46 -9.89 14.54 -26.38
N ALA A 47 -9.25 13.38 -26.51
CA ALA A 47 -8.07 13.05 -25.71
C ALA A 47 -6.89 14.00 -26.00
N CYS A 48 -6.32 14.59 -24.95
CA CYS A 48 -5.23 15.55 -25.06
C CYS A 48 -4.39 15.66 -23.77
N LEU A 49 -3.19 16.25 -23.85
CA LEU A 49 -2.37 16.58 -22.69
C LEU A 49 -2.65 18.01 -22.22
N THR A 50 -2.97 18.19 -20.95
CA THR A 50 -3.28 19.51 -20.37
C THR A 50 -2.05 20.42 -20.29
N ALA A 51 -0.85 19.85 -20.18
CA ALA A 51 0.44 20.58 -20.26
C ALA A 51 1.08 20.53 -21.66
N GLY A 52 0.38 19.95 -22.66
CA GLY A 52 0.94 19.68 -23.98
C GLY A 52 1.40 20.92 -24.74
N SER A 53 2.40 20.78 -25.61
CA SER A 53 2.90 21.86 -26.49
C SER A 53 2.43 21.73 -27.95
N ASN A 54 2.58 22.79 -28.74
CA ASN A 54 2.04 22.89 -30.11
C ASN A 54 2.82 22.14 -31.19
N ALA A 55 3.93 21.47 -30.86
CA ALA A 55 4.85 20.89 -31.84
C ALA A 55 5.18 19.42 -31.53
N VAL A 56 4.20 18.52 -31.69
CA VAL A 56 4.38 17.07 -31.53
C VAL A 56 4.08 16.32 -32.83
N GLY A 57 4.79 15.20 -33.06
CA GLY A 57 4.52 14.32 -34.21
C GLY A 57 3.18 13.60 -34.10
N SER A 58 2.66 13.06 -35.20
CA SER A 58 1.33 12.43 -35.28
C SER A 58 1.14 11.13 -34.46
N LEU A 59 2.14 10.67 -33.71
CA LEU A 59 2.06 9.47 -32.86
C LEU A 59 2.19 9.82 -31.37
N TYR A 60 2.04 11.09 -31.03
CA TYR A 60 2.05 11.60 -29.66
C TYR A 60 0.71 12.27 -29.36
N ILE A 61 0.35 12.29 -28.07
CA ILE A 61 -0.93 12.86 -27.62
C ILE A 61 -0.92 14.38 -27.87
N PRO A 62 -1.94 14.96 -28.51
CA PRO A 62 -1.99 16.39 -28.84
C PRO A 62 -2.18 17.26 -27.58
N SER A 63 -1.79 18.53 -27.66
CA SER A 63 -2.11 19.51 -26.60
C SER A 63 -3.58 19.89 -26.59
N CYS A 64 -4.16 20.05 -25.40
CA CYS A 64 -5.55 20.49 -25.25
C CYS A 64 -5.81 21.88 -25.84
N THR A 65 -4.80 22.75 -25.91
CA THR A 65 -4.95 24.08 -26.51
C THR A 65 -5.06 24.04 -28.03
N ASN A 66 -4.47 23.05 -28.70
CA ASN A 66 -4.57 22.87 -30.15
C ASN A 66 -5.76 22.01 -30.57
N ASN A 67 -6.36 21.25 -29.65
CA ASN A 67 -7.60 20.51 -29.89
C ASN A 67 -8.86 21.41 -29.74
N SER A 68 -8.69 22.74 -29.81
CA SER A 68 -9.77 23.73 -29.64
C SER A 68 -10.91 23.56 -30.64
N SER A 69 -10.66 23.03 -31.84
CA SER A 69 -11.70 22.71 -32.82
C SER A 69 -12.63 21.57 -32.38
N TYR A 70 -12.11 20.55 -31.69
CA TYR A 70 -12.95 19.51 -31.09
C TYR A 70 -13.81 20.10 -29.97
N PHE A 71 -13.19 20.80 -29.01
CA PHE A 71 -13.89 21.37 -27.86
C PHE A 71 -14.99 22.37 -28.28
N THR A 72 -14.71 23.25 -29.24
CA THR A 72 -15.73 24.15 -29.80
C THR A 72 -16.84 23.41 -30.55
N GLY A 73 -16.52 22.28 -31.21
CA GLY A 73 -17.49 21.44 -31.91
C GLY A 73 -18.49 20.74 -30.99
N VAL A 74 -18.08 20.43 -29.76
CA VAL A 74 -18.93 19.82 -28.71
C VAL A 74 -19.48 20.83 -27.70
N GLY A 75 -19.30 22.14 -27.94
CA GLY A 75 -19.82 23.19 -27.06
C GLY A 75 -19.03 23.38 -25.75
N ALA A 76 -17.83 22.80 -25.65
CA ALA A 76 -16.92 22.92 -24.53
C ALA A 76 -15.90 24.05 -24.71
N SER A 77 -15.36 24.54 -23.60
CA SER A 77 -14.17 25.42 -23.63
C SER A 77 -12.92 24.58 -23.46
N ALA A 78 -11.88 24.86 -24.26
CA ALA A 78 -10.58 24.22 -24.04
C ALA A 78 -10.08 24.55 -22.61
N PRO A 79 -9.54 23.57 -21.87
CA PRO A 79 -9.01 23.80 -20.54
C PRO A 79 -7.83 24.76 -20.58
N THR A 80 -7.61 25.47 -19.47
CA THR A 80 -6.38 26.25 -19.29
C THR A 80 -5.17 25.32 -19.26
N ALA A 81 -4.11 25.69 -19.98
CA ALA A 81 -2.90 24.88 -20.04
C ALA A 81 -2.21 24.80 -18.67
N ASP A 82 -1.91 23.57 -18.24
CA ASP A 82 -1.09 23.33 -17.07
C ASP A 82 0.39 23.62 -17.34
N ALA A 83 1.14 23.90 -16.28
CA ALA A 83 2.60 23.92 -16.38
C ALA A 83 3.13 22.50 -16.62
N ALA A 84 4.24 22.38 -17.35
CA ALA A 84 4.93 21.10 -17.52
C ALA A 84 5.28 20.48 -16.16
N ASN A 85 5.16 19.15 -16.05
CA ASN A 85 5.24 18.35 -14.82
C ASN A 85 4.06 18.47 -13.86
N ASN A 86 3.09 19.34 -14.16
CA ASN A 86 1.83 19.42 -13.46
C ASN A 86 0.65 19.00 -14.33
N GLY A 87 0.82 18.58 -15.59
CA GLY A 87 -0.28 18.21 -16.49
C GLY A 87 -0.90 16.84 -16.22
N ALA A 88 -1.85 16.44 -17.06
CA ALA A 88 -2.44 15.11 -17.10
C ALA A 88 -2.89 14.76 -18.53
N LEU A 89 -3.23 13.49 -18.76
CA LEU A 89 -4.06 13.10 -19.90
C LEU A 89 -5.50 13.45 -19.58
N LEU A 90 -6.09 14.34 -20.36
CA LEU A 90 -7.50 14.66 -20.33
C LEU A 90 -8.25 13.80 -21.35
N LEU A 91 -9.27 13.07 -20.90
CA LEU A 91 -10.16 12.28 -21.75
C LEU A 91 -11.43 13.06 -22.13
N THR A 92 -11.95 13.90 -21.22
CA THR A 92 -13.12 14.77 -21.44
C THR A 92 -12.93 16.13 -20.75
N SER A 93 -13.39 17.22 -21.37
CA SER A 93 -13.31 18.61 -20.90
C SER A 93 -14.46 19.06 -19.98
N GLY A 94 -15.28 18.12 -19.49
CA GLY A 94 -16.35 18.44 -18.56
C GLY A 94 -17.57 19.11 -19.19
N ALA A 95 -17.77 19.10 -20.51
CA ALA A 95 -19.10 19.31 -21.09
C ALA A 95 -19.86 17.98 -21.19
N ASN A 96 -21.14 18.06 -21.56
CA ASN A 96 -21.99 16.89 -21.72
C ASN A 96 -21.74 16.20 -23.07
N SER A 97 -21.97 14.90 -23.09
CA SER A 97 -21.93 14.06 -24.30
C SER A 97 -20.57 14.08 -25.02
N GLU A 98 -19.45 14.09 -24.31
CA GLU A 98 -18.10 14.05 -24.88
C GLU A 98 -17.53 12.63 -24.87
N ASN A 99 -16.50 12.39 -25.68
CA ASN A 99 -15.68 11.19 -25.57
C ASN A 99 -14.22 11.41 -25.99
N GLY A 100 -13.31 10.66 -25.38
CA GLY A 100 -11.89 10.70 -25.73
C GLY A 100 -11.22 9.38 -25.38
N GLY A 101 -10.14 9.06 -26.08
CA GLY A 101 -9.36 7.87 -25.73
C GLY A 101 -8.00 7.82 -26.38
N ILE A 102 -7.14 6.96 -25.84
CA ILE A 102 -5.81 6.68 -26.37
C ILE A 102 -5.52 5.18 -26.37
N ILE A 103 -4.62 4.75 -27.27
CA ILE A 103 -4.13 3.37 -27.34
C ILE A 103 -2.62 3.38 -27.58
N SER A 104 -1.90 2.55 -26.84
CA SER A 104 -0.44 2.41 -26.99
C SER A 104 -0.08 1.93 -28.39
N VAL A 105 0.98 2.45 -28.99
CA VAL A 105 1.43 1.98 -30.32
C VAL A 105 2.22 0.67 -30.23
N THR A 106 3.00 0.48 -29.15
CA THR A 106 3.91 -0.67 -28.99
C THR A 106 3.25 -1.77 -28.15
N PRO A 107 3.12 -3.01 -28.67
CA PRO A 107 2.65 -4.14 -27.87
C PRO A 107 3.59 -4.48 -26.70
N PHE A 108 3.01 -4.92 -25.59
CA PHE A 108 3.68 -5.39 -24.37
C PHE A 108 3.64 -6.90 -24.28
N SER A 109 4.77 -7.57 -24.00
CA SER A 109 4.78 -9.04 -23.85
C SER A 109 4.10 -9.52 -22.56
N SER A 110 3.17 -10.46 -22.66
CA SER A 110 2.49 -11.07 -21.49
C SER A 110 3.19 -12.33 -20.96
N SER A 111 4.36 -12.69 -21.52
CA SER A 111 5.05 -13.97 -21.25
C SER A 111 5.45 -14.19 -19.78
N GLN A 112 5.56 -13.11 -19.00
CA GLN A 112 5.87 -13.13 -17.57
C GLN A 112 4.69 -12.65 -16.71
N GLY A 113 3.49 -12.61 -17.29
CA GLY A 113 2.37 -11.84 -16.75
C GLY A 113 2.57 -10.33 -16.93
N VAL A 114 1.60 -9.54 -16.46
CA VAL A 114 1.64 -8.08 -16.50
C VAL A 114 1.07 -7.51 -15.19
N GLN A 115 1.75 -6.50 -14.65
CA GLN A 115 1.27 -5.63 -13.59
C GLN A 115 1.06 -4.24 -14.17
N ILE A 116 -0.11 -3.66 -13.96
CA ILE A 116 -0.50 -2.34 -14.45
C ILE A 116 -0.89 -1.47 -13.28
N THR A 117 -0.42 -0.23 -13.27
CA THR A 117 -0.88 0.82 -12.36
C THR A 117 -1.22 2.10 -13.12
N PHE A 118 -2.20 2.85 -12.62
CA PHE A 118 -2.53 4.20 -13.09
C PHE A 118 -3.39 4.93 -12.06
N THR A 119 -3.47 6.26 -12.16
CA THR A 119 -4.27 7.10 -11.27
C THR A 119 -5.29 7.89 -12.07
N THR A 120 -6.52 7.95 -11.59
CA THR A 120 -7.59 8.77 -12.16
C THR A 120 -7.91 9.96 -11.28
N TYR A 121 -8.32 11.06 -11.91
CA TYR A 121 -8.98 12.18 -11.27
C TYR A 121 -10.29 12.45 -11.98
N THR A 122 -11.36 12.57 -11.19
CA THR A 122 -12.67 12.93 -11.70
C THR A 122 -13.29 14.05 -10.87
N PHE A 123 -13.66 15.15 -11.52
CA PHE A 123 -14.12 16.37 -10.84
C PHE A 123 -14.95 17.29 -11.74
N GLY A 124 -15.50 18.35 -11.13
CA GLY A 124 -16.10 19.49 -11.84
C GLY A 124 -17.51 19.25 -12.35
N GLY A 125 -18.27 18.37 -11.72
CA GLY A 125 -19.61 18.04 -12.15
C GLY A 125 -20.75 18.83 -11.54
N ASN A 126 -21.91 18.64 -12.17
CA ASN A 126 -23.10 19.48 -12.01
C ASN A 126 -24.32 18.74 -11.44
N SER A 127 -24.19 17.47 -11.07
CA SER A 127 -25.27 16.69 -10.45
C SER A 127 -25.37 16.96 -8.95
N GLY A 128 -26.22 17.93 -8.60
CA GLY A 128 -26.53 18.35 -7.23
C GLY A 128 -27.71 17.60 -6.57
N GLY A 129 -27.88 16.30 -6.79
CA GLY A 129 -29.02 15.50 -6.30
C GLY A 129 -28.68 14.50 -5.18
N THR A 130 -29.69 14.02 -4.44
CA THR A 130 -29.57 13.04 -3.32
C THR A 130 -29.02 11.66 -3.71
N PHE A 131 -28.71 11.42 -5.00
CA PHE A 131 -28.28 10.13 -5.54
C PHE A 131 -26.94 10.17 -6.30
N SER A 132 -26.25 11.32 -6.38
CA SER A 132 -24.91 11.45 -6.96
C SER A 132 -24.75 10.77 -8.34
N ASP A 133 -25.63 11.09 -9.30
CA ASP A 133 -25.53 10.65 -10.69
C ASP A 133 -24.44 11.44 -11.43
N GLY A 134 -23.18 11.01 -11.27
CA GLY A 134 -22.02 11.52 -12.03
C GLY A 134 -22.17 11.26 -13.54
N ALA A 135 -21.18 11.66 -14.34
CA ALA A 135 -21.12 11.33 -15.76
C ALA A 135 -20.83 9.82 -15.98
N ASP A 136 -20.52 9.39 -17.21
CA ASP A 136 -20.36 7.96 -17.49
C ASP A 136 -19.06 7.39 -16.88
N GLY A 137 -17.98 8.17 -16.82
CA GLY A 137 -16.72 7.76 -16.19
C GLY A 137 -15.56 7.45 -17.13
N ILE A 138 -14.67 6.56 -16.69
CA ILE A 138 -13.40 6.18 -17.33
C ILE A 138 -13.33 4.67 -17.57
N GLY A 139 -12.82 4.26 -18.74
CA GLY A 139 -12.47 2.89 -19.05
C GLY A 139 -10.95 2.69 -19.24
N PHE A 140 -10.41 1.61 -18.70
CA PHE A 140 -9.09 1.07 -19.04
C PHE A 140 -9.25 -0.29 -19.73
N TYR A 141 -8.45 -0.55 -20.77
CA TYR A 141 -8.60 -1.76 -21.57
C TYR A 141 -7.28 -2.45 -21.92
N LEU A 142 -7.33 -3.78 -21.91
CA LEU A 142 -6.33 -4.65 -22.52
C LEU A 142 -6.87 -5.18 -23.85
N ILE A 143 -6.14 -4.89 -24.92
CA ILE A 143 -6.45 -5.30 -26.29
C ILE A 143 -5.40 -6.33 -26.73
N ASP A 144 -5.80 -7.39 -27.44
CA ASP A 144 -4.85 -8.32 -28.06
C ASP A 144 -3.92 -7.57 -29.04
N GLY A 145 -2.61 -7.66 -28.79
CA GLY A 145 -1.59 -7.00 -29.59
C GLY A 145 -1.54 -7.46 -31.06
N SER A 146 -2.17 -8.58 -31.41
CA SER A 146 -2.33 -9.03 -32.80
C SER A 146 -3.12 -8.03 -33.69
N TYR A 147 -3.89 -7.11 -33.08
CA TYR A 147 -4.71 -6.11 -33.78
C TYR A 147 -3.98 -4.78 -34.04
N SER A 148 -2.68 -4.68 -33.72
CA SER A 148 -1.92 -3.42 -33.82
C SER A 148 -1.96 -2.78 -35.21
N SER A 149 -1.93 -3.59 -36.28
CA SER A 149 -1.95 -3.09 -37.66
C SER A 149 -3.31 -2.52 -38.05
N GLN A 150 -4.41 -3.13 -37.60
CA GLN A 150 -5.78 -2.66 -37.84
C GLN A 150 -6.04 -1.33 -37.10
N ILE A 151 -5.54 -1.20 -35.86
CA ILE A 151 -5.61 0.04 -35.09
C ILE A 151 -4.87 1.17 -35.80
N GLN A 152 -3.63 0.90 -36.26
CA GLN A 152 -2.83 1.87 -37.00
C GLN A 152 -3.53 2.34 -38.29
N GLN A 153 -4.10 1.40 -39.04
CA GLN A 153 -4.83 1.73 -40.27
C GLN A 153 -6.00 2.66 -39.97
N THR A 154 -6.77 2.36 -38.94
CA THR A 154 -7.93 3.17 -38.55
C THR A 154 -7.53 4.57 -38.10
N TYR A 155 -6.45 4.70 -37.33
CA TYR A 155 -5.92 6.00 -36.94
C TYR A 155 -5.53 6.86 -38.16
N ASN A 156 -4.87 6.25 -39.15
CA ASN A 156 -4.50 6.94 -40.39
C ASN A 156 -5.74 7.37 -41.20
N ASP A 157 -6.77 6.54 -41.26
CA ASP A 157 -8.00 6.85 -42.00
C ASP A 157 -8.76 8.03 -41.35
N LEU A 158 -8.87 8.04 -40.02
CA LEU A 158 -9.52 9.11 -39.26
C LEU A 158 -8.79 10.46 -39.37
N THR A 159 -7.45 10.45 -39.34
CA THR A 159 -6.64 11.68 -39.44
C THR A 159 -6.59 12.28 -40.84
N THR A 160 -6.81 11.48 -41.89
CA THR A 160 -6.72 11.93 -43.29
C THR A 160 -8.05 12.34 -43.92
N HIS A 161 -9.19 11.85 -43.41
CA HIS A 161 -10.49 12.06 -44.05
C HIS A 161 -11.41 13.08 -43.37
N ASN A 162 -10.99 13.73 -42.26
CA ASN A 162 -11.83 14.65 -41.47
C ASN A 162 -13.23 14.08 -41.15
N THR A 163 -13.31 12.76 -41.02
CA THR A 163 -14.50 12.04 -40.59
C THR A 163 -14.34 11.78 -39.10
N ASN A 164 -14.59 12.80 -38.28
CA ASN A 164 -14.77 12.58 -36.85
C ASN A 164 -15.99 11.65 -36.69
N CYS A 165 -15.75 10.38 -36.40
CA CYS A 165 -16.81 9.42 -36.07
C CYS A 165 -17.37 9.61 -34.64
N GLY A 166 -17.19 10.79 -34.05
CA GLY A 166 -17.70 11.20 -32.74
C GLY A 166 -18.99 12.01 -32.82
N GLY A 167 -19.91 11.65 -33.73
CA GLY A 167 -21.22 12.29 -33.85
C GLY A 167 -22.26 11.37 -34.49
N SER A 168 -23.52 11.79 -34.52
CA SER A 168 -24.69 11.01 -35.01
C SER A 168 -24.64 10.55 -36.48
N GLN A 169 -23.54 10.73 -37.20
CA GLN A 169 -23.37 10.45 -38.63
C GLN A 169 -22.05 9.74 -39.00
N CYS A 170 -21.56 8.77 -38.22
CA CYS A 170 -20.53 7.86 -38.75
C CYS A 170 -21.20 6.84 -39.70
N THR A 171 -21.20 7.13 -41.01
CA THR A 171 -21.75 6.21 -42.04
C THR A 171 -20.61 5.36 -42.61
N ILE A 172 -20.49 4.12 -42.14
CA ILE A 172 -19.47 3.18 -42.60
C ILE A 172 -19.88 2.67 -43.99
N THR A 173 -19.16 3.09 -45.03
CA THR A 173 -19.43 2.68 -46.43
C THR A 173 -18.33 1.78 -47.03
N SER A 174 -17.29 1.47 -46.24
CA SER A 174 -16.08 0.75 -46.67
C SER A 174 -16.15 -0.74 -46.33
N THR A 175 -15.70 -1.59 -47.27
CA THR A 175 -15.50 -3.04 -47.10
C THR A 175 -14.18 -3.40 -46.40
N GLN A 176 -13.35 -2.41 -46.04
CA GLN A 176 -12.14 -2.61 -45.23
C GLN A 176 -12.44 -2.28 -43.78
N LEU A 177 -12.31 -3.29 -42.91
CA LEU A 177 -12.70 -3.34 -41.50
C LEU A 177 -11.89 -2.39 -40.61
N PRO A 178 -12.40 -1.19 -40.25
CA PRO A 178 -11.69 -0.32 -39.32
C PRO A 178 -11.93 -0.81 -37.89
N TRP A 179 -10.90 -0.70 -37.07
CA TRP A 179 -10.94 -0.90 -35.63
C TRP A 179 -11.59 0.32 -34.97
N TYR A 180 -12.68 0.16 -34.21
CA TYR A 180 -13.46 1.29 -33.67
C TYR A 180 -13.34 1.45 -32.15
N PHE A 181 -13.37 2.71 -31.70
CA PHE A 181 -13.31 3.11 -30.30
C PHE A 181 -14.67 3.66 -29.83
N GLY A 182 -15.52 2.82 -29.23
CA GLY A 182 -16.75 3.21 -28.52
C GLY A 182 -17.83 3.99 -29.29
N ALA A 183 -18.92 4.35 -28.59
CA ALA A 183 -19.99 5.23 -29.04
C ALA A 183 -20.17 6.49 -28.15
N TRP A 184 -20.99 7.45 -28.60
CA TRP A 184 -21.24 8.75 -27.93
C TRP A 184 -22.20 8.60 -26.73
N GLY A 185 -21.90 9.23 -25.58
CA GLY A 185 -22.87 9.46 -24.49
C GLY A 185 -23.41 8.22 -23.75
N GLY A 186 -22.55 7.31 -23.31
CA GLY A 186 -23.01 6.22 -22.42
C GLY A 186 -22.20 4.92 -22.44
N SER A 187 -21.27 4.77 -23.37
CA SER A 187 -20.38 3.61 -23.39
C SER A 187 -18.98 4.06 -22.98
N LEU A 188 -18.41 3.49 -21.91
CA LEU A 188 -16.98 3.65 -21.59
C LEU A 188 -16.10 2.95 -22.62
N GLY A 189 -16.38 3.08 -23.91
CA GLY A 189 -15.57 2.62 -25.05
C GLY A 189 -15.42 1.12 -25.25
N TYR A 190 -15.74 0.30 -24.25
CA TYR A 190 -15.39 -1.12 -24.21
C TYR A 190 -16.43 -2.02 -24.89
N SER A 191 -17.65 -2.03 -24.38
CA SER A 191 -18.75 -2.85 -24.90
C SER A 191 -19.54 -2.15 -26.00
N CYS A 192 -20.28 -2.92 -26.78
CA CYS A 192 -21.20 -2.39 -27.78
C CYS A 192 -22.31 -1.55 -27.10
N SER A 193 -23.03 -0.74 -27.87
CA SER A 193 -24.20 0.01 -27.38
C SER A 193 -25.46 -0.47 -28.07
N ASN A 194 -26.57 -0.54 -27.34
CA ASN A 194 -27.88 -0.82 -27.92
C ASN A 194 -28.70 0.45 -28.23
N THR A 195 -28.24 1.65 -27.84
CA THR A 195 -28.97 2.91 -28.03
C THR A 195 -28.16 3.99 -28.73
N ASN A 196 -26.85 4.03 -28.47
CA ASN A 196 -25.97 5.07 -28.97
C ASN A 196 -25.18 4.59 -30.21
N ASN A 197 -25.49 5.18 -31.36
CA ASN A 197 -24.74 4.99 -32.61
C ASN A 197 -23.29 5.50 -32.42
N PRO A 198 -22.22 4.81 -32.89
CA PRO A 198 -22.13 3.67 -33.84
C PRO A 198 -22.42 2.23 -33.35
N TYR A 199 -22.93 1.98 -32.15
CA TYR A 199 -23.28 0.66 -31.59
C TYR A 199 -22.14 -0.38 -31.48
N ASN A 200 -20.99 -0.20 -32.14
CA ASN A 200 -19.85 -1.11 -32.09
C ASN A 200 -19.19 -1.14 -30.70
N GLY A 201 -18.80 -2.33 -30.25
CA GLY A 201 -17.84 -2.52 -29.17
C GLY A 201 -16.40 -2.60 -29.69
N MET A 202 -15.45 -2.67 -28.77
CA MET A 202 -14.02 -2.68 -29.07
C MET A 202 -13.54 -4.02 -29.67
N THR A 203 -12.96 -3.98 -30.87
CA THR A 203 -12.41 -5.19 -31.52
C THR A 203 -11.15 -5.71 -30.80
N GLY A 204 -11.08 -7.02 -30.54
CA GLY A 204 -9.91 -7.65 -29.90
C GLY A 204 -9.77 -7.35 -28.39
N ALA A 205 -10.86 -6.98 -27.73
CA ALA A 205 -10.88 -6.64 -26.32
C ALA A 205 -10.75 -7.88 -25.43
N TYR A 206 -9.73 -7.94 -24.59
CA TYR A 206 -9.49 -9.07 -23.69
C TYR A 206 -9.99 -8.83 -22.26
N LEU A 207 -9.79 -7.63 -21.74
CA LEU A 207 -10.21 -7.21 -20.40
C LEU A 207 -10.52 -5.71 -20.40
N GLY A 208 -11.62 -5.32 -19.76
CA GLY A 208 -12.01 -3.91 -19.61
C GLY A 208 -12.35 -3.60 -18.16
N LEU A 209 -11.75 -2.56 -17.62
CA LEU A 209 -12.03 -1.99 -16.30
C LEU A 209 -12.83 -0.70 -16.48
N GLY A 210 -14.03 -0.65 -15.94
CA GLY A 210 -14.86 0.54 -15.87
C GLY A 210 -14.76 1.18 -14.48
N ILE A 211 -14.58 2.49 -14.47
CA ILE A 211 -14.53 3.38 -13.33
C ILE A 211 -15.70 4.33 -13.55
N ASP A 212 -16.85 3.88 -13.08
CA ASP A 212 -18.14 4.22 -13.66
C ASP A 212 -18.98 4.97 -12.62
N GLU A 213 -19.12 6.28 -12.83
CA GLU A 213 -19.79 7.18 -11.90
C GLU A 213 -21.30 7.00 -11.99
N PHE A 214 -21.82 6.75 -13.19
CA PHE A 214 -23.24 6.52 -13.44
C PHE A 214 -23.66 5.09 -13.11
N GLY A 215 -22.79 4.10 -13.25
CA GLY A 215 -23.08 2.70 -12.92
C GLY A 215 -23.65 1.85 -14.07
N ASN A 216 -23.47 2.28 -15.33
CA ASN A 216 -23.95 1.56 -16.51
C ASN A 216 -22.96 0.57 -17.14
N PHE A 217 -21.68 0.61 -16.76
CA PHE A 217 -20.61 -0.22 -17.30
C PHE A 217 -20.84 -1.69 -17.02
N LEU A 218 -21.38 -2.10 -15.86
CA LEU A 218 -21.61 -3.53 -15.52
C LEU A 218 -23.05 -4.02 -15.77
N ASN A 219 -23.87 -3.29 -16.52
CA ASN A 219 -25.25 -3.69 -16.82
C ASN A 219 -25.31 -4.88 -17.81
N GLY A 220 -26.05 -5.96 -17.52
CA GLY A 220 -26.24 -7.11 -18.42
C GLY A 220 -27.19 -8.20 -17.88
N GLY A 221 -27.76 -9.01 -18.77
CA GLY A 221 -28.93 -9.87 -18.52
C GLY A 221 -28.66 -11.22 -17.82
N ALA A 222 -29.40 -11.45 -16.72
CA ALA A 222 -29.63 -12.69 -15.98
C ALA A 222 -28.42 -13.45 -15.36
N SER A 223 -28.42 -13.48 -14.01
CA SER A 223 -27.84 -14.47 -13.07
C SER A 223 -26.39 -14.36 -12.58
N THR A 224 -25.62 -13.32 -12.88
CA THR A 224 -24.17 -13.28 -12.48
C THR A 224 -23.77 -12.25 -11.40
N LEU A 225 -24.71 -11.48 -10.85
CA LEU A 225 -24.48 -10.57 -9.71
C LEU A 225 -25.03 -11.11 -8.37
N ASN A 226 -25.24 -12.44 -8.24
CA ASN A 226 -25.80 -13.11 -7.06
C ASN A 226 -27.25 -12.71 -6.65
N SER A 227 -28.01 -12.06 -7.52
CA SER A 227 -29.45 -11.86 -7.31
C SER A 227 -30.25 -13.00 -7.96
N SER A 228 -30.81 -13.87 -7.12
CA SER A 228 -31.78 -14.89 -7.53
C SER A 228 -33.13 -14.24 -7.88
N GLY A 229 -33.25 -13.75 -9.11
CA GLY A 229 -34.46 -13.16 -9.66
C GLY A 229 -34.59 -13.41 -11.16
N ASP A 230 -35.73 -13.94 -11.57
CA ASP A 230 -36.10 -14.26 -12.95
C ASP A 230 -36.33 -12.95 -13.73
N ILE A 231 -35.38 -12.51 -14.57
CA ILE A 231 -35.53 -11.30 -15.40
C ILE A 231 -35.67 -11.74 -16.86
N THR A 232 -36.90 -11.71 -17.36
CA THR A 232 -37.30 -12.15 -18.71
C THR A 232 -37.33 -11.03 -19.76
N SER A 233 -36.46 -10.00 -19.69
CA SER A 233 -36.45 -8.92 -20.68
C SER A 233 -35.07 -8.30 -20.94
N SER A 234 -34.54 -8.58 -22.14
CA SER A 234 -33.82 -7.73 -23.11
C SER A 234 -33.28 -6.33 -22.72
N TYR A 235 -32.36 -6.22 -21.76
CA TYR A 235 -31.63 -4.96 -21.52
C TYR A 235 -30.15 -5.25 -21.22
N ASP A 236 -29.32 -5.34 -22.26
CA ASP A 236 -27.85 -5.33 -22.14
C ASP A 236 -27.27 -4.14 -22.92
N ASN A 237 -26.22 -3.56 -22.33
CA ASN A 237 -25.25 -2.63 -22.87
C ASN A 237 -25.70 -1.17 -23.14
N THR A 238 -25.38 -0.32 -22.16
CA THR A 238 -25.20 1.16 -22.19
C THR A 238 -26.43 2.06 -22.20
N ASN A 239 -27.66 1.54 -22.31
CA ASN A 239 -28.83 2.37 -22.01
C ASN A 239 -29.12 2.43 -20.51
N THR A 240 -29.59 3.59 -20.07
CA THR A 240 -30.16 3.83 -18.75
C THR A 240 -31.17 2.73 -18.42
N GLY A 241 -30.92 1.98 -17.33
CA GLY A 241 -31.99 1.21 -16.71
C GLY A 241 -33.15 2.17 -16.44
N ASP A 242 -34.38 1.72 -16.67
CA ASP A 242 -35.57 2.54 -16.48
C ASP A 242 -35.48 3.30 -15.15
N ALA A 243 -35.51 4.63 -15.20
CA ALA A 243 -35.63 5.46 -14.01
C ALA A 243 -37.04 5.23 -13.46
N SER A 244 -37.24 4.13 -12.73
CA SER A 244 -38.50 3.90 -12.04
C SER A 244 -38.63 4.98 -10.97
N ASN A 245 -39.48 5.97 -11.23
CA ASN A 245 -40.02 6.91 -10.25
C ASN A 245 -40.37 6.16 -8.96
N GLY A 246 -39.48 6.20 -7.98
CA GLY A 246 -39.64 5.45 -6.74
C GLY A 246 -38.64 5.90 -5.70
N THR A 247 -39.11 6.72 -4.78
CA THR A 247 -38.56 6.80 -3.43
C THR A 247 -38.59 5.38 -2.82
N ASP A 248 -37.45 4.85 -2.44
CA ASP A 248 -37.17 3.47 -1.97
C ASP A 248 -37.01 2.41 -3.10
N GLY A 249 -35.89 1.67 -3.03
CA GLY A 249 -35.31 0.89 -4.12
C GLY A 249 -36.14 -0.24 -4.77
N GLY A 250 -35.70 -0.61 -5.98
CA GLY A 250 -36.16 -1.76 -6.78
C GLY A 250 -36.37 -1.38 -8.25
N SER A 251 -35.35 -1.47 -9.11
CA SER A 251 -34.99 -2.73 -9.78
C SER A 251 -33.48 -2.86 -10.10
N GLY A 252 -32.83 -3.86 -9.48
CA GLY A 252 -31.70 -4.67 -9.97
C GLY A 252 -30.38 -4.04 -10.45
N ASN A 253 -30.38 -3.04 -11.33
CA ASN A 253 -29.29 -2.90 -12.31
C ASN A 253 -28.48 -1.59 -12.23
N TYR A 254 -29.03 -0.49 -11.71
CA TYR A 254 -28.33 0.80 -11.63
C TYR A 254 -27.58 0.97 -10.30
N GLN A 255 -26.27 1.19 -10.32
CA GLN A 255 -25.43 1.36 -9.14
C GLN A 255 -24.24 2.31 -9.41
N PRO A 256 -24.38 3.61 -9.08
CA PRO A 256 -23.35 4.62 -9.33
C PRO A 256 -22.11 4.41 -8.45
N GLY A 257 -21.00 5.08 -8.79
CA GLY A 257 -19.76 5.04 -8.02
C GLY A 257 -19.07 3.68 -8.00
N ARG A 258 -19.13 2.96 -9.13
CA ARG A 258 -18.72 1.55 -9.21
C ARG A 258 -17.43 1.37 -10.00
N ILE A 259 -16.54 0.55 -9.47
CA ILE A 259 -15.40 -0.03 -10.19
C ILE A 259 -15.80 -1.43 -10.65
N GLY A 260 -15.53 -1.81 -11.89
CA GLY A 260 -16.01 -3.09 -12.44
C GLY A 260 -15.20 -3.64 -13.59
N LEU A 261 -15.12 -4.97 -13.73
CA LEU A 261 -14.45 -5.62 -14.86
C LEU A 261 -15.41 -6.39 -15.76
N ARG A 262 -15.13 -6.29 -17.07
CA ARG A 262 -15.67 -7.14 -18.12
C ARG A 262 -14.55 -7.93 -18.80
N GLY A 263 -14.88 -9.15 -19.18
CA GLY A 263 -14.00 -10.06 -19.89
C GLY A 263 -13.95 -9.80 -21.39
N TYR A 264 -13.57 -10.84 -22.13
CA TYR A 264 -13.37 -10.79 -23.57
C TYR A 264 -14.67 -10.51 -24.33
N GLY A 265 -14.58 -9.68 -25.38
CA GLY A 265 -15.69 -9.41 -26.29
C GLY A 265 -15.23 -8.89 -27.64
N ASP A 266 -16.09 -9.06 -28.65
CA ASP A 266 -15.77 -8.68 -30.04
C ASP A 266 -17.02 -8.32 -30.85
N VAL A 267 -18.07 -7.81 -30.21
CA VAL A 267 -19.30 -7.40 -30.92
C VAL A 267 -19.05 -6.12 -31.71
N ASN A 268 -18.87 -6.25 -33.03
CA ASN A 268 -18.73 -5.13 -33.96
C ASN A 268 -19.14 -5.54 -35.38
N ILE A 269 -19.30 -4.55 -36.26
CA ILE A 269 -19.68 -4.77 -37.66
C ILE A 269 -18.70 -5.67 -38.40
N GLY A 270 -17.40 -5.55 -38.11
CA GLY A 270 -16.38 -6.38 -38.77
C GLY A 270 -16.46 -7.84 -38.39
N ARG A 271 -16.78 -8.14 -37.13
CA ARG A 271 -17.01 -9.49 -36.66
C ARG A 271 -18.21 -10.12 -37.36
N LEU A 272 -19.32 -9.38 -37.50
CA LEU A 272 -20.50 -9.85 -38.25
C LEU A 272 -20.19 -10.09 -39.74
N LEU A 273 -19.34 -9.25 -40.34
CA LEU A 273 -18.91 -9.42 -41.74
C LEU A 273 -17.96 -10.62 -41.92
N ALA A 274 -17.10 -10.90 -40.94
CA ALA A 274 -16.18 -12.03 -40.96
C ALA A 274 -16.91 -13.36 -40.76
N ASP A 275 -17.86 -13.42 -39.82
CA ASP A 275 -18.73 -14.58 -39.60
C ASP A 275 -19.69 -14.75 -40.79
N GLY A 276 -20.21 -13.65 -41.35
CA GLY A 276 -20.96 -13.59 -42.61
C GLY A 276 -20.13 -13.81 -43.89
N GLY A 277 -18.83 -14.11 -43.76
CA GLY A 277 -17.89 -14.32 -44.87
C GLY A 277 -18.05 -15.66 -45.60
N THR A 278 -18.93 -16.55 -45.12
CA THR A 278 -19.52 -17.56 -46.00
C THR A 278 -20.75 -16.94 -46.64
N SER A 279 -20.85 -16.98 -47.96
CA SER A 279 -21.95 -16.46 -48.78
C SER A 279 -23.33 -17.10 -48.51
N ALA A 280 -23.52 -17.68 -47.32
CA ALA A 280 -24.64 -18.47 -46.85
C ALA A 280 -25.40 -17.81 -45.67
N MET A 281 -25.27 -16.50 -45.43
CA MET A 281 -25.98 -15.84 -44.32
C MET A 281 -26.75 -14.56 -44.69
N ALA A 282 -26.94 -14.28 -45.98
CA ALA A 282 -27.89 -13.24 -46.36
C ALA A 282 -29.29 -13.76 -46.09
N ASP A 283 -30.05 -13.09 -45.22
CA ASP A 283 -31.49 -13.30 -45.12
C ASP A 283 -32.07 -13.26 -46.53
N SER A 284 -32.55 -14.43 -46.98
CA SER A 284 -32.98 -14.68 -48.36
C SER A 284 -34.20 -13.84 -48.78
N ASN A 285 -34.70 -12.95 -47.92
CA ASN A 285 -35.73 -11.97 -48.23
C ASN A 285 -35.25 -10.51 -48.39
N SER A 286 -33.98 -10.16 -48.14
CA SER A 286 -33.54 -8.75 -48.25
C SER A 286 -32.18 -8.47 -48.91
N GLY A 287 -31.29 -9.46 -49.10
CA GLY A 287 -30.04 -9.26 -49.86
C GLY A 287 -29.07 -8.22 -49.26
N ASN A 288 -29.21 -7.89 -47.98
CA ASN A 288 -28.38 -6.89 -47.31
C ASN A 288 -27.17 -7.52 -46.62
N THR A 289 -26.00 -6.90 -46.82
CA THR A 289 -24.79 -7.05 -46.00
C THR A 289 -25.08 -6.61 -44.55
N PRO A 290 -24.51 -7.27 -43.51
CA PRO A 290 -24.60 -6.78 -42.13
C PRO A 290 -24.33 -5.27 -42.03
N ASN A 291 -25.14 -4.58 -41.24
CA ASN A 291 -25.06 -3.13 -41.03
C ASN A 291 -25.08 -2.77 -39.53
N THR A 292 -24.99 -1.49 -39.19
CA THR A 292 -24.90 -1.03 -37.79
C THR A 292 -26.13 -1.36 -36.94
N THR A 293 -27.32 -1.47 -37.53
CA THR A 293 -28.54 -1.93 -36.83
C THR A 293 -28.46 -3.42 -36.49
N ASP A 294 -27.76 -4.24 -37.28
CA ASP A 294 -27.51 -5.63 -36.93
C ASP A 294 -26.58 -5.75 -35.72
N VAL A 295 -25.56 -4.90 -35.62
CA VAL A 295 -24.68 -4.81 -34.43
C VAL A 295 -25.47 -4.42 -33.19
N GLN A 296 -26.34 -3.41 -33.32
CA GLN A 296 -27.26 -2.99 -32.25
C GLN A 296 -28.13 -4.16 -31.77
N ALA A 297 -28.75 -4.90 -32.70
CA ALA A 297 -29.60 -6.05 -32.37
C ALA A 297 -28.81 -7.20 -31.71
N VAL A 298 -27.56 -7.44 -32.12
CA VAL A 298 -26.68 -8.41 -31.46
C VAL A 298 -26.37 -7.98 -30.03
N CYS A 299 -26.09 -6.69 -29.84
CA CYS A 299 -25.87 -6.11 -28.52
C CYS A 299 -27.11 -6.24 -27.62
N GLU A 300 -28.32 -5.95 -28.15
CA GLU A 300 -29.61 -6.12 -27.44
C GLU A 300 -29.89 -7.57 -27.02
N SER A 301 -29.31 -8.53 -27.74
CA SER A 301 -29.57 -9.97 -27.57
C SER A 301 -28.54 -10.71 -26.73
N GLY A 302 -27.57 -10.00 -26.12
CA GLY A 302 -26.50 -10.61 -25.34
C GLY A 302 -25.51 -11.39 -26.22
N GLY A 303 -25.10 -10.80 -27.35
CA GLY A 303 -24.12 -11.40 -28.28
C GLY A 303 -24.69 -12.41 -29.27
N THR A 304 -26.01 -12.60 -29.34
CA THR A 304 -26.62 -13.65 -30.18
C THR A 304 -27.02 -13.13 -31.56
N TYR A 305 -26.31 -13.53 -32.62
CA TYR A 305 -26.68 -13.19 -34.00
C TYR A 305 -27.50 -14.31 -34.66
N LYS A 306 -28.68 -13.97 -35.19
CA LYS A 306 -29.55 -14.92 -35.91
C LYS A 306 -29.53 -14.64 -37.40
N TYR A 307 -29.32 -15.67 -38.20
CA TYR A 307 -29.28 -15.58 -39.66
C TYR A 307 -29.94 -16.79 -40.32
N ASN A 308 -30.33 -16.61 -41.59
CA ASN A 308 -30.95 -17.67 -42.39
C ASN A 308 -29.91 -18.29 -43.32
N THR A 309 -29.74 -19.62 -43.28
CA THR A 309 -28.95 -20.33 -44.30
C THR A 309 -29.75 -20.45 -45.61
N PRO A 310 -29.20 -20.20 -46.81
CA PRO A 310 -29.98 -20.12 -48.03
C PRO A 310 -30.30 -21.54 -48.51
N THR A 311 -31.55 -21.76 -48.94
CA THR A 311 -31.93 -23.00 -49.59
C THR A 311 -31.47 -23.00 -51.05
N VAL A 312 -30.51 -23.84 -51.42
CA VAL A 312 -30.12 -24.03 -52.83
C VAL A 312 -30.98 -25.12 -53.46
N TYR A 313 -31.83 -24.74 -54.43
CA TYR A 313 -32.53 -25.72 -55.27
C TYR A 313 -31.74 -25.97 -56.55
N SER A 314 -31.32 -27.23 -56.78
CA SER A 314 -30.72 -27.64 -58.06
C SER A 314 -31.78 -28.25 -58.96
N TYR A 315 -31.97 -27.66 -60.14
CA TYR A 315 -32.86 -28.20 -61.17
C TYR A 315 -32.04 -28.59 -62.41
N SER A 316 -32.28 -29.80 -62.93
CA SER A 316 -31.74 -30.25 -64.21
C SER A 316 -32.87 -30.39 -65.21
N TYR A 317 -32.73 -29.79 -66.40
CA TYR A 317 -33.74 -29.84 -67.46
C TYR A 317 -33.18 -30.47 -68.73
N THR A 318 -33.99 -31.28 -69.40
CA THR A 318 -33.65 -31.89 -70.69
C THR A 318 -34.73 -31.50 -71.71
N TYR A 319 -34.35 -31.01 -72.89
CA TYR A 319 -35.25 -30.85 -74.04
C TYR A 319 -34.65 -31.47 -75.30
N THR A 320 -35.51 -31.87 -76.22
CA THR A 320 -35.14 -32.43 -77.53
C THR A 320 -35.67 -31.49 -78.62
N THR A 321 -34.78 -30.93 -79.44
CA THR A 321 -35.20 -30.15 -80.61
C THR A 321 -35.44 -31.10 -81.78
N GLY A 322 -36.59 -30.99 -82.45
CA GLY A 322 -36.98 -31.90 -83.53
C GLY A 322 -37.27 -31.17 -84.84
N SER A 323 -36.32 -31.22 -85.77
CA SER A 323 -36.59 -31.46 -87.21
C SER A 323 -35.29 -31.79 -87.95
N GLY A 324 -35.04 -33.08 -88.19
CA GLY A 324 -34.09 -33.59 -89.18
C GLY A 324 -32.60 -33.26 -88.98
N HIS A 325 -31.86 -34.25 -88.45
CA HIS A 325 -30.40 -34.39 -88.35
C HIS A 325 -29.76 -33.97 -87.00
N SER A 326 -29.25 -35.00 -86.29
CA SER A 326 -28.54 -35.05 -84.99
C SER A 326 -29.21 -34.41 -83.76
N ALA A 327 -29.72 -35.25 -82.85
CA ALA A 327 -30.16 -34.85 -81.53
C ALA A 327 -28.95 -34.60 -80.60
N THR A 328 -28.65 -33.34 -80.29
CA THR A 328 -27.69 -32.98 -79.24
C THR A 328 -28.44 -32.78 -77.91
N THR A 329 -28.08 -33.57 -76.90
CA THR A 329 -28.57 -33.36 -75.53
C THR A 329 -27.72 -32.26 -74.88
N ASN A 330 -28.30 -31.09 -74.64
CA ASN A 330 -27.62 -30.00 -73.92
C ASN A 330 -28.17 -29.92 -72.49
N SER A 331 -27.31 -30.15 -71.50
CA SER A 331 -27.64 -29.96 -70.09
C SER A 331 -27.29 -28.53 -69.66
N TYR A 332 -28.26 -27.81 -69.11
CA TYR A 332 -28.05 -26.48 -68.54
C TYR A 332 -28.42 -26.49 -67.06
N THR A 333 -27.62 -25.81 -66.26
CA THR A 333 -27.89 -25.54 -64.84
C THR A 333 -28.36 -24.09 -64.72
N GLY A 334 -29.55 -23.85 -64.18
CA GLY A 334 -30.08 -22.49 -64.02
C GLY A 334 -31.46 -22.44 -63.38
N SER A 335 -31.86 -21.25 -62.93
CA SER A 335 -33.15 -20.99 -62.27
C SER A 335 -34.26 -20.70 -63.29
N LEU A 336 -35.43 -21.35 -63.16
CA LEU A 336 -36.64 -21.04 -63.93
C LEU A 336 -37.51 -20.04 -63.17
N TYR A 337 -38.02 -19.04 -63.90
CA TYR A 337 -38.83 -17.97 -63.34
C TYR A 337 -40.13 -17.78 -64.12
N GLN A 338 -41.28 -17.76 -63.44
CA GLN A 338 -42.59 -17.47 -64.05
C GLN A 338 -42.91 -15.98 -63.88
N ARG A 339 -43.31 -15.32 -64.97
CA ARG A 339 -43.64 -13.88 -65.00
C ARG A 339 -45.12 -13.66 -64.67
N SER A 340 -45.41 -12.87 -63.64
CA SER A 340 -46.75 -12.36 -63.32
C SER A 340 -46.69 -10.83 -63.14
N GLY A 341 -47.74 -10.10 -63.51
CA GLY A 341 -47.75 -8.65 -63.47
C GLY A 341 -48.94 -8.07 -62.70
N SER A 342 -48.68 -7.02 -61.90
CA SER A 342 -49.51 -5.81 -61.83
C SER A 342 -48.80 -4.63 -61.13
N SER A 343 -48.83 -3.49 -61.83
CA SER A 343 -48.35 -2.12 -61.49
C SER A 343 -46.86 -1.79 -61.71
N ARG A 344 -46.62 -0.53 -62.11
CA ARG A 344 -45.57 -0.10 -63.04
C ARG A 344 -44.19 0.02 -62.40
N ASN A 345 -43.21 -0.54 -63.12
CA ASN A 345 -41.75 -0.45 -62.95
C ASN A 345 -41.05 -1.44 -61.99
N GLY A 346 -41.50 -2.69 -61.91
CA GLY A 346 -40.68 -3.78 -61.37
C GLY A 346 -41.24 -5.15 -61.75
N TYR A 347 -40.42 -6.02 -62.34
CA TYR A 347 -40.80 -7.41 -62.60
C TYR A 347 -40.48 -8.26 -61.36
N THR A 348 -41.44 -9.01 -60.84
CA THR A 348 -41.19 -10.08 -59.85
C THR A 348 -41.41 -11.44 -60.48
N TYR A 349 -40.56 -12.39 -60.10
CA TYR A 349 -40.59 -13.77 -60.57
C TYR A 349 -40.98 -14.70 -59.42
N SER A 350 -41.93 -15.59 -59.63
CA SER A 350 -42.37 -16.57 -58.61
C SER A 350 -41.86 -17.98 -58.91
N ALA A 351 -41.61 -18.76 -57.86
CA ALA A 351 -41.21 -20.16 -57.97
C ALA A 351 -42.32 -21.03 -58.60
N LYS A 352 -41.92 -22.09 -59.33
CA LYS A 352 -42.84 -23.02 -59.99
C LYS A 352 -43.63 -23.82 -58.95
N GLY A 353 -44.96 -23.66 -58.93
CA GLY A 353 -45.88 -24.40 -58.05
C GLY A 353 -46.66 -23.54 -57.04
N SER A 354 -46.37 -22.25 -56.94
CA SER A 354 -47.13 -21.33 -56.09
C SER A 354 -48.47 -20.98 -56.73
N THR A 355 -49.58 -21.19 -56.01
CA THR A 355 -50.92 -20.75 -56.42
C THR A 355 -51.01 -19.23 -56.31
N VAL A 356 -50.93 -18.52 -57.44
CA VAL A 356 -51.14 -17.08 -57.48
C VAL A 356 -52.65 -16.82 -57.49
N SER A 357 -53.19 -16.37 -56.35
CA SER A 357 -54.59 -15.97 -56.24
C SER A 357 -54.72 -14.50 -56.62
N GLY A 358 -55.28 -14.23 -57.80
CA GLY A 358 -55.51 -12.88 -58.31
C GLY A 358 -56.65 -12.88 -59.33
N THR A 359 -57.66 -12.06 -59.06
CA THR A 359 -58.86 -11.93 -59.90
C THR A 359 -58.53 -11.28 -61.25
N THR A 360 -59.16 -11.83 -62.29
CA THR A 360 -59.03 -11.59 -63.73
C THR A 360 -59.03 -10.11 -64.18
N THR A 361 -58.24 -9.78 -65.22
CA THR A 361 -58.70 -9.52 -66.61
C THR A 361 -57.52 -9.25 -67.59
N SER A 362 -57.43 -10.08 -68.65
CA SER A 362 -56.95 -9.85 -70.06
C SER A 362 -55.76 -8.88 -70.32
N THR A 363 -54.67 -9.18 -71.07
CA THR A 363 -54.54 -9.84 -72.39
C THR A 363 -53.09 -10.26 -72.71
N SER A 364 -52.96 -11.20 -73.66
CA SER A 364 -51.80 -11.56 -74.51
C SER A 364 -50.74 -12.55 -73.98
N ASN A 365 -51.10 -13.85 -74.02
CA ASN A 365 -50.36 -14.97 -74.64
C ASN A 365 -50.70 -16.39 -74.11
N GLY A 366 -51.90 -16.59 -73.54
CA GLY A 366 -52.68 -17.81 -73.81
C GLY A 366 -52.08 -19.15 -73.37
N TYR A 367 -51.69 -19.29 -72.09
CA TYR A 367 -51.62 -20.61 -71.46
C TYR A 367 -52.08 -20.56 -70.00
N THR A 368 -53.17 -21.25 -69.68
CA THR A 368 -53.76 -21.34 -68.32
C THR A 368 -54.11 -22.79 -67.97
N GLY A 369 -53.19 -23.73 -68.21
CA GLY A 369 -53.40 -25.15 -67.93
C GLY A 369 -52.23 -25.80 -67.20
N SER A 370 -52.53 -26.79 -66.34
CA SER A 370 -51.57 -27.67 -65.68
C SER A 370 -50.98 -28.67 -66.69
N GLY A 371 -49.72 -28.47 -67.11
CA GLY A 371 -49.00 -29.33 -68.05
C GLY A 371 -47.49 -29.01 -68.12
N THR A 372 -46.72 -29.88 -68.79
CA THR A 372 -45.23 -29.89 -68.84
C THR A 372 -44.64 -28.53 -69.25
N PRO A 373 -43.62 -27.99 -68.53
CA PRO A 373 -43.05 -26.67 -68.82
C PRO A 373 -42.38 -26.59 -70.20
N TYR A 374 -42.27 -25.39 -70.77
CA TYR A 374 -41.60 -25.14 -72.06
C TYR A 374 -40.40 -24.18 -71.85
N GLY A 375 -39.28 -24.41 -72.56
CA GLY A 375 -38.15 -23.51 -72.66
C GLY A 375 -38.20 -22.68 -73.96
N ALA A 376 -37.79 -21.42 -73.91
CA ALA A 376 -37.77 -20.52 -75.07
C ALA A 376 -36.36 -20.41 -75.64
N VAL A 377 -36.18 -20.66 -76.94
CA VAL A 377 -34.92 -20.45 -77.66
C VAL A 377 -35.10 -19.29 -78.63
N GLN A 378 -34.30 -18.23 -78.48
CA GLN A 378 -34.28 -17.09 -79.37
C GLN A 378 -33.29 -17.31 -80.51
N SER A 379 -33.74 -17.13 -81.75
CA SER A 379 -32.87 -17.18 -82.93
C SER A 379 -32.78 -15.79 -83.57
N GLY A 380 -31.55 -15.29 -83.72
CA GLY A 380 -31.23 -13.93 -84.20
C GLY A 380 -31.16 -12.87 -83.10
N SER A 381 -30.45 -11.76 -83.34
CA SER A 381 -30.26 -10.65 -82.40
C SER A 381 -30.90 -9.35 -82.90
N GLY A 382 -31.54 -8.59 -82.01
CA GLY A 382 -32.21 -7.32 -82.31
C GLY A 382 -33.73 -7.43 -82.39
N SER A 383 -34.40 -6.35 -82.81
CA SER A 383 -35.87 -6.18 -82.80
C SER A 383 -36.68 -7.18 -83.66
N ASN A 384 -36.02 -8.10 -84.37
CA ASN A 384 -36.63 -9.16 -85.18
C ASN A 384 -36.31 -10.59 -84.69
N ALA A 385 -35.87 -10.76 -83.43
CA ALA A 385 -35.59 -12.09 -82.86
C ALA A 385 -36.88 -12.95 -82.79
N THR A 386 -36.85 -14.14 -83.38
CA THR A 386 -37.97 -15.09 -83.33
C THR A 386 -37.75 -16.08 -82.18
N THR A 387 -38.77 -16.25 -81.32
CA THR A 387 -38.71 -17.13 -80.14
C THR A 387 -39.49 -18.41 -80.40
N THR A 388 -38.82 -19.57 -80.31
CA THR A 388 -39.44 -20.89 -80.46
C THR A 388 -39.46 -21.61 -79.12
N TYR A 389 -40.60 -22.19 -78.74
CA TYR A 389 -40.81 -22.83 -77.43
C TYR A 389 -40.77 -24.37 -77.57
N TYR A 390 -39.95 -25.05 -76.74
CA TYR A 390 -39.80 -26.51 -76.70
C TYR A 390 -40.22 -27.07 -75.35
N ALA A 391 -40.85 -28.24 -75.29
CA ALA A 391 -41.20 -28.88 -74.02
C ALA A 391 -39.94 -29.36 -73.28
N ILE A 392 -39.83 -29.06 -71.98
CA ILE A 392 -38.71 -29.44 -71.10
C ILE A 392 -39.17 -30.45 -70.04
N THR A 393 -38.39 -31.51 -69.82
CA THR A 393 -38.55 -32.41 -68.67
C THR A 393 -37.60 -31.94 -67.56
N ALA A 394 -38.17 -31.55 -66.41
CA ALA A 394 -37.43 -31.06 -65.24
C ALA A 394 -37.33 -32.16 -64.17
N THR A 395 -36.13 -32.47 -63.71
CA THR A 395 -35.94 -33.32 -62.51
C THR A 395 -35.44 -32.44 -61.37
N GLN A 396 -36.19 -32.38 -60.26
CA GLN A 396 -35.79 -31.69 -59.03
C GLN A 396 -34.94 -32.67 -58.21
N ASN A 397 -33.72 -32.28 -57.83
CA ASN A 397 -32.94 -33.04 -56.86
C ASN A 397 -32.88 -32.26 -55.53
N VAL A 398 -33.48 -32.86 -54.50
CA VAL A 398 -33.50 -32.60 -53.04
C VAL A 398 -33.44 -31.14 -52.56
N ALA A 399 -34.43 -30.75 -51.75
CA ALA A 399 -34.43 -29.55 -50.92
C ALA A 399 -34.01 -29.90 -49.47
N THR A 400 -33.10 -29.14 -48.88
CA THR A 400 -32.92 -29.06 -47.41
C THR A 400 -33.64 -27.82 -46.90
N ALA A 401 -34.45 -27.95 -45.85
CA ALA A 401 -35.23 -26.86 -45.27
C ALA A 401 -34.32 -25.72 -44.76
N SER A 402 -34.79 -24.48 -44.87
CA SER A 402 -34.15 -23.32 -44.23
C SER A 402 -34.17 -23.52 -42.71
N THR A 403 -32.99 -23.59 -42.09
CA THR A 403 -32.82 -23.52 -40.64
C THR A 403 -32.40 -22.11 -40.27
N VAL A 404 -33.05 -21.51 -39.28
CA VAL A 404 -32.52 -20.33 -38.59
C VAL A 404 -31.30 -20.82 -37.81
N ALA A 405 -30.13 -20.42 -38.25
CA ALA A 405 -28.90 -20.66 -37.51
C ALA A 405 -28.67 -19.48 -36.55
N THR A 406 -28.02 -19.76 -35.43
CA THR A 406 -27.76 -18.79 -34.38
C THR A 406 -26.29 -18.93 -34.02
N ASP A 407 -25.53 -17.87 -34.22
CA ASP A 407 -24.15 -17.77 -33.78
C ASP A 407 -24.08 -16.91 -32.52
N THR A 408 -23.30 -17.36 -31.55
CA THR A 408 -23.01 -16.61 -30.33
C THR A 408 -21.67 -15.92 -30.49
N ILE A 409 -21.70 -14.60 -30.47
CA ILE A 409 -20.55 -13.71 -30.55
C ILE A 409 -20.14 -13.36 -29.12
N PRO A 410 -18.83 -13.37 -28.80
CA PRO A 410 -18.33 -12.96 -27.51
C PRO A 410 -18.79 -11.54 -27.13
N ASP A 411 -19.55 -11.42 -26.04
CA ASP A 411 -20.22 -10.19 -25.62
C ASP A 411 -19.78 -9.74 -24.22
N TYR A 412 -18.54 -9.27 -24.12
CA TYR A 412 -17.94 -8.53 -23.00
C TYR A 412 -18.53 -8.88 -21.62
N ALA A 413 -18.55 -10.17 -21.27
CA ALA A 413 -19.29 -10.64 -20.11
C ALA A 413 -18.71 -10.05 -18.81
N VAL A 414 -19.57 -9.70 -17.85
CA VAL A 414 -19.11 -9.28 -16.52
C VAL A 414 -18.31 -10.42 -15.89
N ILE A 415 -17.13 -10.10 -15.35
CA ILE A 415 -16.37 -11.10 -14.60
C ILE A 415 -17.07 -11.28 -13.24
N PRO A 416 -17.38 -12.51 -12.82
CA PRO A 416 -18.09 -12.76 -11.57
C PRO A 416 -17.39 -12.09 -10.38
N SER A 417 -18.18 -11.43 -9.52
CA SER A 417 -17.72 -10.70 -8.33
C SER A 417 -16.66 -9.61 -8.59
N ALA A 418 -16.44 -9.21 -9.84
CA ALA A 418 -15.36 -8.32 -10.23
C ALA A 418 -15.71 -6.84 -10.12
N TYR A 419 -16.34 -6.45 -9.02
CA TYR A 419 -16.81 -5.08 -8.82
C TYR A 419 -16.71 -4.63 -7.38
N HIS A 420 -16.57 -3.32 -7.19
CA HIS A 420 -16.63 -2.66 -5.90
C HIS A 420 -17.44 -1.37 -6.03
N ILE A 421 -18.32 -1.11 -5.07
CA ILE A 421 -19.11 0.13 -5.02
C ILE A 421 -18.46 1.01 -3.96
N LEU A 422 -17.97 2.19 -4.38
CA LEU A 422 -17.37 3.11 -3.44
C LEU A 422 -18.45 3.72 -2.52
N PRO A 423 -18.20 3.80 -1.21
CA PRO A 423 -19.08 4.49 -0.27
C PRO A 423 -19.32 5.96 -0.62
N SER A 424 -20.48 6.50 -0.22
CA SER A 424 -20.83 7.91 -0.47
C SER A 424 -19.89 8.92 0.20
N ASN A 425 -19.17 8.53 1.25
CA ASN A 425 -18.16 9.35 1.93
C ASN A 425 -16.76 9.24 1.32
N THR A 426 -16.54 8.32 0.38
CA THR A 426 -15.32 8.19 -0.44
C THR A 426 -15.71 8.06 -1.91
N PRO A 427 -16.40 9.06 -2.50
CA PRO A 427 -16.99 8.92 -3.83
C PRO A 427 -15.93 8.83 -4.93
N ILE A 428 -16.28 8.16 -6.03
CA ILE A 428 -15.40 7.97 -7.20
C ILE A 428 -14.98 9.30 -7.86
N ALA A 429 -15.79 10.35 -7.67
CA ALA A 429 -15.57 11.69 -8.19
C ALA A 429 -15.86 12.75 -7.13
N ASN A 430 -15.07 13.83 -7.13
CA ASN A 430 -15.38 15.02 -6.34
C ASN A 430 -16.07 16.05 -7.24
N GLU A 431 -17.39 15.97 -7.28
CA GLU A 431 -18.24 16.84 -8.11
C GLU A 431 -18.06 18.33 -7.79
N SER A 432 -17.72 18.65 -6.54
CA SER A 432 -17.53 20.04 -6.09
C SER A 432 -16.17 20.63 -6.43
N ALA A 433 -15.18 19.80 -6.78
CA ALA A 433 -13.85 20.25 -7.11
C ALA A 433 -13.81 20.96 -8.47
N THR A 434 -13.07 22.05 -8.54
CA THR A 434 -12.95 22.86 -9.76
C THR A 434 -11.63 22.63 -10.51
N SER A 435 -10.71 21.87 -9.91
CA SER A 435 -9.40 21.55 -10.49
C SER A 435 -8.83 20.25 -9.91
N ARG A 436 -7.90 19.62 -10.65
CA ARG A 436 -7.14 18.45 -10.20
C ARG A 436 -6.41 18.71 -8.87
N VAL A 437 -5.73 19.86 -8.78
CA VAL A 437 -5.09 20.35 -7.55
C VAL A 437 -5.71 21.70 -7.20
N GLY A 438 -6.50 21.76 -6.13
CA GLY A 438 -7.18 22.95 -5.64
C GLY A 438 -6.37 23.70 -4.58
N THR A 439 -6.84 24.88 -4.20
CA THR A 439 -6.27 25.65 -3.07
C THR A 439 -6.67 25.11 -1.70
N THR A 440 -7.69 24.24 -1.65
CA THR A 440 -8.18 23.56 -0.45
C THR A 440 -8.51 22.11 -0.80
N VAL A 441 -8.63 21.25 0.22
CA VAL A 441 -9.06 19.84 0.02
C VAL A 441 -10.45 19.79 -0.62
N ALA A 442 -11.38 20.67 -0.21
CA ALA A 442 -12.73 20.72 -0.76
C ALA A 442 -12.78 21.09 -2.25
N THR A 443 -11.80 21.86 -2.73
CA THR A 443 -11.73 22.30 -4.14
C THR A 443 -10.81 21.44 -5.01
N SER A 444 -10.22 20.38 -4.45
CA SER A 444 -9.29 19.47 -5.15
C SER A 444 -9.99 18.17 -5.54
N ALA A 445 -9.68 17.67 -6.73
CA ALA A 445 -10.07 16.32 -7.13
C ALA A 445 -9.40 15.27 -6.22
N VAL A 446 -10.08 14.15 -6.00
CA VAL A 446 -9.52 13.04 -5.22
C VAL A 446 -8.83 12.05 -6.16
N PRO A 447 -7.53 11.77 -6.00
CA PRO A 447 -6.86 10.75 -6.79
C PRO A 447 -7.35 9.36 -6.39
N ILE A 448 -7.65 8.52 -7.38
CA ILE A 448 -7.90 7.09 -7.16
C ILE A 448 -6.90 6.30 -8.00
N SER A 449 -6.06 5.52 -7.35
CA SER A 449 -5.04 4.69 -8.02
C SER A 449 -5.53 3.26 -8.16
N TYR A 450 -5.27 2.64 -9.30
CA TYR A 450 -5.68 1.27 -9.62
C TYR A 450 -4.45 0.41 -9.81
N ALA A 451 -4.52 -0.84 -9.37
CA ALA A 451 -3.48 -1.84 -9.60
C ALA A 451 -4.13 -3.13 -10.12
N LEU A 452 -3.67 -3.59 -11.28
CA LEU A 452 -4.12 -4.83 -11.91
C LEU A 452 -2.91 -5.75 -12.12
N THR A 453 -2.99 -6.97 -11.62
CA THR A 453 -1.96 -7.99 -11.84
C THR A 453 -2.58 -9.19 -12.52
N ILE A 454 -2.06 -9.57 -13.69
CA ILE A 454 -2.41 -10.80 -14.41
C ILE A 454 -1.16 -11.67 -14.47
N THR A 455 -1.19 -12.82 -13.79
CA THR A 455 -0.09 -13.78 -13.86
C THR A 455 -0.02 -14.45 -15.24
N GLN A 456 1.10 -15.08 -15.57
CA GLN A 456 1.24 -15.87 -16.81
C GLN A 456 0.18 -17.01 -16.95
N ASN A 457 -0.40 -17.45 -15.82
CA ASN A 457 -1.45 -18.47 -15.77
C ASN A 457 -2.86 -17.86 -15.80
N GLY A 458 -2.97 -16.54 -15.87
CA GLY A 458 -4.25 -15.82 -16.02
C GLY A 458 -5.05 -15.74 -14.73
N LEU A 459 -4.35 -15.65 -13.61
CA LEU A 459 -4.92 -15.23 -12.33
C LEU A 459 -4.88 -13.70 -12.27
N LEU A 460 -6.05 -13.08 -12.12
CA LEU A 460 -6.27 -11.64 -12.06
C LEU A 460 -6.48 -11.17 -10.62
N THR A 461 -5.72 -10.16 -10.22
CA THR A 461 -5.94 -9.38 -9.00
C THR A 461 -6.24 -7.93 -9.39
N LEU A 462 -7.28 -7.34 -8.80
CA LEU A 462 -7.65 -5.92 -8.95
C LEU A 462 -7.67 -5.27 -7.57
N LYS A 463 -7.00 -4.13 -7.44
CA LYS A 463 -7.03 -3.29 -6.25
C LYS A 463 -7.25 -1.83 -6.63
N TYR A 464 -7.76 -1.04 -5.69
CA TYR A 464 -7.80 0.42 -5.78
C TYR A 464 -7.30 1.06 -4.49
N SER A 465 -6.75 2.27 -4.59
CA SER A 465 -6.32 3.11 -3.48
C SER A 465 -7.05 4.44 -3.57
N TYR A 466 -7.72 4.85 -2.49
CA TYR A 466 -8.45 6.12 -2.43
C TYR A 466 -7.59 7.20 -1.79
N ASN A 467 -7.38 8.32 -2.48
CA ASN A 467 -6.63 9.47 -1.97
C ASN A 467 -5.23 9.10 -1.46
N SER A 468 -4.53 8.26 -2.23
CA SER A 468 -3.25 7.66 -1.85
C SER A 468 -3.28 6.84 -0.55
N GLY A 469 -4.45 6.36 -0.11
CA GLY A 469 -4.62 5.45 1.02
C GLY A 469 -4.20 4.01 0.70
N ASN A 470 -4.38 3.10 1.66
CA ASN A 470 -4.03 1.70 1.48
C ASN A 470 -4.82 1.08 0.32
N TYR A 471 -4.19 0.15 -0.41
CA TYR A 471 -4.86 -0.56 -1.49
C TYR A 471 -5.92 -1.52 -0.94
N VAL A 472 -7.18 -1.29 -1.31
CA VAL A 472 -8.31 -2.18 -1.06
C VAL A 472 -8.38 -3.21 -2.19
N THR A 473 -8.45 -4.49 -1.84
CA THR A 473 -8.55 -5.57 -2.82
C THR A 473 -10.00 -5.75 -3.28
N VAL A 474 -10.24 -5.65 -4.59
CA VAL A 474 -11.56 -5.90 -5.21
C VAL A 474 -11.68 -7.34 -5.66
N LEU A 475 -10.64 -7.85 -6.34
CA LEU A 475 -10.52 -9.24 -6.75
C LEU A 475 -9.14 -9.74 -6.38
N ASN A 476 -9.06 -10.97 -5.90
CA ASN A 476 -7.81 -11.62 -5.59
C ASN A 476 -7.66 -12.94 -6.36
N GLN A 477 -6.62 -13.04 -7.19
CA GLN A 477 -6.24 -14.25 -7.94
C GLN A 477 -7.39 -14.97 -8.66
N GLN A 478 -8.34 -14.22 -9.22
CA GLN A 478 -9.46 -14.78 -9.97
C GLN A 478 -8.97 -15.40 -11.28
N ASN A 479 -9.31 -16.67 -11.55
CA ASN A 479 -8.96 -17.30 -12.82
C ASN A 479 -9.87 -16.78 -13.96
N ILE A 480 -9.31 -15.95 -14.83
CA ILE A 480 -10.05 -15.34 -15.96
C ILE A 480 -9.91 -16.11 -17.27
N THR A 481 -9.03 -17.12 -17.35
CA THR A 481 -8.85 -17.88 -18.59
C THR A 481 -10.01 -18.80 -18.91
N SER A 482 -10.74 -19.22 -17.87
CA SER A 482 -11.95 -20.02 -18.01
C SER A 482 -13.08 -19.25 -18.72
N SER A 483 -13.17 -17.95 -18.51
CA SER A 483 -14.19 -17.07 -19.11
C SER A 483 -13.72 -16.32 -20.35
N ASN A 484 -12.43 -15.95 -20.42
CA ASN A 484 -11.89 -15.08 -21.48
C ASN A 484 -11.04 -15.84 -22.52
N GLY A 485 -10.79 -17.13 -22.32
CA GLY A 485 -9.86 -17.91 -23.13
C GLY A 485 -8.38 -17.69 -22.73
N THR A 486 -7.46 -18.13 -23.59
CA THR A 486 -6.02 -18.01 -23.32
C THR A 486 -5.56 -16.55 -23.36
N ILE A 487 -4.65 -16.19 -22.45
CA ILE A 487 -4.02 -14.87 -22.43
C ILE A 487 -3.33 -14.58 -23.78
N PRO A 488 -3.61 -13.45 -24.45
CA PRO A 488 -2.90 -13.01 -25.63
C PRO A 488 -1.38 -12.92 -25.39
N SER A 489 -0.57 -13.29 -26.39
CA SER A 489 0.91 -13.27 -26.26
C SER A 489 1.51 -11.86 -26.09
N THR A 490 0.76 -10.84 -26.53
CA THR A 490 1.07 -9.43 -26.32
C THR A 490 -0.22 -8.64 -26.06
N PHE A 491 -0.11 -7.54 -25.32
CA PHE A 491 -1.20 -6.61 -25.06
C PHE A 491 -0.90 -5.22 -25.61
N LEU A 492 -1.94 -4.51 -26.04
CA LEU A 492 -1.95 -3.05 -26.15
C LEU A 492 -2.78 -2.49 -24.99
N PHE A 493 -2.38 -1.32 -24.49
CA PHE A 493 -3.04 -0.62 -23.41
C PHE A 493 -3.90 0.52 -23.97
N GLY A 494 -5.12 0.65 -23.47
CA GLY A 494 -6.02 1.74 -23.87
C GLY A 494 -6.71 2.40 -22.68
N PHE A 495 -7.00 3.70 -22.84
CA PHE A 495 -7.84 4.48 -21.93
C PHE A 495 -8.95 5.17 -22.72
N GLY A 496 -10.14 5.27 -22.14
CA GLY A 496 -11.27 6.01 -22.69
C GLY A 496 -12.06 6.72 -21.61
N GLY A 497 -12.69 7.83 -21.96
CA GLY A 497 -13.62 8.56 -21.09
C GLY A 497 -14.85 8.99 -21.88
N SER A 498 -15.98 9.07 -21.20
CA SER A 498 -17.25 9.53 -21.77
C SER A 498 -17.97 10.43 -20.77
N THR A 499 -18.63 11.46 -21.26
CA THR A 499 -19.65 12.16 -20.47
C THR A 499 -21.03 11.89 -21.06
N GLY A 500 -22.03 11.70 -20.20
CA GLY A 500 -23.41 11.46 -20.58
C GLY A 500 -24.22 12.76 -20.64
N GLY A 501 -25.35 12.79 -19.93
CA GLY A 501 -26.13 14.01 -19.71
C GLY A 501 -25.52 14.99 -18.70
N SER A 502 -24.53 14.53 -17.93
CA SER A 502 -23.83 15.25 -16.86
C SER A 502 -22.41 15.66 -17.28
N ASN A 503 -21.78 16.52 -16.49
CA ASN A 503 -20.48 17.12 -16.77
C ASN A 503 -19.41 16.54 -15.84
N ASN A 504 -18.29 15.98 -16.33
CA ASN A 504 -17.13 15.64 -15.49
C ASN A 504 -15.83 15.76 -16.31
N TYR A 505 -14.78 16.25 -15.66
CA TYR A 505 -13.41 16.14 -16.17
C TYR A 505 -12.88 14.77 -15.83
N HIS A 506 -12.42 14.02 -16.83
CA HIS A 506 -11.80 12.71 -16.66
C HIS A 506 -10.33 12.79 -17.00
N GLU A 507 -9.48 12.62 -16.00
CA GLU A 507 -8.04 12.74 -16.17
C GLU A 507 -7.29 11.51 -15.68
N ILE A 508 -6.19 11.19 -16.38
CA ILE A 508 -5.29 10.08 -16.05
C ILE A 508 -3.87 10.61 -15.83
N THR A 509 -3.21 10.06 -14.82
CA THR A 509 -1.77 10.20 -14.59
C THR A 509 -1.18 8.83 -14.27
N CYS A 510 0.15 8.78 -14.15
CA CYS A 510 0.84 7.67 -13.49
C CYS A 510 0.67 6.27 -14.16
N PHE A 511 0.56 6.16 -15.48
CA PHE A 511 0.40 4.84 -16.12
C PHE A 511 1.73 4.06 -16.18
N GLN A 512 1.78 2.87 -15.58
CA GLN A 512 2.88 1.93 -15.71
C GLN A 512 2.40 0.53 -16.08
N ALA A 513 3.22 -0.19 -16.85
CA ALA A 513 3.10 -1.62 -17.06
C ALA A 513 4.47 -2.30 -16.94
N THR A 514 4.56 -3.32 -16.08
CA THR A 514 5.76 -4.11 -15.78
C THR A 514 5.44 -5.60 -15.81
N PRO A 515 6.44 -6.48 -15.93
CA PRO A 515 6.24 -7.91 -15.70
C PRO A 515 5.74 -8.19 -14.27
N ALA A 516 4.82 -9.14 -14.11
CA ALA A 516 4.12 -9.41 -12.84
C ALA A 516 4.99 -10.03 -11.72
N ASN A 517 6.28 -10.30 -11.97
CA ASN A 517 7.20 -10.96 -11.04
C ASN A 517 8.17 -10.00 -10.32
N ILE A 518 7.91 -8.69 -10.36
CA ILE A 518 8.72 -7.67 -9.69
C ILE A 518 7.88 -7.09 -8.54
N ALA A 519 8.11 -7.53 -7.30
CA ALA A 519 7.48 -6.97 -6.10
C ALA A 519 8.48 -6.08 -5.33
N ALA A 520 7.97 -5.02 -4.70
CA ALA A 520 8.73 -4.11 -3.86
C ALA A 520 8.63 -4.52 -2.38
N SER A 521 9.75 -4.42 -1.65
CA SER A 521 9.87 -4.67 -0.21
C SER A 521 10.11 -3.36 0.54
N SER A 522 9.60 -3.24 1.76
CA SER A 522 9.90 -2.13 2.67
C SER A 522 10.22 -2.63 4.08
N ALA A 523 11.21 -1.98 4.69
CA ALA A 523 11.80 -2.30 5.99
C ALA A 523 10.91 -1.84 7.16
N GLY A 524 10.80 -2.66 8.20
CA GLY A 524 10.27 -2.27 9.51
C GLY A 524 11.24 -1.39 10.30
N ILE A 525 10.72 -0.75 11.35
CA ILE A 525 11.27 0.46 11.98
C ILE A 525 11.52 0.25 13.48
N ASN A 526 12.70 0.65 13.98
CA ASN A 526 13.07 0.91 15.40
C ASN A 526 13.48 -0.24 16.38
N VAL A 527 14.61 -0.96 16.21
CA VAL A 527 15.33 -1.55 17.39
C VAL A 527 16.83 -1.30 17.34
N GLN A 528 17.35 -1.05 18.54
CA GLN A 528 18.75 -1.10 18.94
C GLN A 528 19.21 -2.55 19.19
N GLN A 529 20.19 -3.02 18.42
CA GLN A 529 20.85 -4.31 18.69
C GLN A 529 21.93 -4.16 19.76
N THR A 530 21.82 -4.92 20.85
CA THR A 530 22.95 -5.24 21.72
C THR A 530 23.88 -6.17 20.94
N ALA A 531 24.98 -5.64 20.43
CA ALA A 531 25.99 -6.44 19.74
C ALA A 531 27.36 -6.21 20.39
N GLN A 532 27.64 -7.00 21.44
CA GLN A 532 29.01 -7.45 21.64
C GLN A 532 29.32 -8.43 20.50
N VAL A 533 30.29 -8.12 19.63
CA VAL A 533 30.65 -9.05 18.56
C VAL A 533 31.40 -10.23 19.12
N GLU A 534 30.73 -11.36 19.12
CA GLU A 534 31.35 -12.67 19.19
C GLU A 534 31.21 -13.39 17.83
N SER A 535 32.05 -14.41 17.59
CA SER A 535 31.85 -15.29 16.43
C SER A 535 30.48 -15.95 16.54
N GLY A 536 29.56 -15.65 15.62
CA GLY A 536 28.16 -16.14 15.67
C GLY A 536 27.09 -15.08 15.94
N THR A 537 27.47 -13.80 16.02
CA THR A 537 26.51 -12.68 16.16
C THR A 537 25.58 -12.56 14.96
N GLN A 538 24.35 -12.10 15.17
CA GLN A 538 23.30 -12.00 14.16
C GLN A 538 22.66 -10.61 14.13
N ILE A 539 22.20 -10.20 12.95
CA ILE A 539 21.29 -9.07 12.75
C ILE A 539 19.91 -9.63 12.45
N TYR A 540 18.88 -9.07 13.10
CA TYR A 540 17.48 -9.39 12.83
C TYR A 540 16.84 -8.27 12.01
N LEU A 541 16.20 -8.63 10.90
CA LEU A 541 15.58 -7.68 9.98
C LEU A 541 14.10 -8.00 9.85
N ALA A 542 13.25 -7.01 10.12
CA ALA A 542 11.80 -7.09 9.97
C ALA A 542 11.32 -6.42 8.68
N TYR A 543 10.24 -6.95 8.11
CA TYR A 543 9.72 -6.52 6.82
C TYR A 543 8.20 -6.52 6.80
N TYR A 544 7.65 -5.62 5.98
CA TYR A 544 6.28 -5.67 5.52
C TYR A 544 6.21 -5.65 4.00
N HIS A 545 5.16 -6.27 3.48
CA HIS A 545 4.88 -6.33 2.04
C HIS A 545 3.52 -5.72 1.76
N SER A 546 3.50 -4.45 1.33
CA SER A 546 2.28 -3.65 1.14
C SER A 546 1.34 -4.18 0.04
N ASP A 547 1.82 -5.09 -0.80
CA ASP A 547 0.97 -5.75 -1.79
C ASP A 547 -0.12 -6.62 -1.15
N ASN A 548 0.13 -7.22 0.01
CA ASN A 548 -0.81 -8.18 0.59
C ASN A 548 -0.65 -8.37 2.10
N TRP A 549 0.10 -7.48 2.75
CA TRP A 549 0.15 -7.31 4.20
C TRP A 549 0.50 -8.62 4.92
N TRP A 550 1.68 -9.14 4.57
CA TRP A 550 2.38 -10.22 5.26
C TRP A 550 3.77 -9.73 5.66
N GLY A 551 4.37 -10.41 6.64
CA GLY A 551 5.66 -10.01 7.19
C GLY A 551 6.73 -11.08 7.08
N GLN A 552 7.96 -10.62 7.28
CA GLN A 552 9.14 -11.46 7.42
C GLN A 552 9.98 -10.96 8.58
N LEU A 553 10.58 -11.90 9.29
CA LEU A 553 11.62 -11.64 10.28
C LEU A 553 12.78 -12.58 9.95
N GLU A 554 13.88 -12.02 9.50
CA GLU A 554 15.07 -12.76 9.10
C GLU A 554 16.17 -12.62 10.14
N ALA A 555 16.90 -13.71 10.42
CA ALA A 555 18.16 -13.66 11.15
C ALA A 555 19.33 -13.87 10.19
N LEU A 556 20.24 -12.90 10.08
CA LEU A 556 21.41 -12.97 9.22
C LEU A 556 22.69 -12.93 10.04
N THR A 557 23.68 -13.74 9.67
CA THR A 557 24.97 -13.74 10.37
C THR A 557 25.77 -12.48 10.06
N LEU A 558 26.36 -11.87 11.09
CA LEU A 558 27.37 -10.82 10.96
C LEU A 558 28.77 -11.44 10.82
N ASN A 559 29.39 -11.27 9.66
CA ASN A 559 30.72 -11.80 9.36
C ASN A 559 31.79 -10.74 9.65
N ALA A 560 32.68 -11.06 10.59
CA ALA A 560 33.88 -10.26 10.87
C ALA A 560 34.94 -10.48 9.77
N ASN A 561 35.35 -9.40 9.11
CA ASN A 561 36.43 -9.43 8.13
C ASN A 561 37.80 -9.27 8.80
N SER A 562 38.86 -9.69 8.11
CA SER A 562 40.23 -9.62 8.64
C SER A 562 40.75 -8.20 8.88
N ASP A 563 40.13 -7.20 8.25
CA ASP A 563 40.45 -5.78 8.40
C ASP A 563 39.66 -5.07 9.51
N GLY A 564 38.79 -5.80 10.24
CA GLY A 564 37.94 -5.24 11.29
C GLY A 564 36.59 -4.71 10.80
N SER A 565 36.34 -4.69 9.48
CA SER A 565 35.02 -4.36 8.96
C SER A 565 34.03 -5.52 9.17
N VAL A 566 32.73 -5.20 9.17
CA VAL A 566 31.63 -6.19 9.25
C VAL A 566 30.91 -6.30 7.92
N SER A 567 30.56 -7.52 7.52
CA SER A 567 29.66 -7.77 6.38
C SER A 567 28.47 -8.63 6.81
N ILE A 568 27.30 -8.39 6.21
CA ILE A 568 26.07 -9.13 6.51
C ILE A 568 25.94 -10.28 5.52
N ALA A 569 25.62 -11.48 6.01
CA ALA A 569 25.37 -12.64 5.14
C ALA A 569 24.21 -12.36 4.16
N SER A 570 24.31 -12.87 2.93
CA SER A 570 23.26 -12.73 1.91
C SER A 570 22.14 -13.78 2.02
N THR A 571 22.26 -14.70 2.97
CA THR A 571 21.31 -15.80 3.20
C THR A 571 21.01 -15.83 4.68
N ALA A 572 19.74 -15.79 5.01
CA ALA A 572 19.27 -15.83 6.38
C ALA A 572 19.52 -17.23 6.98
N ASN A 573 19.89 -17.27 8.26
CA ASN A 573 19.95 -18.49 9.06
C ASN A 573 18.54 -19.10 9.19
N TRP A 574 17.55 -18.24 9.40
CA TRP A 574 16.13 -18.57 9.39
C TRP A 574 15.29 -17.35 9.01
N ASP A 575 14.05 -17.61 8.60
CA ASP A 575 13.00 -16.63 8.32
C ASP A 575 11.72 -17.09 9.00
N ALA A 576 11.22 -16.32 9.96
CA ALA A 576 10.02 -16.66 10.74
C ALA A 576 8.78 -16.89 9.86
N SER A 577 8.68 -16.14 8.76
CA SER A 577 7.62 -16.29 7.76
C SER A 577 7.61 -17.69 7.16
N CYS A 578 8.80 -18.21 6.86
CA CYS A 578 9.00 -19.56 6.34
C CYS A 578 8.76 -20.63 7.40
N VAL A 579 9.14 -20.38 8.65
CA VAL A 579 8.90 -21.31 9.76
C VAL A 579 7.40 -21.51 10.00
N LEU A 580 6.63 -20.42 10.00
CA LEU A 580 5.18 -20.49 10.23
C LEU A 580 4.39 -20.98 9.00
N THR A 581 4.88 -20.70 7.79
CA THR A 581 4.13 -20.99 6.55
C THR A 581 4.54 -22.30 5.87
N GLY A 582 5.80 -22.69 5.98
CA GLY A 582 6.40 -23.78 5.18
C GLY A 582 6.53 -23.41 3.69
N GLY A 583 6.85 -24.40 2.85
CA GLY A 583 7.03 -24.21 1.40
C GLY A 583 8.43 -23.77 1.00
N ALA A 584 8.58 -23.15 -0.18
CA ALA A 584 9.86 -22.62 -0.64
C ALA A 584 10.18 -21.29 0.04
N CYS A 585 11.43 -21.12 0.47
CA CYS A 585 11.91 -19.98 1.24
C CYS A 585 13.15 -19.39 0.56
N THR A 586 12.98 -18.27 -0.15
CA THR A 586 14.06 -17.64 -0.91
C THR A 586 15.16 -17.06 -0.01
N SER A 587 14.80 -16.50 1.14
CA SER A 587 15.71 -15.85 2.10
C SER A 587 16.73 -16.82 2.70
N THR A 588 16.33 -18.07 2.97
CA THR A 588 17.22 -19.14 3.45
C THR A 588 17.76 -20.04 2.34
N GLY A 589 17.26 -19.89 1.11
CA GLY A 589 17.56 -20.76 -0.03
C GLY A 589 16.90 -22.15 0.03
N ALA A 590 16.02 -22.41 0.99
CA ALA A 590 15.31 -23.69 1.09
C ALA A 590 14.24 -23.82 0.00
N THR A 591 14.22 -24.92 -0.75
CA THR A 591 13.21 -25.16 -1.80
C THR A 591 11.95 -25.86 -1.28
N THR A 592 12.04 -26.51 -0.11
CA THR A 592 10.94 -27.18 0.57
C THR A 592 11.10 -27.09 2.09
N GLY A 593 10.15 -26.47 2.78
CA GLY A 593 10.06 -26.35 4.23
C GLY A 593 8.72 -26.88 4.75
N THR A 594 8.70 -27.33 6.00
CA THR A 594 7.46 -27.74 6.69
C THR A 594 7.09 -26.66 7.69
N ALA A 595 5.83 -26.22 7.66
CA ALA A 595 5.30 -25.29 8.64
C ALA A 595 5.40 -25.88 10.05
N GLN A 596 5.65 -25.03 11.05
CA GLN A 596 5.61 -25.43 12.44
C GLN A 596 4.23 -26.01 12.80
N SER A 597 4.21 -27.28 13.24
CA SER A 597 2.97 -28.03 13.44
C SER A 597 2.27 -27.80 14.80
N SER A 598 2.97 -27.17 15.75
CA SER A 598 2.45 -26.86 17.08
C SER A 598 2.93 -25.47 17.49
N ARG A 599 2.00 -24.58 17.80
CA ARG A 599 2.26 -23.21 18.25
C ARG A 599 1.69 -23.02 19.65
N LEU A 600 2.38 -22.24 20.49
CA LEU A 600 1.86 -21.83 21.79
C LEU A 600 1.18 -20.46 21.64
N LEU A 601 -0.15 -20.47 21.62
CA LEU A 601 -0.97 -19.28 21.44
C LEU A 601 -1.65 -18.93 22.76
N LEU A 602 -1.41 -17.70 23.23
CA LEU A 602 -1.90 -17.20 24.50
C LEU A 602 -2.69 -15.90 24.30
N THR A 603 -3.70 -15.67 25.11
CA THR A 603 -4.34 -14.35 25.27
C THR A 603 -4.59 -14.07 26.76
N SER A 604 -5.05 -12.87 27.09
CA SER A 604 -5.39 -12.51 28.47
C SER A 604 -6.65 -13.24 28.94
N SER A 605 -6.76 -13.52 30.24
CA SER A 605 -8.05 -13.94 30.83
C SER A 605 -9.07 -12.79 30.97
N GLY A 606 -8.76 -11.58 30.50
CA GLY A 606 -9.69 -10.46 30.38
C GLY A 606 -9.83 -9.56 31.61
N SER A 607 -8.90 -9.60 32.58
CA SER A 607 -8.99 -8.79 33.80
C SER A 607 -7.63 -8.42 34.38
N GLY A 608 -7.12 -7.19 34.13
CA GLY A 608 -5.95 -6.62 34.80
C GLY A 608 -4.81 -7.63 34.98
N LEU A 609 -4.39 -7.84 36.22
CA LEU A 609 -3.58 -9.01 36.57
C LEU A 609 -4.40 -10.28 36.46
N GLY A 610 -3.95 -11.18 35.58
CA GLY A 610 -4.59 -12.46 35.33
C GLY A 610 -3.71 -13.29 34.42
N GLY A 611 -3.59 -14.58 34.73
CA GLY A 611 -2.87 -15.52 33.87
C GLY A 611 -3.49 -15.61 32.48
N GLY A 612 -2.81 -16.30 31.58
CA GLY A 612 -3.25 -16.42 30.20
C GLY A 612 -4.37 -17.43 30.01
N ILE A 613 -5.06 -17.31 28.88
CA ILE A 613 -5.83 -18.38 28.25
C ILE A 613 -4.94 -18.97 27.16
N ASN A 614 -4.74 -20.29 27.21
CA ASN A 614 -4.10 -21.01 26.12
C ASN A 614 -5.17 -21.51 25.14
N PHE A 615 -5.16 -20.97 23.93
CA PHE A 615 -6.06 -21.35 22.84
C PHE A 615 -5.33 -22.06 21.69
N SER A 616 -4.14 -22.60 21.97
CA SER A 616 -3.34 -23.37 21.01
C SER A 616 -4.15 -24.54 20.45
N ASN A 617 -4.16 -24.68 19.13
CA ASN A 617 -4.85 -25.78 18.48
C ASN A 617 -4.04 -27.08 18.59
N SER A 618 -4.58 -28.09 19.27
CA SER A 618 -3.96 -29.41 19.37
C SER A 618 -4.09 -30.25 18.08
N SER A 619 -4.96 -29.81 17.15
CA SER A 619 -5.32 -30.51 15.91
C SER A 619 -5.47 -29.50 14.76
N PHE A 620 -4.35 -28.96 14.28
CA PHE A 620 -4.34 -28.35 12.95
C PHE A 620 -4.80 -29.40 11.91
N PRO A 621 -5.80 -29.13 11.02
CA PRO A 621 -6.41 -27.86 10.63
C PRO A 621 -7.96 -27.88 10.70
N SER A 622 -8.56 -27.76 11.89
CA SER A 622 -10.03 -27.63 11.97
C SER A 622 -10.47 -26.80 13.16
N GLY A 623 -11.27 -25.75 12.91
CA GLY A 623 -11.90 -24.83 13.88
C GLY A 623 -12.39 -25.51 15.17
N ASP A 624 -11.49 -25.66 16.12
CA ASP A 624 -11.73 -26.42 17.34
C ASP A 624 -12.65 -25.61 18.25
N ALA A 625 -13.91 -26.03 18.33
CA ALA A 625 -14.89 -25.45 19.23
C ALA A 625 -14.44 -25.49 20.70
N ALA A 626 -13.55 -26.42 21.09
CA ALA A 626 -13.00 -26.48 22.43
C ALA A 626 -12.05 -25.29 22.68
N ALA A 627 -11.10 -25.02 21.77
CA ALA A 627 -10.20 -23.86 21.87
C ALA A 627 -10.98 -22.54 21.83
N PHE A 628 -11.94 -22.39 20.91
CA PHE A 628 -12.79 -21.21 20.85
C PHE A 628 -13.62 -21.00 22.13
N GLY A 629 -14.12 -22.09 22.72
CA GLY A 629 -14.86 -22.07 23.97
C GLY A 629 -14.03 -21.68 25.21
N THR A 630 -12.69 -21.66 25.12
CA THR A 630 -11.83 -21.18 26.22
C THR A 630 -11.71 -19.67 26.29
N LEU A 631 -11.97 -18.96 25.18
CA LEU A 631 -11.92 -17.50 25.13
C LEU A 631 -13.01 -16.88 26.00
N THR A 632 -12.83 -15.62 26.39
CA THR A 632 -13.87 -14.88 27.12
C THR A 632 -15.13 -14.70 26.26
N THR A 633 -16.29 -14.50 26.89
CA THR A 633 -17.53 -14.26 26.15
C THR A 633 -17.46 -13.02 25.26
N ALA A 634 -16.71 -11.98 25.67
CA ALA A 634 -16.52 -10.78 24.87
C ALA A 634 -15.74 -11.08 23.58
N GLU A 635 -14.64 -11.83 23.66
CA GLU A 635 -13.84 -12.25 22.50
C GLU A 635 -14.62 -13.19 21.58
N GLN A 636 -15.36 -14.16 22.14
CA GLN A 636 -16.22 -15.04 21.35
C GLN A 636 -17.29 -14.25 20.59
N ASN A 637 -17.88 -13.23 21.20
CA ASN A 637 -18.87 -12.38 20.54
C ASN A 637 -18.23 -11.50 19.46
N ALA A 638 -17.07 -10.90 19.74
CA ALA A 638 -16.33 -10.10 18.78
C ALA A 638 -15.99 -10.93 17.54
N LEU A 639 -15.39 -12.10 17.72
CA LEU A 639 -15.03 -12.99 16.61
C LEU A 639 -16.23 -13.61 15.89
N ASN A 640 -17.44 -13.61 16.45
CA ASN A 640 -18.65 -14.11 15.76
C ASN A 640 -19.50 -13.01 15.11
N SER A 641 -19.13 -11.74 15.30
CA SER A 641 -19.97 -10.62 14.88
C SER A 641 -20.33 -10.71 13.40
N GLY A 642 -21.60 -10.53 13.06
CA GLY A 642 -22.09 -10.52 11.67
C GLY A 642 -22.22 -11.89 10.96
N ASP A 643 -21.39 -12.90 11.26
CA ASP A 643 -21.32 -14.14 10.47
C ASP A 643 -21.28 -15.48 11.25
N ASN A 644 -21.05 -15.45 12.56
CA ASN A 644 -20.85 -16.64 13.41
C ASN A 644 -19.69 -17.57 12.98
N LEU A 645 -18.66 -17.04 12.32
CA LEU A 645 -17.49 -17.80 11.87
C LEU A 645 -16.34 -17.80 12.90
N GLY A 646 -16.58 -17.42 14.16
CA GLY A 646 -15.52 -17.16 15.14
C GLY A 646 -14.57 -18.32 15.42
N SER A 647 -15.06 -19.56 15.42
CA SER A 647 -14.19 -20.74 15.60
C SER A 647 -13.27 -20.99 14.40
N LEU A 648 -13.75 -20.77 13.18
CA LEU A 648 -12.95 -20.85 11.96
C LEU A 648 -11.96 -19.68 11.89
N ARG A 649 -12.39 -18.49 12.31
CA ARG A 649 -11.54 -17.29 12.37
C ARG A 649 -10.40 -17.46 13.37
N LEU A 650 -10.67 -18.03 14.55
CA LEU A 650 -9.63 -18.36 15.53
C LEU A 650 -8.62 -19.39 14.97
N ALA A 651 -9.10 -20.41 14.25
CA ALA A 651 -8.20 -21.35 13.57
C ALA A 651 -7.36 -20.66 12.49
N TYR A 652 -7.95 -19.77 11.70
CA TYR A 652 -7.26 -18.97 10.70
C TYR A 652 -6.13 -18.12 11.30
N LEU A 653 -6.42 -17.39 12.40
CA LEU A 653 -5.43 -16.62 13.18
C LEU A 653 -4.35 -17.54 13.78
N SER A 654 -4.74 -18.74 14.21
CA SER A 654 -3.80 -19.74 14.70
C SER A 654 -2.85 -20.25 13.62
N GLY A 655 -3.14 -20.03 12.34
CA GLY A 655 -2.32 -20.40 11.18
C GLY A 655 -2.99 -21.35 10.20
N ASP A 656 -4.24 -21.75 10.45
CA ASP A 656 -4.99 -22.64 9.56
C ASP A 656 -5.30 -21.93 8.23
N ARG A 657 -5.05 -22.62 7.13
CA ARG A 657 -5.19 -22.10 5.77
C ARG A 657 -6.32 -22.74 4.99
N THR A 658 -7.05 -23.70 5.56
CA THR A 658 -8.06 -24.46 4.81
C THR A 658 -9.31 -23.65 4.43
N ASN A 659 -9.60 -22.56 5.15
CA ASN A 659 -10.72 -21.66 4.86
C ASN A 659 -10.31 -20.37 4.13
N GLU A 660 -9.06 -20.29 3.65
CA GLU A 660 -8.59 -19.18 2.82
C GLU A 660 -9.27 -19.22 1.44
N TYR A 661 -9.62 -18.04 0.92
CA TYR A 661 -10.29 -17.86 -0.36
C TYR A 661 -9.34 -18.19 -1.51
N VAL A 662 -9.30 -19.46 -1.90
CA VAL A 662 -8.51 -19.97 -3.02
C VAL A 662 -9.42 -20.71 -3.99
N ASN A 663 -9.23 -20.51 -5.30
CA ASN A 663 -10.06 -21.13 -6.35
C ASN A 663 -11.58 -20.92 -6.14
N SER A 664 -11.98 -19.72 -5.70
CA SER A 664 -13.38 -19.37 -5.44
C SER A 664 -14.07 -20.16 -4.31
N SER A 665 -13.31 -20.60 -3.30
CA SER A 665 -13.80 -21.33 -2.13
C SER A 665 -13.08 -20.85 -0.86
N GLY A 666 -13.79 -20.78 0.27
CA GLY A 666 -13.30 -20.26 1.55
C GLY A 666 -13.94 -18.91 1.91
N ASP A 667 -13.89 -18.51 3.18
CA ASP A 667 -14.49 -17.25 3.65
C ASP A 667 -13.46 -16.17 4.02
N PHE A 668 -12.19 -16.54 4.17
CA PHE A 668 -11.16 -15.63 4.67
C PHE A 668 -10.13 -15.25 3.60
N ARG A 669 -9.42 -14.14 3.76
CA ARG A 669 -8.37 -13.73 2.82
C ARG A 669 -7.32 -14.82 2.65
N ALA A 670 -6.89 -15.03 1.40
CA ALA A 670 -5.73 -15.85 1.11
C ALA A 670 -4.46 -15.10 1.51
N ARG A 671 -3.62 -15.73 2.32
CA ARG A 671 -2.36 -15.14 2.80
C ARG A 671 -1.17 -15.61 1.97
N THR A 672 -0.13 -14.79 1.84
CA THR A 672 1.16 -15.30 1.37
C THR A 672 1.91 -16.00 2.50
N SER A 673 1.89 -15.42 3.69
CA SER A 673 2.46 -16.00 4.91
C SER A 673 1.47 -15.97 6.07
N VAL A 674 1.62 -16.91 7.00
CA VAL A 674 0.90 -16.90 8.28
C VAL A 674 1.30 -15.68 9.12
N LEU A 675 2.57 -15.28 9.07
CA LEU A 675 3.08 -14.10 9.77
C LEU A 675 2.53 -12.81 9.14
N GLY A 676 1.85 -12.01 9.94
CA GLY A 676 1.40 -10.67 9.55
C GLY A 676 2.56 -9.72 9.27
N ASP A 677 2.27 -8.59 8.62
CA ASP A 677 3.28 -7.54 8.39
C ASP A 677 3.82 -6.94 9.70
N ILE A 678 5.08 -6.50 9.66
CA ILE A 678 5.79 -5.84 10.76
C ILE A 678 6.20 -4.45 10.27
N MET A 679 5.53 -3.40 10.76
CA MET A 679 5.69 -2.03 10.28
C MET A 679 6.52 -1.18 11.26
N ASP A 680 5.98 -0.95 12.46
CA ASP A 680 6.59 -0.03 13.45
C ASP A 680 7.17 -0.76 14.68
N SER A 681 6.82 -2.04 14.85
CA SER A 681 7.47 -2.90 15.83
C SER A 681 8.84 -3.32 15.31
N SER A 682 9.76 -3.58 16.24
CA SER A 682 11.09 -4.01 15.89
C SER A 682 11.65 -5.13 16.74
N PRO A 683 12.66 -5.84 16.21
CA PRO A 683 13.04 -7.14 16.75
C PRO A 683 13.79 -7.01 18.07
N THR A 684 13.15 -7.35 19.18
CA THR A 684 13.73 -7.22 20.52
C THR A 684 14.36 -8.53 20.99
N TRP A 685 15.69 -8.60 20.96
CA TRP A 685 16.45 -9.77 21.38
C TRP A 685 16.61 -9.86 22.91
N VAL A 686 16.37 -11.04 23.47
CA VAL A 686 16.58 -11.35 24.88
C VAL A 686 17.33 -12.68 25.02
N GLY A 687 18.58 -12.62 25.45
CA GLY A 687 19.42 -13.78 25.80
C GLY A 687 19.75 -13.79 27.28
N ALA A 688 20.92 -14.28 27.70
CA ALA A 688 21.33 -14.25 29.11
C ALA A 688 21.25 -12.83 29.73
N PRO A 689 20.87 -12.68 31.02
CA PRO A 689 20.87 -11.38 31.71
C PRO A 689 22.24 -10.71 31.65
N SER A 690 22.26 -9.40 31.40
CA SER A 690 23.48 -8.62 31.20
C SER A 690 23.42 -7.20 31.78
N THR A 691 22.37 -6.87 32.53
CA THR A 691 22.28 -5.58 33.24
C THR A 691 23.33 -5.52 34.36
N ASP A 692 23.90 -4.36 34.64
CA ASP A 692 24.96 -4.15 35.63
C ASP A 692 24.46 -4.04 37.08
N TYR A 693 23.37 -4.73 37.42
CA TYR A 693 22.76 -4.62 38.75
C TYR A 693 23.66 -5.13 39.87
N PRO A 694 23.72 -4.41 41.01
CA PRO A 694 24.59 -4.78 42.11
C PRO A 694 24.03 -5.96 42.90
N ASP A 695 24.91 -6.77 43.48
CA ASP A 695 24.53 -7.80 44.47
C ASP A 695 24.11 -7.20 45.82
N THR A 696 24.46 -5.93 46.07
CA THR A 696 24.05 -5.21 47.28
C THR A 696 23.48 -3.86 46.87
N TRP A 697 22.16 -3.76 46.98
CA TRP A 697 21.38 -2.59 46.65
C TRP A 697 21.50 -1.52 47.73
N LYS A 698 21.40 -0.26 47.33
CA LYS A 698 21.27 0.92 48.21
C LYS A 698 20.36 1.92 47.52
N ASP A 699 19.53 2.62 48.29
CA ASP A 699 18.92 3.88 47.86
C ASP A 699 19.75 5.01 48.48
N LEU A 700 20.44 5.80 47.65
CA LEU A 700 21.33 6.87 48.10
C LEU A 700 20.57 8.09 48.61
N LEU A 701 19.33 8.29 48.15
CA LEU A 701 18.46 9.35 48.63
C LEU A 701 17.77 8.97 49.94
N ASN A 702 17.32 7.71 50.06
CA ASN A 702 16.60 7.16 51.22
C ASN A 702 17.36 6.00 51.87
N SER A 703 18.60 6.26 52.31
CA SER A 703 19.52 5.26 52.90
C SER A 703 19.01 4.42 54.09
N GLY A 704 17.85 4.78 54.67
CA GLY A 704 17.21 4.04 55.76
C GLY A 704 16.23 2.96 55.30
N ASP A 705 15.94 2.88 54.01
CA ASP A 705 14.91 1.98 53.47
C ASP A 705 15.37 0.53 53.44
N SER A 706 14.42 -0.38 53.70
CA SER A 706 14.64 -1.81 53.56
C SER A 706 14.60 -2.17 52.09
N LEU A 707 15.66 -2.81 51.60
CA LEU A 707 15.79 -3.19 50.20
C LEU A 707 15.54 -4.69 50.06
N PRO A 708 14.39 -5.10 49.50
CA PRO A 708 14.02 -6.52 49.37
C PRO A 708 15.12 -7.36 48.71
N GLU A 709 15.82 -6.77 47.73
CA GLU A 709 16.92 -7.36 46.97
C GLU A 709 18.06 -7.85 47.88
N ASN A 710 18.34 -7.14 48.98
CA ASN A 710 19.39 -7.49 49.95
C ASN A 710 19.00 -8.59 50.94
N SER A 711 17.70 -8.85 51.07
CA SER A 711 17.13 -9.88 51.95
C SER A 711 16.69 -11.14 51.21
N GLY A 712 16.82 -11.13 49.88
CA GLY A 712 16.43 -12.19 48.98
C GLY A 712 17.21 -13.49 49.13
N THR A 713 16.69 -14.55 48.50
CA THR A 713 17.39 -15.83 48.39
C THR A 713 18.36 -15.89 47.20
N GLN A 714 18.27 -14.92 46.29
CA GLN A 714 19.09 -14.82 45.08
C GLN A 714 19.60 -13.39 44.91
N VAL A 715 20.92 -13.22 44.87
CA VAL A 715 21.57 -11.99 44.42
C VAL A 715 21.61 -11.95 42.89
N TYR A 716 21.81 -10.77 42.29
CA TYR A 716 21.70 -10.62 40.85
C TYR A 716 22.77 -11.42 40.07
N SER A 717 24.03 -11.46 40.54
CA SER A 717 25.06 -12.31 39.93
C SER A 717 24.73 -13.81 39.97
N GLY A 718 23.91 -14.22 40.95
CA GLY A 718 23.35 -15.56 41.05
C GLY A 718 22.25 -15.82 40.02
N PHE A 719 21.50 -14.79 39.63
CA PHE A 719 20.52 -14.84 38.54
C PHE A 719 21.21 -14.92 37.17
N GLU A 720 22.21 -14.08 36.91
CA GLU A 720 23.04 -14.15 35.70
C GLU A 720 23.64 -15.55 35.53
N SER A 721 24.24 -16.10 36.59
CA SER A 721 24.81 -17.45 36.59
C SER A 721 23.77 -18.54 36.33
N GLN A 722 22.55 -18.38 36.84
CA GLN A 722 21.45 -19.33 36.65
C GLN A 722 20.90 -19.28 35.21
N GLN A 723 20.86 -18.09 34.61
CA GLN A 723 20.28 -17.83 33.30
C GLN A 723 21.35 -17.68 32.19
N ALA A 724 22.61 -18.01 32.47
CA ALA A 724 23.72 -17.92 31.52
C ALA A 724 23.52 -18.75 30.24
N SER A 725 22.67 -19.77 30.29
CA SER A 725 22.27 -20.58 29.13
C SER A 725 20.79 -20.45 28.78
N ARG A 726 20.19 -19.30 29.09
CA ARG A 726 18.83 -18.97 28.64
C ARG A 726 18.78 -19.08 27.12
N LEU A 727 17.68 -19.62 26.61
CA LEU A 727 17.40 -19.64 25.18
C LEU A 727 17.29 -18.20 24.69
N ASP A 728 18.05 -17.85 23.65
CA ASP A 728 17.98 -16.54 23.04
C ASP A 728 16.69 -16.46 22.21
N VAL A 729 15.88 -15.43 22.46
CA VAL A 729 14.59 -15.24 21.77
C VAL A 729 14.52 -13.82 21.22
N VAL A 730 14.02 -13.70 19.99
CA VAL A 730 13.67 -12.40 19.38
C VAL A 730 12.17 -12.24 19.47
N TYR A 731 11.74 -11.18 20.18
CA TYR A 731 10.35 -10.81 20.34
C TYR A 731 9.95 -9.73 19.34
N GLU A 732 8.80 -9.91 18.69
CA GLU A 732 8.36 -9.03 17.60
C GLU A 732 6.83 -8.93 17.58
N GLY A 733 6.32 -7.69 17.55
CA GLY A 733 4.90 -7.41 17.32
C GLY A 733 4.56 -7.52 15.83
N SER A 734 3.42 -8.13 15.51
CA SER A 734 2.92 -8.24 14.14
C SER A 734 1.44 -7.85 14.01
N ASN A 735 1.08 -7.36 12.82
CA ASN A 735 -0.29 -6.99 12.45
C ASN A 735 -1.17 -8.20 12.06
N ASP A 736 -0.75 -9.44 12.37
CA ASP A 736 -1.68 -10.55 12.56
C ASP A 736 -2.29 -10.59 13.98
N GLY A 737 -1.85 -9.66 14.84
CA GLY A 737 -2.37 -9.42 16.18
C GLY A 737 -1.53 -10.02 17.29
N PHE A 738 -0.39 -10.66 16.99
CA PHE A 738 0.42 -11.33 18.00
C PHE A 738 1.72 -10.57 18.32
N MET A 739 2.15 -10.68 19.57
CA MET A 739 3.54 -10.57 19.99
C MET A 739 4.17 -11.95 19.92
N HIS A 740 5.04 -12.17 18.93
CA HIS A 740 5.73 -13.44 18.70
C HIS A 740 7.07 -13.49 19.43
N GLY A 741 7.58 -14.70 19.70
CA GLY A 741 8.95 -14.95 20.14
C GLY A 741 9.57 -16.11 19.36
N PHE A 742 10.70 -15.88 18.70
CA PHE A 742 11.39 -16.86 17.83
C PHE A 742 12.78 -17.24 18.35
N GLU A 743 13.14 -18.53 18.25
CA GLU A 743 14.45 -19.06 18.70
C GLU A 743 15.62 -18.47 17.89
N ALA A 744 16.64 -17.98 18.60
CA ALA A 744 17.78 -17.27 18.02
C ALA A 744 19.16 -17.80 18.47
N GLY A 745 19.19 -19.02 19.00
CA GLY A 745 20.37 -19.68 19.55
C GLY A 745 20.41 -19.67 21.07
N SER A 746 21.60 -19.92 21.61
CA SER A 746 21.85 -19.83 23.05
C SER A 746 23.35 -19.81 23.31
N TYR A 747 23.77 -19.29 24.45
CA TYR A 747 25.13 -19.45 24.95
C TYR A 747 25.20 -20.59 25.95
N ASN A 748 26.36 -21.24 26.06
CA ASN A 748 26.63 -22.12 27.20
C ASN A 748 27.21 -21.31 28.37
N SER A 749 27.32 -21.94 29.54
CA SER A 749 27.86 -21.29 30.76
C SER A 749 29.33 -20.83 30.64
N SER A 750 30.02 -21.12 29.54
CA SER A 750 31.37 -20.63 29.24
C SER A 750 31.37 -19.48 28.23
N GLY A 751 30.21 -18.94 27.87
CA GLY A 751 30.07 -17.85 26.89
C GLY A 751 30.30 -18.28 25.45
N VAL A 752 30.10 -19.56 25.11
CA VAL A 752 30.23 -20.03 23.72
C VAL A 752 28.86 -20.15 23.09
N TYR A 753 28.64 -19.43 21.98
CA TYR A 753 27.41 -19.49 21.20
C TYR A 753 27.17 -20.88 20.60
N SER A 754 25.92 -21.32 20.65
CA SER A 754 25.40 -22.57 20.08
C SER A 754 24.26 -22.25 19.12
N SER A 755 24.45 -22.60 17.86
CA SER A 755 23.43 -22.46 16.82
C SER A 755 22.38 -23.58 16.81
N THR A 756 22.33 -24.43 17.86
CA THR A 756 21.43 -25.60 17.90
C THR A 756 19.97 -25.21 17.83
N ASN A 757 19.58 -24.16 18.56
CA ASN A 757 18.21 -23.61 18.58
C ASN A 757 18.19 -22.25 17.88
N ASN A 758 18.88 -22.14 16.74
CA ASN A 758 18.89 -20.93 15.91
C ASN A 758 18.20 -21.24 14.59
N ASP A 759 16.93 -21.62 14.65
CA ASP A 759 16.12 -22.08 13.53
C ASP A 759 14.82 -21.27 13.34
N GLY A 760 14.62 -20.22 14.15
CA GLY A 760 13.46 -19.35 14.07
C GLY A 760 12.16 -20.01 14.52
N LYS A 761 12.20 -21.13 15.25
CA LYS A 761 11.01 -21.77 15.81
C LYS A 761 10.25 -20.79 16.72
N GLU A 762 8.93 -20.70 16.57
CA GLU A 762 8.10 -19.86 17.43
C GLU A 762 7.89 -20.55 18.78
N VAL A 763 8.39 -19.94 19.87
CA VAL A 763 8.28 -20.48 21.24
C VAL A 763 7.07 -19.94 21.99
N ILE A 764 6.55 -18.80 21.58
CA ILE A 764 5.37 -18.15 22.16
C ILE A 764 4.76 -17.18 21.13
N ALA A 765 3.44 -17.08 21.10
CA ALA A 765 2.72 -15.99 20.48
C ALA A 765 1.58 -15.54 21.42
N TYR A 766 1.64 -14.29 21.86
CA TYR A 766 0.61 -13.70 22.71
C TYR A 766 -0.24 -12.73 21.90
N MET A 767 -1.56 -12.97 21.84
CA MET A 767 -2.53 -12.05 21.24
C MET A 767 -3.19 -11.25 22.35
N PRO A 768 -2.91 -9.95 22.49
CA PRO A 768 -3.58 -9.10 23.47
C PRO A 768 -5.11 -9.16 23.29
N ALA A 769 -5.87 -9.15 24.38
CA ALA A 769 -7.33 -9.19 24.34
C ALA A 769 -7.89 -7.97 23.57
N ALA A 770 -7.27 -6.80 23.69
CA ALA A 770 -7.60 -5.63 22.88
C ALA A 770 -7.42 -5.88 21.36
N ALA A 771 -6.41 -6.66 20.95
CA ALA A 771 -6.26 -7.07 19.55
C ALA A 771 -7.33 -8.11 19.17
N MET A 772 -7.61 -9.11 20.02
CA MET A 772 -8.67 -10.11 19.81
C MET A 772 -10.05 -9.47 19.59
N LEU A 773 -10.36 -8.40 20.32
CA LEU A 773 -11.63 -7.69 20.22
C LEU A 773 -11.76 -6.86 18.93
N ASN A 774 -10.65 -6.52 18.27
CA ASN A 774 -10.62 -5.62 17.11
C ASN A 774 -10.15 -6.29 15.81
N ILE A 775 -9.55 -7.48 15.86
CA ILE A 775 -9.02 -8.22 14.70
C ILE A 775 -10.09 -8.52 13.65
N HIS A 776 -11.32 -8.73 14.11
CA HIS A 776 -12.52 -8.82 13.29
C HIS A 776 -13.29 -7.50 13.37
N ASN A 777 -13.08 -6.64 12.36
CA ASN A 777 -13.65 -5.30 12.33
C ASN A 777 -14.65 -5.13 11.18
N THR A 778 -15.94 -5.01 11.51
CA THR A 778 -17.00 -4.79 10.50
C THR A 778 -17.17 -3.33 10.09
N SER A 779 -16.37 -2.39 10.62
CA SER A 779 -16.37 -0.98 10.20
C SER A 779 -15.78 -0.84 8.79
N GLU A 780 -16.04 0.31 8.14
CA GLU A 780 -15.50 0.60 6.80
C GLU A 780 -15.79 -0.53 5.78
N ASN A 781 -17.01 -1.08 5.81
CA ASN A 781 -17.42 -2.24 5.00
C ASN A 781 -16.56 -3.51 5.19
N GLY A 782 -15.84 -3.61 6.30
CA GLY A 782 -15.00 -4.76 6.64
C GLY A 782 -13.60 -4.73 6.03
N VAL A 783 -13.18 -3.68 5.34
CA VAL A 783 -11.84 -3.64 4.70
C VAL A 783 -10.70 -3.61 5.73
N MET A 784 -11.00 -3.30 6.99
CA MET A 784 -10.05 -3.29 8.12
C MET A 784 -10.06 -4.62 8.91
N ASP A 785 -10.91 -5.58 8.55
CA ASP A 785 -10.92 -6.92 9.15
C ASP A 785 -9.80 -7.77 8.55
N PHE A 786 -8.88 -8.24 9.41
CA PHE A 786 -7.72 -9.03 9.00
C PHE A 786 -8.08 -10.32 8.25
N SER A 787 -9.29 -10.85 8.46
CA SER A 787 -9.79 -12.04 7.77
C SER A 787 -10.55 -11.73 6.47
N ASN A 788 -10.85 -10.46 6.17
CA ASN A 788 -11.66 -10.08 5.01
C ASN A 788 -10.89 -10.21 3.68
N THR A 789 -11.50 -10.80 2.65
CA THR A 789 -10.88 -10.98 1.32
C THR A 789 -10.48 -9.68 0.61
N SER A 790 -11.06 -8.56 1.04
CA SER A 790 -10.78 -7.19 0.60
C SER A 790 -9.90 -6.40 1.57
N TYR A 791 -9.22 -7.07 2.50
CA TYR A 791 -8.38 -6.44 3.51
C TYR A 791 -7.43 -5.40 2.92
N ALA A 792 -7.55 -4.17 3.42
CA ALA A 792 -6.79 -3.01 3.00
C ALA A 792 -5.55 -2.78 3.88
N HIS A 793 -5.52 -3.32 5.10
CA HIS A 793 -4.56 -3.12 6.19
C HIS A 793 -5.15 -2.40 7.38
N ASN A 794 -4.89 -2.93 8.56
CA ASN A 794 -5.13 -2.33 9.86
C ASN A 794 -3.96 -2.66 10.78
N PHE A 795 -3.76 -1.84 11.81
CA PHE A 795 -2.74 -2.06 12.82
C PHE A 795 -3.31 -2.87 13.98
N PHE A 796 -2.51 -3.77 14.56
CA PHE A 796 -2.92 -4.57 15.73
C PHE A 796 -1.85 -4.58 16.82
N VAL A 797 -0.77 -5.35 16.69
CA VAL A 797 0.36 -5.31 17.63
C VAL A 797 1.56 -4.73 16.90
N ASP A 798 1.79 -3.43 17.07
CA ASP A 798 2.76 -2.70 16.25
C ASP A 798 3.74 -1.85 17.08
N ALA A 799 3.71 -1.95 18.41
CA ALA A 799 4.69 -1.29 19.27
C ALA A 799 5.87 -2.21 19.61
N THR A 800 7.07 -1.63 19.56
CA THR A 800 8.30 -2.28 20.02
C THR A 800 8.21 -2.60 21.53
N PRO A 801 8.38 -3.87 21.94
CA PRO A 801 8.30 -4.26 23.34
C PRO A 801 9.49 -3.76 24.15
N GLY A 802 9.25 -3.39 25.40
CA GLY A 802 10.29 -3.08 26.38
C GLY A 802 10.58 -4.29 27.27
N THR A 803 11.86 -4.53 27.56
CA THR A 803 12.27 -5.64 28.43
C THR A 803 13.10 -5.14 29.60
N GLY A 804 13.07 -5.88 30.71
CA GLY A 804 13.91 -5.56 31.86
C GLY A 804 13.83 -6.60 32.97
N ASP A 805 14.90 -6.70 33.73
CA ASP A 805 14.97 -7.54 34.91
C ASP A 805 14.40 -6.81 36.13
N LEU A 806 13.70 -7.55 36.98
CA LEU A 806 13.07 -7.02 38.19
C LEU A 806 13.05 -8.06 39.30
N PHE A 807 12.94 -7.58 40.54
CA PHE A 807 12.99 -8.43 41.73
C PHE A 807 11.66 -8.46 42.46
N TYR A 808 11.09 -9.66 42.62
CA TYR A 808 9.94 -9.90 43.49
C TYR A 808 9.94 -11.36 43.96
N ASN A 809 9.14 -11.68 44.99
CA ASN A 809 9.10 -13.05 45.55
C ASN A 809 10.49 -13.62 45.93
N ASN A 810 11.41 -12.76 46.36
CA ASN A 810 12.78 -13.11 46.75
C ASN A 810 13.70 -13.67 45.63
N VAL A 811 13.32 -13.52 44.35
CA VAL A 811 14.08 -13.96 43.17
C VAL A 811 14.00 -12.94 42.04
N TRP A 812 14.91 -13.06 41.07
CA TRP A 812 14.94 -12.22 39.88
C TRP A 812 14.11 -12.82 38.74
N HIS A 813 13.48 -11.94 37.98
CA HIS A 813 12.67 -12.25 36.81
C HIS A 813 13.06 -11.33 35.64
N THR A 814 12.73 -11.73 34.43
CA THR A 814 12.80 -10.89 33.23
C THR A 814 11.41 -10.73 32.65
N TRP A 815 10.95 -9.48 32.55
CA TRP A 815 9.64 -9.15 31.97
C TRP A 815 9.79 -8.50 30.60
N LEU A 816 8.74 -8.69 29.80
CA LEU A 816 8.45 -7.95 28.58
C LEU A 816 7.15 -7.18 28.81
N ALA A 817 7.14 -5.89 28.49
CA ALA A 817 5.96 -5.04 28.52
C ALA A 817 5.80 -4.35 27.17
N SER A 818 4.60 -4.33 26.59
CA SER A 818 4.37 -3.63 25.32
C SER A 818 2.98 -3.01 25.22
N GLY A 819 2.92 -1.94 24.44
CA GLY A 819 1.68 -1.37 23.93
C GLY A 819 1.25 -2.06 22.64
N LEU A 820 0.33 -1.42 21.91
CA LEU A 820 -0.16 -1.89 20.60
C LEU A 820 0.21 -0.95 19.44
N GLY A 821 0.88 0.17 19.74
CA GLY A 821 1.12 1.22 18.74
C GLY A 821 -0.21 1.76 18.22
N ALA A 822 -0.32 1.88 16.89
CA ALA A 822 -1.56 2.29 16.23
C ALA A 822 -2.74 1.34 16.47
N GLY A 823 -2.48 0.07 16.82
CA GLY A 823 -3.50 -0.97 16.89
C GLY A 823 -4.44 -0.93 18.10
N GLY A 824 -4.15 -0.11 19.12
CA GLY A 824 -5.12 0.15 20.18
C GLY A 824 -4.57 0.68 21.51
N ASN A 825 -5.51 0.90 22.44
CA ASN A 825 -5.24 1.55 23.73
C ASN A 825 -5.11 0.50 24.84
N ALA A 826 -4.01 -0.25 24.84
CA ALA A 826 -3.72 -1.25 25.84
C ALA A 826 -2.22 -1.37 26.12
N ILE A 827 -1.89 -1.87 27.31
CA ILE A 827 -0.55 -2.29 27.74
C ILE A 827 -0.66 -3.73 28.26
N PHE A 828 0.27 -4.60 27.88
CA PHE A 828 0.35 -5.98 28.39
C PHE A 828 1.76 -6.31 28.88
N ILE A 829 1.84 -7.29 29.78
CA ILE A 829 3.10 -7.73 30.39
C ILE A 829 3.20 -9.26 30.36
N LEU A 830 4.36 -9.76 29.95
CA LEU A 830 4.74 -11.18 29.96
C LEU A 830 5.97 -11.42 30.85
N ASP A 831 5.98 -12.50 31.61
CA ASP A 831 7.19 -13.04 32.23
C ASP A 831 7.90 -13.95 31.23
N ILE A 832 9.07 -13.48 30.78
CA ILE A 832 9.90 -14.14 29.78
C ILE A 832 11.19 -14.72 30.38
N THR A 833 11.22 -14.91 31.71
CA THR A 833 12.42 -15.38 32.41
C THR A 833 12.93 -16.72 31.87
N ASN A 834 12.03 -17.64 31.52
CA ASN A 834 12.37 -19.02 31.13
C ASN A 834 11.66 -19.47 29.84
N PRO A 835 12.13 -19.07 28.64
CA PRO A 835 11.46 -19.39 27.37
C PRO A 835 11.31 -20.89 27.07
N SER A 836 12.24 -21.71 27.56
CA SER A 836 12.18 -23.17 27.40
C SER A 836 11.01 -23.83 28.14
N SER A 837 10.43 -23.16 29.14
CA SER A 837 9.33 -23.66 29.97
C SER A 837 7.92 -23.40 29.39
N PHE A 838 7.84 -22.60 28.32
CA PHE A 838 6.56 -22.24 27.67
C PHE A 838 5.80 -23.46 27.12
N SER A 839 6.50 -24.55 26.81
CA SER A 839 5.98 -25.75 26.14
C SER A 839 4.87 -26.54 26.88
N THR A 840 4.59 -26.29 28.17
CA THR A 840 3.59 -27.08 28.93
C THR A 840 2.21 -26.45 29.09
N ASN A 841 2.07 -25.13 28.96
CA ASN A 841 0.76 -24.42 28.90
C ASN A 841 0.95 -22.91 28.68
N GLY A 842 2.09 -22.33 29.11
CA GLY A 842 2.46 -20.93 28.89
C GLY A 842 1.63 -19.88 29.65
N THR A 843 0.49 -20.23 30.20
CA THR A 843 -0.48 -19.28 30.79
C THR A 843 0.07 -18.51 31.99
N SER A 844 0.98 -19.10 32.78
CA SER A 844 1.65 -18.39 33.88
C SER A 844 2.63 -17.31 33.40
N SER A 845 3.01 -17.32 32.12
CA SER A 845 3.87 -16.28 31.54
C SER A 845 3.09 -15.00 31.25
N VAL A 846 1.76 -15.01 31.22
CA VAL A 846 0.97 -13.78 31.08
C VAL A 846 0.81 -13.17 32.47
N ILE A 847 1.38 -11.98 32.68
CA ILE A 847 1.23 -11.24 33.93
C ILE A 847 -0.12 -10.50 33.95
N GLY A 848 -0.46 -9.85 32.83
CA GLY A 848 -1.72 -9.15 32.71
C GLY A 848 -1.81 -8.22 31.51
N GLU A 849 -3.00 -7.65 31.33
CA GLU A 849 -3.31 -6.65 30.31
C GLU A 849 -4.24 -5.58 30.87
N TRP A 850 -3.91 -4.33 30.56
CA TRP A 850 -4.65 -3.15 30.99
C TRP A 850 -5.06 -2.30 29.80
N ASN A 851 -6.31 -1.86 29.80
CA ASN A 851 -6.89 -0.97 28.81
C ASN A 851 -7.76 0.08 29.51
N ALA A 852 -8.39 0.97 28.74
CA ALA A 852 -9.20 2.07 29.27
C ALA A 852 -10.31 1.64 30.27
N SER A 853 -10.81 0.40 30.19
CA SER A 853 -11.89 -0.09 31.04
C SER A 853 -11.44 -0.65 32.40
N ASN A 854 -10.17 -1.05 32.54
CA ASN A 854 -9.69 -1.77 33.72
C ASN A 854 -8.44 -1.15 34.37
N ILE A 855 -7.76 -0.20 33.73
CA ILE A 855 -6.67 0.56 34.36
C ILE A 855 -7.24 1.57 35.35
N THR A 856 -6.76 1.51 36.60
CA THR A 856 -7.21 2.39 37.69
C THR A 856 -6.03 3.08 38.33
N CYS A 857 -6.12 4.39 38.56
CA CYS A 857 -5.04 5.18 39.13
C CYS A 857 -5.41 5.70 40.52
N ALA A 858 -4.42 5.82 41.38
CA ALA A 858 -4.61 6.29 42.76
C ALA A 858 -4.90 7.81 42.84
N ASN A 859 -4.45 8.58 41.85
CA ASN A 859 -4.48 10.05 41.88
C ASN A 859 -5.44 10.69 40.85
N VAL A 860 -5.87 9.94 39.83
CA VAL A 860 -6.78 10.44 38.78
C VAL A 860 -7.97 9.49 38.62
N THR A 861 -9.18 10.03 38.79
CA THR A 861 -10.43 9.26 38.61
C THR A 861 -10.66 8.99 37.12
N ASN A 862 -11.02 7.76 36.77
CA ASN A 862 -11.21 7.33 35.37
C ASN A 862 -9.98 7.56 34.50
N CYS A 863 -8.77 7.38 35.05
CA CYS A 863 -7.54 7.62 34.31
C CYS A 863 -7.43 6.77 33.02
N GLY A 864 -8.16 5.66 32.90
CA GLY A 864 -8.23 4.91 31.64
C GLY A 864 -8.65 5.73 30.42
N ASN A 865 -9.35 6.85 30.57
CA ASN A 865 -9.64 7.77 29.46
C ASN A 865 -8.40 8.53 28.94
N ASN A 866 -7.37 8.65 29.78
CA ASN A 866 -6.07 9.23 29.43
C ASN A 866 -5.16 8.23 28.72
N LEU A 867 -5.50 6.94 28.69
CA LEU A 867 -4.77 5.90 27.95
C LEU A 867 -5.15 5.95 26.46
N GLY A 868 -4.17 6.28 25.64
CA GLY A 868 -4.22 6.27 24.18
C GLY A 868 -3.47 5.09 23.56
N GLN A 869 -3.22 5.21 22.27
CA GLN A 869 -2.37 4.33 21.46
C GLN A 869 -0.94 4.39 21.98
N THR A 870 -0.50 3.33 22.66
CA THR A 870 0.81 3.30 23.34
C THR A 870 1.88 2.89 22.33
N TYR A 871 2.52 3.89 21.72
CA TYR A 871 3.62 3.71 20.74
C TYR A 871 4.98 3.47 21.39
N GLY A 872 5.26 4.12 22.54
CA GLY A 872 6.59 4.07 23.11
C GLY A 872 6.91 2.77 23.83
N THR A 873 8.19 2.41 23.81
CA THR A 873 8.74 1.25 24.50
C THR A 873 8.65 1.41 26.02
N PRO A 874 7.83 0.60 26.72
CA PRO A 874 7.69 0.68 28.18
C PRO A 874 9.01 0.38 28.91
N GLN A 875 9.22 0.99 30.08
CA GLN A 875 10.47 0.86 30.84
C GLN A 875 10.21 0.19 32.19
N ILE A 876 10.86 -0.95 32.44
CA ILE A 876 10.79 -1.66 33.73
C ILE A 876 11.90 -1.15 34.65
N ARG A 877 11.54 -0.58 35.81
CA ARG A 877 12.49 0.12 36.70
C ARG A 877 12.16 -0.06 38.18
N ARG A 878 13.16 0.23 39.02
CA ARG A 878 13.09 0.30 40.47
C ARG A 878 12.91 1.74 40.96
N PHE A 879 12.10 1.96 41.99
CA PHE A 879 11.75 3.30 42.51
C PHE A 879 12.04 3.46 44.00
N HIS A 880 12.11 4.70 44.48
CA HIS A 880 12.41 5.07 45.87
C HIS A 880 11.39 4.58 46.91
N ASN A 881 10.24 4.06 46.50
CA ASN A 881 9.27 3.46 47.42
C ASN A 881 9.59 1.99 47.78
N GLY A 882 10.66 1.42 47.22
CA GLY A 882 11.05 0.03 47.46
C GLY A 882 10.55 -0.97 46.41
N GLU A 883 9.73 -0.52 45.45
CA GLU A 883 9.05 -1.40 44.49
C GLU A 883 9.62 -1.30 43.08
N TRP A 884 9.35 -2.34 42.29
CA TRP A 884 9.59 -2.38 40.86
C TRP A 884 8.30 -2.06 40.10
N GLY A 885 8.43 -1.50 38.90
CA GLY A 885 7.29 -1.09 38.11
C GLY A 885 7.58 -0.81 36.65
N VAL A 886 6.52 -0.53 35.90
CA VAL A 886 6.54 -0.21 34.47
C VAL A 886 6.16 1.24 34.25
N ILE A 887 6.97 1.97 33.49
CA ILE A 887 6.77 3.37 33.11
C ILE A 887 6.49 3.43 31.62
N PHE A 888 5.45 4.16 31.21
CA PHE A 888 5.14 4.37 29.79
C PHE A 888 4.42 5.70 29.59
N GLY A 889 4.56 6.25 28.39
CA GLY A 889 3.78 7.41 27.96
C GLY A 889 2.31 7.06 27.84
N ASN A 890 1.42 8.04 28.02
CA ASN A 890 -0.01 7.79 27.90
C ASN A 890 -0.45 7.44 26.47
N GLY A 891 0.42 7.61 25.49
CA GLY A 891 0.15 7.31 24.10
C GLY A 891 -0.58 8.44 23.38
N LEU A 892 -0.85 8.22 22.10
CA LEU A 892 -1.50 9.19 21.23
C LEU A 892 -3.01 8.94 21.18
N ASN A 893 -3.80 9.93 20.77
CA ASN A 893 -5.24 9.78 20.56
C ASN A 893 -6.00 9.24 21.79
N SER A 894 -5.59 9.63 23.01
CA SER A 894 -6.37 9.38 24.22
C SER A 894 -7.71 10.13 24.16
N SER A 895 -8.73 9.64 24.88
CA SER A 895 -10.06 10.25 24.84
C SER A 895 -10.07 11.68 25.41
N THR A 896 -9.19 11.96 26.37
CA THR A 896 -9.00 13.27 26.99
C THR A 896 -8.08 14.18 26.19
N GLY A 897 -7.18 13.60 25.38
CA GLY A 897 -6.24 14.30 24.50
C GLY A 897 -5.13 15.09 25.21
N ASP A 898 -4.93 14.81 26.49
CA ASP A 898 -3.82 15.32 27.30
C ASP A 898 -2.55 14.48 27.14
N ALA A 899 -1.41 15.06 27.50
CA ALA A 899 -0.13 14.37 27.61
C ALA A 899 0.19 14.03 29.06
N GLY A 900 0.72 12.83 29.31
CA GLY A 900 1.17 12.41 30.62
C GLY A 900 1.89 11.06 30.60
N ILE A 901 2.33 10.58 31.76
CA ILE A 901 2.96 9.26 31.91
C ILE A 901 2.23 8.40 32.94
N TYR A 902 2.23 7.10 32.73
CA TYR A 902 1.82 6.11 33.71
C TYR A 902 3.04 5.52 34.41
N VAL A 903 2.91 5.33 35.73
CA VAL A 903 3.83 4.51 36.52
C VAL A 903 3.00 3.44 37.23
N MET A 904 3.21 2.18 36.84
CA MET A 904 2.53 1.01 37.40
C MET A 904 3.49 0.25 38.32
N LEU A 905 3.21 0.24 39.61
CA LEU A 905 4.01 -0.40 40.65
C LEU A 905 3.44 -1.76 41.03
N PHE A 906 4.33 -2.73 41.19
CA PHE A 906 3.97 -4.11 41.52
C PHE A 906 4.56 -4.52 42.86
N SER A 907 3.76 -5.26 43.62
CA SER A 907 4.15 -5.82 44.91
C SER A 907 3.89 -7.32 44.95
N TYR A 908 4.63 -8.03 45.79
CA TYR A 908 4.44 -9.45 46.02
C TYR A 908 4.14 -9.72 47.49
N GLY A 909 2.95 -10.25 47.76
CA GLY A 909 2.48 -10.55 49.12
C GLY A 909 2.04 -11.99 49.28
N SER A 910 1.36 -12.29 50.40
CA SER A 910 0.82 -13.62 50.69
C SER A 910 -0.20 -14.12 49.65
N SER A 911 -0.79 -13.20 48.89
CA SER A 911 -1.76 -13.48 47.83
C SER A 911 -1.11 -13.60 46.43
N GLY A 912 0.21 -13.52 46.34
CA GLY A 912 0.96 -13.50 45.08
C GLY A 912 1.28 -12.08 44.61
N LEU A 913 1.57 -11.95 43.31
CA LEU A 913 1.85 -10.69 42.63
C LEU A 913 0.57 -9.84 42.52
N SER A 914 0.66 -8.56 42.82
CA SER A 914 -0.43 -7.58 42.71
C SER A 914 0.06 -6.24 42.13
N VAL A 915 -0.82 -5.47 41.50
CA VAL A 915 -0.57 -4.04 41.23
C VAL A 915 -0.79 -3.35 42.56
N ASP A 916 0.27 -2.82 43.17
CA ASP A 916 0.15 -2.03 44.40
C ASP A 916 -0.53 -0.70 44.07
N LYS A 917 0.00 -0.02 43.06
CA LYS A 917 -0.45 1.33 42.71
C LYS A 917 -0.13 1.67 41.27
N THR A 918 -1.08 2.32 40.60
CA THR A 918 -0.84 3.03 39.35
C THR A 918 -1.00 4.52 39.58
N VAL A 919 -0.06 5.31 39.08
CA VAL A 919 -0.09 6.78 39.14
C VAL A 919 -0.08 7.31 37.71
N TYR A 920 -0.99 8.23 37.41
CA TYR A 920 -0.99 8.98 36.15
C TYR A 920 -0.50 10.40 36.39
N LEU A 921 0.64 10.76 35.83
CA LEU A 921 1.24 12.09 35.98
C LEU A 921 0.87 12.95 34.77
N ASP A 922 -0.21 13.70 34.90
CA ASP A 922 -0.73 14.63 33.90
C ASP A 922 0.15 15.89 33.78
N THR A 923 0.47 16.29 32.55
CA THR A 923 1.19 17.54 32.26
C THR A 923 0.31 18.78 32.38
N GLY A 924 -1.01 18.60 32.33
CA GLY A 924 -2.00 19.67 32.24
C GLY A 924 -2.10 20.31 30.84
N VAL A 925 -1.46 19.71 29.83
CA VAL A 925 -1.41 20.22 28.45
C VAL A 925 -2.02 19.23 27.47
N GLY A 926 -2.97 19.74 26.69
CA GLY A 926 -3.68 19.00 25.65
C GLY A 926 -5.18 19.08 25.83
N SER A 927 -5.90 18.56 24.83
CA SER A 927 -7.36 18.54 24.81
C SER A 927 -7.85 17.52 23.79
N ALA A 928 -9.09 17.04 23.98
CA ALA A 928 -9.72 16.08 23.08
C ALA A 928 -9.76 16.56 21.62
N SER A 929 -9.97 15.63 20.69
CA SER A 929 -10.05 15.96 19.27
C SER A 929 -11.22 16.93 18.96
N GLY A 930 -11.00 17.85 18.02
CA GLY A 930 -12.02 18.80 17.56
C GLY A 930 -12.15 20.12 18.35
N VAL A 931 -11.37 20.32 19.42
CA VAL A 931 -11.29 21.60 20.14
C VAL A 931 -10.03 22.39 19.76
N GLY A 932 -10.09 23.14 18.67
CA GLY A 932 -9.28 24.35 18.45
C GLY A 932 -7.75 24.23 18.33
N HIS A 933 -7.17 23.04 18.11
CA HIS A 933 -5.75 22.87 17.75
C HIS A 933 -5.59 22.18 16.40
N ASN A 934 -4.70 22.72 15.56
CA ASN A 934 -4.45 22.21 14.22
C ASN A 934 -3.68 20.87 14.22
N THR A 935 -3.03 20.52 15.34
CA THR A 935 -2.24 19.29 15.54
C THR A 935 -3.03 18.09 16.07
N GLY A 936 -4.31 18.25 16.39
CA GLY A 936 -5.09 17.19 17.05
C GLY A 936 -4.76 17.02 18.54
N PRO A 937 -5.15 15.89 19.17
CA PRO A 937 -4.86 15.59 20.57
C PRO A 937 -3.36 15.53 20.90
N ASN A 938 -2.97 15.93 22.11
CA ASN A 938 -1.60 15.77 22.60
C ASN A 938 -1.37 14.31 23.08
N GLY A 939 -0.13 13.98 23.42
CA GLY A 939 0.25 12.68 23.99
C GLY A 939 1.75 12.54 24.15
N ILE A 940 2.18 11.71 25.10
CA ILE A 940 3.58 11.29 25.26
C ILE A 940 3.71 9.87 24.68
N ALA A 941 4.57 9.71 23.67
CA ALA A 941 4.89 8.41 23.11
C ALA A 941 5.94 7.69 23.98
N TYR A 942 7.17 8.21 24.04
CA TYR A 942 8.31 7.57 24.71
C TYR A 942 8.69 8.27 26.02
N VAL A 943 9.28 7.50 26.94
CA VAL A 943 9.77 7.97 28.24
C VAL A 943 11.23 7.58 28.44
N THR A 944 11.97 8.40 29.19
CA THR A 944 13.38 8.17 29.52
C THR A 944 13.58 8.30 31.03
N PRO A 945 13.51 7.18 31.77
CA PRO A 945 13.87 7.13 33.18
C PRO A 945 15.37 7.36 33.37
N VAL A 946 15.71 8.15 34.37
CA VAL A 946 17.06 8.63 34.64
C VAL A 946 17.40 8.41 36.10
N ASP A 947 18.64 8.00 36.33
CA ASP A 947 19.32 8.02 37.62
C ASP A 947 20.54 8.92 37.54
N LEU A 948 20.63 9.77 38.54
CA LEU A 948 21.64 10.80 38.62
C LEU A 948 22.75 10.45 39.61
N ASP A 949 22.53 9.54 40.56
CA ASP A 949 23.49 9.21 41.61
C ASP A 949 24.09 7.79 41.57
N GLY A 950 23.64 6.95 40.62
CA GLY A 950 24.30 5.71 40.23
C GLY A 950 23.89 4.49 41.06
N ASP A 951 22.68 4.47 41.62
CA ASP A 951 22.28 3.50 42.67
C ASP A 951 21.28 2.41 42.25
N HIS A 952 20.89 2.37 40.98
CA HIS A 952 19.86 1.48 40.42
C HIS A 952 18.39 1.86 40.72
N VAL A 953 18.14 3.06 41.28
CA VAL A 953 16.80 3.61 41.60
C VAL A 953 16.46 4.84 40.74
N THR A 954 15.25 4.87 40.17
CA THR A 954 14.83 5.96 39.27
C THR A 954 14.48 7.24 40.02
N ASP A 955 15.21 8.32 39.72
CA ASP A 955 14.96 9.67 40.26
C ASP A 955 13.92 10.45 39.47
N TYR A 956 14.14 10.52 38.15
CA TYR A 956 13.40 11.38 37.25
C TYR A 956 13.03 10.63 35.97
N VAL A 957 11.97 11.09 35.31
CA VAL A 957 11.60 10.61 33.97
C VAL A 957 11.51 11.82 33.05
N TYR A 958 12.15 11.77 31.88
CA TYR A 958 12.04 12.80 30.85
C TYR A 958 11.21 12.28 29.67
N ALA A 959 10.46 13.19 29.03
CA ALA A 959 9.66 12.85 27.86
C ALA A 959 9.38 14.09 26.99
N GLY A 960 9.20 13.86 25.69
CA GLY A 960 8.64 14.83 24.76
C GLY A 960 7.16 14.55 24.48
N ASP A 961 6.40 15.57 24.10
CA ASP A 961 5.01 15.42 23.64
C ASP A 961 4.77 15.91 22.20
N LEU A 962 3.61 15.58 21.64
CA LEU A 962 3.22 16.01 20.28
C LEU A 962 3.08 17.53 20.13
N TYR A 963 2.94 18.26 21.23
CA TYR A 963 2.92 19.72 21.22
C TYR A 963 4.33 20.32 21.30
N GLY A 964 5.37 19.48 21.31
CA GLY A 964 6.77 19.87 21.29
C GLY A 964 7.30 20.36 22.64
N ASN A 965 6.63 20.00 23.74
CA ASN A 965 7.12 20.27 25.09
C ASN A 965 8.05 19.17 25.56
N VAL A 966 9.08 19.53 26.31
CA VAL A 966 10.00 18.63 27.00
C VAL A 966 9.72 18.69 28.49
N TRP A 967 9.34 17.55 29.06
CA TRP A 967 8.90 17.41 30.44
C TRP A 967 9.92 16.63 31.28
N ARG A 968 9.92 16.93 32.57
CA ARG A 968 10.60 16.14 33.60
C ARG A 968 9.62 15.81 34.71
N PHE A 969 9.48 14.55 35.05
CA PHE A 969 8.67 14.04 36.15
C PHE A 969 9.61 13.69 37.32
N ASP A 970 9.23 14.10 38.53
CA ASP A 970 9.98 13.89 39.78
C ASP A 970 9.38 12.71 40.55
N LEU A 971 10.17 11.64 40.65
CA LEU A 971 9.81 10.37 41.29
C LEU A 971 10.65 10.13 42.56
N THR A 972 11.37 11.15 43.05
CA THR A 972 12.33 11.05 44.16
C THR A 972 11.67 10.80 45.53
N ASN A 973 10.35 11.03 45.66
CA ASN A 973 9.64 10.82 46.92
C ASN A 973 9.35 9.33 47.14
N ALA A 974 9.61 8.80 48.34
CA ALA A 974 9.25 7.43 48.68
C ALA A 974 7.73 7.17 48.73
N ASP A 975 6.88 8.21 48.76
CA ASP A 975 5.43 8.08 48.62
C ASP A 975 5.00 8.40 47.18
N PRO A 976 4.58 7.40 46.38
CA PRO A 976 4.22 7.61 44.98
C PRO A 976 3.07 8.59 44.75
N THR A 977 2.25 8.89 45.76
CA THR A 977 1.16 9.88 45.64
C THR A 977 1.67 11.32 45.61
N LYS A 978 2.96 11.53 45.92
CA LYS A 978 3.64 12.84 45.88
C LYS A 978 4.53 13.00 44.65
N TRP A 979 4.61 11.99 43.79
CA TRP A 979 5.23 12.14 42.48
C TRP A 979 4.46 13.15 41.65
N GLY A 980 5.17 13.85 40.78
CA GLY A 980 4.58 14.96 40.06
C GLY A 980 5.48 15.48 38.96
N ILE A 981 4.95 16.40 38.18
CA ILE A 981 5.71 17.06 37.14
C ILE A 981 6.59 18.18 37.73
N THR A 982 7.84 18.27 37.25
CA THR A 982 8.71 19.39 37.56
C THR A 982 8.21 20.63 36.82
N THR A 983 7.68 21.61 37.53
CA THR A 983 7.39 22.93 36.94
C THR A 983 8.66 23.78 36.87
N TYR A 984 8.95 24.31 35.69
CA TYR A 984 10.00 25.29 35.45
C TYR A 984 9.40 26.70 35.47
N PRO A 985 9.97 27.65 36.24
CA PRO A 985 9.48 29.02 36.27
C PRO A 985 9.82 29.76 34.97
N ASN A 986 8.97 30.73 34.60
CA ASN A 986 9.14 31.59 33.43
C ASN A 986 9.20 30.84 32.08
N THR A 987 8.70 29.61 31.99
CA THR A 987 8.64 28.83 30.74
C THR A 987 7.20 28.74 30.19
N THR A 988 7.09 28.32 28.94
CA THR A 988 5.80 27.97 28.32
C THR A 988 5.28 26.69 28.94
N ASN A 989 4.00 26.67 29.34
CA ASN A 989 3.31 25.53 29.96
C ASN A 989 3.97 24.94 31.23
N GLY A 990 5.01 25.58 31.78
CA GLY A 990 5.79 25.01 32.89
C GLY A 990 6.78 23.91 32.48
N ALA A 991 6.91 23.62 31.18
CA ALA A 991 7.86 22.64 30.62
C ALA A 991 9.31 23.12 30.71
N LEU A 992 10.29 22.23 30.61
CA LEU A 992 11.72 22.59 30.52
C LEU A 992 11.98 23.43 29.27
N PHE A 993 11.40 22.99 28.16
CA PHE A 993 11.48 23.64 26.85
C PHE A 993 10.21 23.35 26.05
N THR A 994 9.83 24.29 25.18
CA THR A 994 8.79 24.10 24.18
C THR A 994 9.36 24.52 22.83
N THR A 995 9.21 23.67 21.82
CA THR A 995 9.68 23.95 20.46
C THR A 995 9.01 25.21 19.89
N PRO A 996 9.71 25.96 19.01
CA PRO A 996 9.11 27.10 18.34
C PRO A 996 7.95 26.66 17.42
N GLN A 997 6.94 27.52 17.28
CA GLN A 997 6.01 27.39 16.16
C GLN A 997 6.74 27.71 14.84
N THR A 998 6.50 26.88 13.84
CA THR A 998 7.06 27.02 12.50
C THR A 998 5.95 27.34 11.51
N SER A 999 6.27 28.15 10.51
CA SER A 999 5.32 28.48 9.45
C SER A 999 5.53 27.58 8.25
N TYR A 1000 4.44 27.17 7.60
CA TYR A 1000 4.46 26.53 6.30
C TYR A 1000 3.43 27.18 5.37
N THR A 1001 3.66 27.08 4.05
CA THR A 1001 2.75 27.64 3.05
C THR A 1001 2.01 26.52 2.36
N SER A 1002 0.67 26.50 2.50
CA SER A 1002 -0.22 25.64 1.73
C SER A 1002 -1.01 26.50 0.75
N GLY A 1003 -0.76 26.32 -0.56
CA GLY A 1003 -1.30 27.21 -1.59
C GLY A 1003 -0.89 28.67 -1.36
N SER A 1004 -1.87 29.56 -1.21
CA SER A 1004 -1.65 30.99 -0.91
C SER A 1004 -1.74 31.32 0.59
N THR A 1005 -1.89 30.32 1.46
CA THR A 1005 -2.10 30.52 2.91
C THR A 1005 -0.85 30.12 3.69
N THR A 1006 -0.43 30.98 4.62
CA THR A 1006 0.60 30.64 5.61
C THR A 1006 -0.10 30.14 6.86
N ALA A 1007 0.20 28.90 7.25
CA ALA A 1007 -0.23 28.30 8.48
C ALA A 1007 0.95 28.18 9.44
N TYR A 1008 0.65 28.01 10.73
CA TYR A 1008 1.63 27.82 11.79
C TYR A 1008 1.36 26.50 12.49
N ASP A 1009 2.44 25.78 12.77
CA ASP A 1009 2.41 24.48 13.42
C ASP A 1009 3.52 24.37 14.47
N VAL A 1010 3.36 23.49 15.46
CA VAL A 1010 4.43 23.16 16.42
C VAL A 1010 5.36 22.10 15.84
N GLN A 1011 6.51 21.88 16.47
CA GLN A 1011 7.39 20.77 16.10
C GLN A 1011 7.14 19.59 17.05
N PRO A 1012 6.41 18.55 16.61
CA PRO A 1012 6.05 17.43 17.48
C PRO A 1012 7.30 16.62 17.87
N ILE A 1013 7.29 16.07 19.08
CA ILE A 1013 8.29 15.09 19.53
C ILE A 1013 7.59 13.75 19.65
N SER A 1014 7.78 12.89 18.63
CA SER A 1014 7.20 11.55 18.57
C SER A 1014 8.16 10.43 18.98
N THR A 1015 9.42 10.77 19.28
CA THR A 1015 10.51 9.83 19.57
C THR A 1015 11.03 10.00 21.01
N GLN A 1016 11.88 9.06 21.44
CA GLN A 1016 12.54 9.13 22.73
C GLN A 1016 13.48 10.34 22.84
N VAL A 1017 13.51 10.98 24.02
CA VAL A 1017 14.52 11.99 24.37
C VAL A 1017 15.74 11.32 25.01
N SER A 1018 16.94 11.62 24.54
CA SER A 1018 18.19 11.15 25.14
C SER A 1018 18.60 12.06 26.30
N VAL A 1019 18.99 11.48 27.45
CA VAL A 1019 19.40 12.24 28.63
C VAL A 1019 20.78 11.79 29.08
N LEU A 1020 21.71 12.74 29.19
CA LEU A 1020 23.12 12.44 29.41
C LEU A 1020 23.84 13.53 30.22
N ALA A 1021 24.92 13.12 30.87
CA ALA A 1021 25.87 13.98 31.56
C ALA A 1021 26.96 14.43 30.60
N VAL A 1022 27.05 15.74 30.38
CA VAL A 1022 28.02 16.34 29.46
C VAL A 1022 28.93 17.32 30.17
N ALA A 1023 30.24 17.07 30.12
CA ALA A 1023 31.25 18.01 30.59
C ALA A 1023 31.76 18.84 29.41
N SER A 1024 31.50 20.16 29.43
CA SER A 1024 31.92 21.07 28.34
C SER A 1024 33.44 21.16 28.16
N THR A 1025 34.18 20.85 29.23
CA THR A 1025 35.64 20.70 29.22
C THR A 1025 36.05 19.60 30.21
N SER A 1026 37.17 18.93 29.94
CA SER A 1026 37.69 17.89 30.82
C SER A 1026 37.89 18.43 32.25
N GLY A 1027 37.26 17.75 33.23
CA GLY A 1027 37.33 18.12 34.66
C GLY A 1027 36.32 19.17 35.11
N SER A 1028 35.46 19.69 34.22
CA SER A 1028 34.33 20.54 34.60
C SER A 1028 33.18 19.72 35.18
N THR A 1029 32.37 20.33 36.06
CA THR A 1029 31.13 19.72 36.55
C THR A 1029 30.18 19.47 35.38
N PRO A 1030 29.73 18.22 35.15
CA PRO A 1030 28.89 17.88 34.02
C PRO A 1030 27.50 18.52 34.13
N ARG A 1031 26.83 18.70 32.98
CA ARG A 1031 25.45 19.17 32.83
C ARG A 1031 24.57 18.02 32.40
N VAL A 1032 23.32 18.01 32.87
CA VAL A 1032 22.30 17.11 32.34
C VAL A 1032 21.75 17.73 31.07
N MET A 1033 22.11 17.18 29.91
CA MET A 1033 21.59 17.56 28.60
C MET A 1033 20.46 16.62 28.21
N VAL A 1034 19.40 17.20 27.61
CA VAL A 1034 18.25 16.49 27.07
C VAL A 1034 18.22 16.72 25.55
N GLU A 1035 18.52 15.68 24.79
CA GLU A 1035 18.75 15.73 23.34
C GLU A 1035 17.68 14.96 22.57
N PHE A 1036 17.14 15.57 21.51
CA PHE A 1036 16.00 15.01 20.78
C PHE A 1036 15.87 15.62 19.39
N GLY A 1037 15.14 14.92 18.52
CA GLY A 1037 14.72 15.42 17.22
C GLY A 1037 13.21 15.62 17.14
N THR A 1038 12.76 16.45 16.22
CA THR A 1038 11.33 16.71 16.00
C THR A 1038 10.84 16.10 14.69
N GLY A 1039 9.59 15.64 14.69
CA GLY A 1039 8.97 14.93 13.60
C GLY A 1039 7.76 14.12 14.07
N LEU A 1040 6.89 13.80 13.12
CA LEU A 1040 5.76 12.91 13.33
C LEU A 1040 5.41 12.27 11.99
N VAL A 1041 5.09 10.99 12.04
CA VAL A 1041 4.44 10.28 10.95
C VAL A 1041 3.07 9.80 11.42
N THR A 1042 2.04 10.08 10.63
CA THR A 1042 0.71 9.48 10.79
C THR A 1042 0.58 8.36 9.77
N PRO A 1043 0.29 7.13 10.20
CA PRO A 1043 0.16 6.00 9.29
C PRO A 1043 -0.92 6.20 8.23
N GLN A 1044 -0.78 5.46 7.14
CA GLN A 1044 -1.75 5.41 6.05
C GLN A 1044 -3.06 4.76 6.53
N THR A 1045 -4.18 5.21 5.99
CA THR A 1045 -5.50 4.57 6.17
C THR A 1045 -6.05 4.14 4.80
N ALA A 1046 -7.16 3.42 4.76
CA ALA A 1046 -7.84 3.09 3.49
C ALA A 1046 -8.26 4.34 2.68
N SER A 1047 -8.36 5.51 3.31
CA SER A 1047 -8.87 6.74 2.68
C SER A 1047 -7.88 7.92 2.68
N SER A 1048 -6.67 7.75 3.20
CA SER A 1048 -5.64 8.80 3.26
C SER A 1048 -4.23 8.22 3.24
N GLY A 1049 -3.34 8.83 2.45
CA GLY A 1049 -1.91 8.53 2.45
C GLY A 1049 -1.19 8.82 3.77
N ILE A 1050 0.03 8.30 3.92
CA ILE A 1050 0.95 8.66 5.01
C ILE A 1050 1.09 10.18 5.09
N GLN A 1051 0.96 10.74 6.29
CA GLN A 1051 1.17 12.16 6.53
C GLN A 1051 2.40 12.37 7.42
N TYR A 1052 3.13 13.44 7.17
CA TYR A 1052 4.28 13.86 7.97
C TYR A 1052 4.00 15.23 8.60
N ALA A 1053 4.73 15.57 9.66
CA ALA A 1053 4.61 16.89 10.30
C ALA A 1053 4.83 18.00 9.27
N THR A 1054 4.09 19.11 9.39
CA THR A 1054 4.29 20.27 8.51
C THR A 1054 5.31 21.23 9.10
N GLY A 1055 5.93 22.06 8.25
CA GLY A 1055 6.88 23.07 8.71
C GLY A 1055 8.27 22.52 9.08
N GLN A 1056 9.16 23.45 9.43
CA GLN A 1056 10.59 23.20 9.71
C GLN A 1056 10.75 22.28 10.92
N GLN A 1057 11.57 21.24 10.82
CA GLN A 1057 11.94 20.38 11.96
C GLN A 1057 13.39 20.61 12.39
N ALA A 1058 13.77 20.14 13.57
CA ALA A 1058 15.09 20.41 14.13
C ALA A 1058 15.55 19.34 15.13
N LEU A 1059 16.85 19.34 15.39
CA LEU A 1059 17.49 18.67 16.50
C LEU A 1059 17.78 19.70 17.61
N TYR A 1060 17.70 19.24 18.86
CA TYR A 1060 17.90 20.08 20.04
C TYR A 1060 18.75 19.34 21.07
N GLY A 1061 19.54 20.11 21.83
CA GLY A 1061 20.09 19.68 23.10
C GLY A 1061 19.87 20.75 24.16
N ILE A 1062 19.08 20.44 25.18
CA ILE A 1062 18.61 21.39 26.19
C ILE A 1062 19.20 21.04 27.55
N TRP A 1063 19.84 22.00 28.22
CA TRP A 1063 20.35 21.83 29.57
C TRP A 1063 19.23 21.90 30.60
N ASP A 1064 19.04 20.82 31.38
CA ASP A 1064 18.25 20.87 32.60
C ASP A 1064 19.01 21.62 33.70
N TRP A 1065 18.77 22.93 33.76
CA TRP A 1065 19.44 23.84 34.67
C TRP A 1065 19.00 23.72 36.13
N LYS A 1066 17.95 22.92 36.45
CA LYS A 1066 17.37 22.81 37.80
C LYS A 1066 18.09 21.78 38.71
N GLN A 1067 19.27 21.33 38.31
CA GLN A 1067 20.10 20.37 39.06
C GLN A 1067 21.03 21.05 40.09
N GLY A 1068 21.93 20.29 40.73
CA GLY A 1068 22.99 20.82 41.59
C GLY A 1068 22.56 21.21 43.01
N VAL A 1069 21.39 20.75 43.47
CA VAL A 1069 20.94 20.97 44.85
C VAL A 1069 21.59 19.96 45.78
N SER A 1070 22.29 20.42 46.82
CA SER A 1070 22.97 19.53 47.79
C SER A 1070 21.97 18.58 48.47
N GLY A 1071 22.30 17.28 48.49
CA GLY A 1071 21.51 16.24 49.15
C GLY A 1071 20.33 15.70 48.33
N THR A 1072 20.28 16.01 47.03
CA THR A 1072 19.39 15.34 46.07
C THR A 1072 20.23 14.55 45.06
N ALA A 1073 19.65 13.58 44.36
CA ALA A 1073 20.37 12.75 43.40
C ALA A 1073 21.09 13.58 42.30
N GLY A 1074 20.53 14.75 41.93
CA GLY A 1074 21.13 15.68 40.98
C GLY A 1074 22.27 16.57 41.52
N ALA A 1075 22.75 16.37 42.76
CA ALA A 1075 23.70 17.27 43.42
C ALA A 1075 25.08 17.36 42.74
N ALA A 1076 25.49 16.32 42.01
CA ALA A 1076 26.79 16.24 41.35
C ALA A 1076 26.86 17.02 40.02
N TYR A 1077 25.72 17.44 39.48
CA TYR A 1077 25.62 18.12 38.19
C TYR A 1077 25.54 19.63 38.34
N ALA A 1078 25.98 20.34 37.31
CA ALA A 1078 25.86 21.79 37.24
C ALA A 1078 24.39 22.20 37.10
N GLY A 1079 23.98 23.16 37.93
CA GLY A 1079 22.67 23.81 37.85
C GLY A 1079 22.75 25.29 38.23
N LEU A 1080 21.60 25.96 38.22
CA LEU A 1080 21.47 27.39 38.52
C LEU A 1080 20.66 27.60 39.79
N ALA A 1081 21.17 28.44 40.69
CA ALA A 1081 20.40 28.92 41.85
C ALA A 1081 19.24 29.82 41.40
N THR A 1082 18.22 30.00 42.25
CA THR A 1082 16.98 30.72 41.93
C THR A 1082 17.17 32.14 41.38
N SER A 1083 18.21 32.87 41.80
CA SER A 1083 18.52 34.21 41.26
C SER A 1083 19.21 34.20 39.88
N ALA A 1084 19.67 33.04 39.41
CA ALA A 1084 20.34 32.82 38.13
C ALA A 1084 19.50 31.98 37.15
N ALA A 1085 18.30 31.53 37.56
CA ALA A 1085 17.33 30.86 36.70
C ALA A 1085 16.94 31.75 35.49
N PRO A 1086 16.50 31.14 34.36
CA PRO A 1086 15.99 31.89 33.22
C PRO A 1086 14.92 32.92 33.64
N SER A 1087 15.07 34.16 33.19
CA SER A 1087 14.10 35.23 33.41
C SER A 1087 12.94 35.20 32.41
N ALA A 1088 13.06 34.40 31.36
CA ALA A 1088 12.05 34.15 30.31
C ALA A 1088 12.22 32.72 29.76
N ALA A 1089 11.27 32.30 28.93
CA ALA A 1089 11.27 30.97 28.34
C ALA A 1089 12.53 30.76 27.48
N ILE A 1090 13.10 29.56 27.56
CA ILE A 1090 14.17 29.16 26.65
C ILE A 1090 13.58 29.09 25.24
N THR A 1091 14.19 29.83 24.32
CA THR A 1091 13.84 29.85 22.90
C THR A 1091 15.09 29.61 22.06
N THR A 1092 14.96 29.47 20.74
CA THR A 1092 16.12 29.34 19.85
C THR A 1092 17.11 30.51 19.93
N SER A 1093 16.68 31.70 20.38
CA SER A 1093 17.58 32.84 20.61
C SER A 1093 18.53 32.67 21.81
N THR A 1094 18.21 31.74 22.71
CA THR A 1094 19.02 31.38 23.89
C THR A 1094 19.69 30.02 23.72
N LEU A 1095 19.74 29.49 22.49
CA LEU A 1095 20.43 28.25 22.14
C LEU A 1095 21.54 28.55 21.13
N GLN A 1096 22.61 27.77 21.18
CA GLN A 1096 23.66 27.83 20.18
C GLN A 1096 23.18 27.18 18.89
N SER A 1097 23.11 27.93 17.79
CA SER A 1097 22.80 27.36 16.49
C SER A 1097 23.99 26.57 15.94
N GLN A 1098 23.70 25.38 15.42
CA GLN A 1098 24.54 24.66 14.47
C GLN A 1098 23.91 24.66 13.06
N THR A 1099 24.71 24.35 12.05
CA THR A 1099 24.29 24.32 10.65
C THR A 1099 24.86 23.12 9.91
N LEU A 1100 23.99 22.16 9.58
CA LEU A 1100 24.23 21.05 8.66
C LEU A 1100 24.43 21.54 7.23
N THR A 1101 25.48 21.07 6.58
CA THR A 1101 25.81 21.37 5.18
C THR A 1101 26.05 20.07 4.41
N THR A 1102 25.34 19.90 3.29
CA THR A 1102 25.55 18.76 2.38
C THR A 1102 26.76 19.02 1.49
N LEU A 1103 27.67 18.05 1.41
CA LEU A 1103 28.88 18.13 0.58
C LEU A 1103 28.56 17.62 -0.85
N SER A 1104 29.13 18.26 -1.88
CA SER A 1104 28.83 17.98 -3.29
C SER A 1104 29.49 16.73 -3.89
N THR A 1105 30.05 15.84 -3.07
CA THR A 1105 30.73 14.62 -3.51
C THR A 1105 29.77 13.43 -3.48
N ALA A 1106 29.61 12.74 -4.61
CA ALA A 1106 28.87 11.48 -4.67
C ALA A 1106 29.50 10.45 -3.71
N GLY A 1107 28.65 9.69 -3.01
CA GLY A 1107 29.09 8.68 -2.06
C GLY A 1107 29.83 7.48 -2.70
N SER A 1108 30.25 6.52 -1.88
CA SER A 1108 30.87 5.27 -2.32
C SER A 1108 30.20 4.08 -1.65
N GLY A 1109 29.94 3.02 -2.41
CA GLY A 1109 29.28 1.81 -1.90
C GLY A 1109 27.83 2.09 -1.48
N VAL A 1110 27.50 1.77 -0.22
CA VAL A 1110 26.16 1.95 0.36
C VAL A 1110 25.86 3.40 0.76
N ILE A 1111 26.90 4.22 0.97
CA ILE A 1111 26.75 5.64 1.32
C ILE A 1111 26.45 6.42 0.04
N GLN A 1112 25.37 7.21 0.03
CA GLN A 1112 24.96 7.98 -1.15
C GLN A 1112 25.39 9.46 -1.10
N GLY A 1113 25.86 9.95 0.04
CA GLY A 1113 26.24 11.35 0.23
C GLY A 1113 26.80 11.61 1.63
N TYR A 1114 27.38 12.80 1.80
CA TYR A 1114 28.06 13.21 3.03
C TYR A 1114 27.57 14.58 3.53
N ARG A 1115 27.51 14.75 4.84
CA ARG A 1115 27.22 16.01 5.53
C ARG A 1115 28.30 16.35 6.55
N THR A 1116 28.54 17.64 6.68
CA THR A 1116 29.31 18.23 7.78
C THR A 1116 28.42 19.19 8.55
N VAL A 1117 28.82 19.57 9.75
CA VAL A 1117 28.08 20.50 10.62
C VAL A 1117 29.05 21.57 11.16
N THR A 1118 28.54 22.73 11.56
CA THR A 1118 29.38 23.71 12.27
C THR A 1118 29.84 23.16 13.63
N ASN A 1119 30.90 23.72 14.19
CA ASN A 1119 31.39 23.36 15.53
C ASN A 1119 31.38 24.56 16.47
N ASN A 1120 30.23 25.24 16.56
CA ASN A 1120 30.10 26.41 17.42
C ASN A 1120 30.08 25.96 18.90
N THR A 1121 30.80 26.66 19.78
CA THR A 1121 30.82 26.34 21.22
C THR A 1121 29.57 26.90 21.90
N VAL A 1122 28.96 26.13 22.81
CA VAL A 1122 27.87 26.64 23.66
C VAL A 1122 28.47 27.43 24.82
N CYS A 1123 28.11 28.71 24.93
CA CYS A 1123 28.41 29.54 26.09
C CYS A 1123 27.26 29.51 27.11
N PHE A 1124 27.31 28.51 27.99
CA PHE A 1124 26.26 28.23 28.97
C PHE A 1124 26.03 29.37 29.96
N ALA A 1125 24.76 29.60 30.31
CA ALA A 1125 24.37 30.50 31.38
C ALA A 1125 25.11 30.17 32.70
N GLY A 1126 25.53 31.21 33.41
CA GLY A 1126 26.32 31.07 34.65
C GLY A 1126 27.81 30.76 34.43
N THR A 1127 28.30 30.75 33.19
CA THR A 1127 29.72 30.62 32.85
C THR A 1127 30.26 31.89 32.18
N THR A 1128 31.58 31.94 31.93
CA THR A 1128 32.23 33.00 31.15
C THR A 1128 32.65 32.44 29.80
N CYS A 1129 32.25 33.10 28.71
CA CYS A 1129 32.60 32.71 27.34
C CYS A 1129 34.08 32.96 27.04
N ASN A 1130 34.58 32.40 25.93
CA ASN A 1130 35.97 32.56 25.48
C ASN A 1130 36.36 34.03 25.19
N ASP A 1131 35.39 34.88 24.84
CA ASP A 1131 35.59 36.31 24.60
C ASP A 1131 35.47 37.17 25.88
N GLY A 1132 35.29 36.52 27.04
CA GLY A 1132 35.13 37.16 28.34
C GLY A 1132 33.71 37.64 28.66
N SER A 1133 32.74 37.47 27.76
CA SER A 1133 31.34 37.78 28.02
C SER A 1133 30.69 36.76 28.96
N SER A 1134 29.59 37.15 29.62
CA SER A 1134 28.79 36.22 30.42
C SER A 1134 27.99 35.30 29.51
N GLY A 1135 27.98 34.01 29.80
CA GLY A 1135 27.18 33.04 29.06
C GLY A 1135 25.69 33.25 29.26
N THR A 1136 24.93 33.00 28.19
CA THR A 1136 23.49 33.22 28.12
C THR A 1136 22.73 32.05 27.51
N GLN A 1137 23.44 31.00 27.07
CA GLN A 1137 22.84 29.89 26.35
C GLN A 1137 22.47 28.74 27.28
N PHE A 1138 21.44 27.99 26.89
CA PHE A 1138 20.93 26.84 27.64
C PHE A 1138 21.06 25.53 26.87
N GLY A 1139 21.93 25.49 25.86
CA GLY A 1139 22.10 24.34 25.01
C GLY A 1139 22.30 24.73 23.55
N TRP A 1140 21.88 23.85 22.65
CA TRP A 1140 22.08 23.99 21.21
C TRP A 1140 20.85 23.58 20.42
N TYR A 1141 20.77 24.03 19.17
CA TYR A 1141 19.78 23.57 18.21
C TYR A 1141 20.36 23.54 16.80
N GLU A 1142 19.76 22.70 15.97
CA GLU A 1142 20.12 22.52 14.58
C GLU A 1142 18.85 22.34 13.75
N ASN A 1143 18.59 23.27 12.84
CA ASN A 1143 17.50 23.07 11.89
C ASN A 1143 17.88 21.98 10.90
N LEU A 1144 17.04 20.96 10.80
CA LEU A 1144 17.19 19.94 9.76
C LEU A 1144 16.96 20.60 8.40
N PRO A 1145 17.78 20.33 7.37
CA PRO A 1145 17.58 20.93 6.07
C PRO A 1145 16.16 20.69 5.54
N GLY A 1146 15.35 21.75 5.47
CA GLY A 1146 14.19 21.77 4.59
C GLY A 1146 14.71 21.80 3.16
N TYR A 1147 14.10 21.04 2.26
CA TYR A 1147 14.54 21.05 0.86
C TYR A 1147 14.06 22.33 0.14
N LEU A 1148 14.63 23.47 0.52
CA LEU A 1148 14.49 24.73 -0.20
C LEU A 1148 15.51 24.74 -1.35
N GLY A 1149 15.02 24.58 -2.58
CA GLY A 1149 15.84 24.86 -3.77
C GLY A 1149 15.86 23.82 -4.86
N VAL A 1150 15.00 22.79 -4.85
CA VAL A 1150 14.85 21.97 -6.06
C VAL A 1150 13.46 22.14 -6.65
N THR A 1151 13.52 22.80 -7.79
CA THR A 1151 12.50 22.84 -8.80
C THR A 1151 12.29 21.43 -9.35
N SER A 1152 11.14 20.84 -9.01
CA SER A 1152 10.57 19.53 -9.42
C SER A 1152 11.25 18.29 -8.83
N VAL A 1153 10.50 17.32 -8.28
CA VAL A 1153 9.11 16.94 -8.62
C VAL A 1153 8.16 17.02 -7.41
N GLY A 1154 7.14 17.90 -7.48
CA GLY A 1154 5.80 17.68 -6.91
C GLY A 1154 5.28 18.50 -5.72
N GLY A 1155 6.10 19.24 -4.95
CA GLY A 1155 5.60 20.09 -3.85
C GLY A 1155 6.71 20.77 -3.03
N ALA A 1156 6.51 22.02 -2.62
CA ALA A 1156 7.54 22.91 -2.05
C ALA A 1156 7.85 22.69 -0.54
N ASN A 1157 7.34 21.62 0.09
CA ASN A 1157 7.17 21.55 1.55
C ASN A 1157 7.71 20.27 2.23
N GLN A 1158 8.64 19.54 1.61
CA GLN A 1158 9.25 18.39 2.30
C GLN A 1158 10.28 18.86 3.31
N THR A 1159 10.04 18.56 4.59
CA THR A 1159 10.99 18.81 5.67
C THR A 1159 11.57 17.48 6.13
N GLU A 1160 12.89 17.43 6.23
CA GLU A 1160 13.60 16.33 6.89
C GLU A 1160 13.21 16.32 8.37
N GLN A 1161 12.93 15.15 8.95
CA GLN A 1161 12.37 15.00 10.29
C GLN A 1161 13.00 13.82 11.03
N VAL A 1162 12.78 13.72 12.33
CA VAL A 1162 13.17 12.57 13.15
C VAL A 1162 11.91 11.83 13.59
N ILE A 1163 11.75 10.61 13.09
CA ILE A 1163 10.68 9.67 13.44
C ILE A 1163 11.22 8.36 14.02
N TYR A 1164 12.55 8.25 14.13
CA TYR A 1164 13.26 7.14 14.74
C TYR A 1164 13.92 7.59 16.03
N ASN A 1165 14.01 6.70 17.02
CA ASN A 1165 14.56 7.08 18.32
C ASN A 1165 16.06 7.41 18.18
N PRO A 1166 16.49 8.62 18.56
CA PRO A 1166 17.91 8.94 18.64
C PRO A 1166 18.56 8.18 19.78
N VAL A 1167 19.86 7.92 19.66
CA VAL A 1167 20.64 7.14 20.63
C VAL A 1167 22.00 7.79 20.89
N GLU A 1168 22.41 7.85 22.15
CA GLU A 1168 23.81 8.10 22.52
C GLU A 1168 24.62 6.80 22.47
N LEU A 1169 25.59 6.68 21.56
CA LEU A 1169 26.47 5.51 21.49
C LEU A 1169 27.93 5.97 21.32
N ASP A 1170 28.83 5.34 22.08
CA ASP A 1170 30.28 5.64 22.07
C ASP A 1170 30.62 7.14 22.13
N GLY A 1171 29.89 7.91 22.94
CA GLY A 1171 30.11 9.34 23.16
C GLY A 1171 29.58 10.27 22.05
N ALA A 1172 28.69 9.78 21.19
CA ALA A 1172 28.02 10.57 20.15
C ALA A 1172 26.50 10.45 20.18
N PHE A 1173 25.84 11.59 19.93
CA PHE A 1173 24.40 11.66 19.65
C PHE A 1173 24.17 11.19 18.22
N LEU A 1174 23.67 9.96 18.07
CA LEU A 1174 23.32 9.36 16.80
C LEU A 1174 21.84 9.53 16.52
N VAL A 1175 21.52 9.98 15.31
CA VAL A 1175 20.14 10.13 14.87
C VAL A 1175 20.00 9.79 13.41
N ASP A 1176 19.04 8.92 13.12
CA ASP A 1176 18.60 8.62 11.76
C ASP A 1176 17.42 9.52 11.41
N THR A 1177 17.59 10.35 10.39
CA THR A 1177 16.57 11.26 9.90
C THR A 1177 15.80 10.64 8.75
N THR A 1178 14.54 11.06 8.59
CA THR A 1178 13.67 10.69 7.48
C THR A 1178 13.37 11.92 6.63
N ILE A 1179 13.61 11.78 5.33
CA ILE A 1179 13.15 12.69 4.29
C ILE A 1179 11.98 11.98 3.61
N PRO A 1180 10.74 12.43 3.85
CA PRO A 1180 9.56 11.85 3.23
C PRO A 1180 9.73 11.70 1.72
N ALA A 1181 9.24 10.61 1.16
CA ALA A 1181 9.13 10.49 -0.29
C ALA A 1181 8.00 11.40 -0.79
N ASN A 1182 8.27 12.22 -1.81
CA ASN A 1182 7.19 12.89 -2.53
C ASN A 1182 6.60 11.98 -3.60
N ASN A 1183 5.76 11.06 -3.15
CA ASN A 1183 4.95 10.24 -4.03
C ASN A 1183 3.71 11.03 -4.43
N SER A 1184 3.91 11.96 -5.37
CA SER A 1184 2.80 12.68 -5.97
C SER A 1184 1.99 11.72 -6.84
N PRO A 1185 0.65 11.63 -6.65
CA PRO A 1185 -0.19 10.83 -7.54
C PRO A 1185 -0.18 11.34 -9.01
N LEU A 1186 0.44 12.50 -9.28
CA LEU A 1186 0.70 13.01 -10.62
C LEU A 1186 1.82 12.27 -11.35
N THR A 1187 2.75 11.60 -10.67
CA THR A 1187 3.93 10.99 -11.33
C THR A 1187 4.05 9.49 -11.07
N CYS A 1188 4.48 8.73 -12.08
CA CYS A 1188 4.81 7.30 -12.00
C CYS A 1188 6.04 7.00 -11.13
N SER A 1189 6.74 8.02 -10.67
CA SER A 1189 7.93 7.85 -9.85
C SER A 1189 7.50 7.70 -8.40
N ALA A 1190 7.48 6.47 -7.90
CA ALA A 1190 7.60 6.25 -6.48
C ALA A 1190 9.05 6.61 -6.09
N LEU A 1191 9.19 7.73 -5.39
CA LEU A 1191 10.42 8.03 -4.68
C LEU A 1191 10.47 7.12 -3.45
N SER A 1192 11.64 6.56 -3.17
CA SER A 1192 11.88 5.94 -1.88
C SER A 1192 12.01 7.05 -0.84
N VAL A 1193 11.53 6.78 0.36
CA VAL A 1193 11.92 7.56 1.55
C VAL A 1193 13.44 7.57 1.59
N SER A 1194 14.06 8.69 1.94
CA SER A 1194 15.51 8.77 2.12
C SER A 1194 15.82 9.31 3.51
N GLY A 1195 17.10 9.38 3.87
CA GLY A 1195 17.47 9.74 5.23
C GLY A 1195 18.97 9.88 5.42
N TRP A 1196 19.34 10.50 6.53
CA TRP A 1196 20.72 10.66 6.96
C TRP A 1196 20.93 10.03 8.32
N THR A 1197 22.02 9.29 8.45
CA THR A 1197 22.55 8.91 9.76
C THR A 1197 23.53 10.01 10.17
N LEU A 1198 23.22 10.71 11.26
CA LEU A 1198 24.02 11.80 11.81
C LEU A 1198 24.69 11.35 13.11
N ALA A 1199 25.89 11.85 13.35
CA ALA A 1199 26.66 11.67 14.58
C ALA A 1199 27.18 13.02 15.05
N LEU A 1200 26.60 13.53 16.14
CA LEU A 1200 26.85 14.87 16.64
C LEU A 1200 27.49 14.84 18.03
N ASN A 1201 28.29 15.86 18.33
CA ASN A 1201 28.86 16.04 19.66
C ASN A 1201 27.77 16.47 20.65
N PRO A 1202 27.45 15.67 21.68
CA PRO A 1202 26.35 15.99 22.59
C PRO A 1202 26.55 17.33 23.34
N ALA A 1203 27.81 17.74 23.56
CA ALA A 1203 28.13 19.00 24.24
C ALA A 1203 27.66 20.24 23.50
N ASN A 1204 27.54 20.19 22.17
CA ASN A 1204 27.20 21.37 21.37
C ASN A 1204 26.39 21.11 20.09
N GLY A 1205 26.04 19.88 19.77
CA GLY A 1205 25.39 19.48 18.52
C GLY A 1205 26.28 19.63 17.28
N GLY A 1206 27.58 19.85 17.45
CA GLY A 1206 28.51 20.15 16.36
C GLY A 1206 29.44 18.99 16.00
N LEU A 1207 30.48 19.29 15.22
CA LEU A 1207 31.49 18.29 14.84
C LEU A 1207 32.37 17.83 16.01
N PHE A 1208 32.77 16.58 15.95
CA PHE A 1208 33.92 16.08 16.69
C PHE A 1208 35.24 16.61 16.12
N THR A 1209 36.32 16.50 16.91
CA THR A 1209 37.67 16.86 16.46
C THR A 1209 38.15 15.97 15.31
N ASN A 1210 37.82 14.68 15.36
CA ASN A 1210 38.07 13.72 14.30
C ASN A 1210 36.74 13.38 13.61
N SER A 1211 36.79 13.01 12.34
CA SER A 1211 35.60 12.57 11.60
C SER A 1211 35.01 11.31 12.23
N PHE A 1212 33.69 11.29 12.45
CA PHE A 1212 33.01 10.10 12.97
C PHE A 1212 32.87 9.04 11.87
N PHE A 1213 32.44 9.47 10.68
CA PHE A 1213 32.40 8.61 9.48
C PHE A 1213 33.68 8.77 8.67
N ASP A 1214 34.05 7.75 7.89
CA ASP A 1214 35.19 7.85 6.99
C ASP A 1214 35.02 8.98 5.96
N GLU A 1215 36.09 9.74 5.73
CA GLU A 1215 36.07 10.88 4.82
C GLU A 1215 36.04 10.41 3.35
N PRO A 1216 35.27 11.08 2.46
CA PRO A 1216 35.32 10.79 1.04
C PRO A 1216 36.72 11.03 0.47
N ALA A 1217 37.15 10.16 -0.43
CA ALA A 1217 38.48 10.21 -1.04
C ALA A 1217 38.78 11.59 -1.64
N GLY A 1218 39.87 12.22 -1.19
CA GLY A 1218 40.31 13.53 -1.67
C GLY A 1218 39.70 14.73 -0.94
N THR A 1219 38.95 14.50 0.15
CA THR A 1219 38.52 15.56 1.08
C THR A 1219 39.28 15.46 2.41
N SER A 1220 39.25 16.55 3.18
CA SER A 1220 39.81 16.61 4.55
C SER A 1220 38.84 17.30 5.51
N THR A 1221 37.56 17.27 5.16
CA THR A 1221 36.49 17.91 5.92
C THR A 1221 35.87 16.83 6.82
N PRO A 1222 35.87 17.02 8.15
CA PRO A 1222 35.24 16.06 9.04
C PRO A 1222 33.76 15.87 8.74
N ILE A 1223 33.33 14.62 8.75
CA ILE A 1223 31.98 14.16 8.40
C ILE A 1223 31.19 13.91 9.69
N ALA A 1224 30.02 14.55 9.77
CA ALA A 1224 29.02 14.35 10.81
C ALA A 1224 27.81 13.54 10.34
N GLY A 1225 27.67 13.28 9.04
CA GLY A 1225 26.53 12.51 8.55
C GLY A 1225 26.75 11.85 7.21
N VAL A 1226 26.08 10.71 7.01
CA VAL A 1226 26.09 9.93 5.78
C VAL A 1226 24.67 9.63 5.30
N ALA A 1227 24.42 9.74 4.00
CA ALA A 1227 23.13 9.38 3.41
C ALA A 1227 23.05 7.86 3.24
N LEU A 1228 22.76 7.18 4.36
CA LEU A 1228 22.59 5.73 4.43
C LEU A 1228 21.14 5.32 4.14
N GLY A 1229 20.18 6.22 4.41
CA GLY A 1229 18.76 5.87 4.43
C GLY A 1229 18.48 4.77 5.45
N ALA A 1230 19.13 4.83 6.62
CA ALA A 1230 18.89 3.88 7.70
C ALA A 1230 17.47 4.04 8.27
N THR A 1231 16.88 2.93 8.71
CA THR A 1231 15.61 2.88 9.42
C THR A 1231 15.83 2.40 10.85
N GLY A 1232 15.02 2.91 11.76
CA GLY A 1232 15.14 2.59 13.17
C GLY A 1232 16.26 3.35 13.88
N SER A 1233 16.67 2.85 15.04
CA SER A 1233 17.76 3.42 15.82
C SER A 1233 19.11 2.84 15.39
N ALA A 1234 20.11 3.71 15.24
CA ALA A 1234 21.48 3.31 14.96
C ALA A 1234 22.02 2.28 15.98
N SER A 1235 22.79 1.31 15.48
CA SER A 1235 23.50 0.33 16.30
C SER A 1235 24.98 0.29 15.92
N ILE A 1236 25.87 0.09 16.89
CA ILE A 1236 27.32 -0.02 16.68
C ILE A 1236 27.81 -1.38 17.15
N VAL A 1237 28.72 -1.94 16.36
CA VAL A 1237 29.23 -3.30 16.44
C VAL A 1237 30.75 -3.24 16.34
N SER A 1238 31.47 -3.69 17.38
CA SER A 1238 32.94 -3.57 17.45
C SER A 1238 33.68 -4.88 17.15
N VAL A 1239 34.55 -4.89 16.13
CA VAL A 1239 35.39 -6.03 15.73
C VAL A 1239 36.86 -5.64 15.68
N ASN A 1240 37.72 -6.36 16.40
CA ASN A 1240 39.16 -6.08 16.43
C ASN A 1240 39.49 -4.61 16.77
N GLN A 1241 38.69 -3.98 17.64
CA GLN A 1241 38.74 -2.55 18.01
C GLN A 1241 38.28 -1.56 16.92
N GLN A 1242 37.75 -2.04 15.80
CA GLN A 1242 37.07 -1.21 14.79
C GLN A 1242 35.57 -1.22 15.06
N ALA A 1243 35.00 -0.05 15.30
CA ALA A 1243 33.55 0.12 15.39
C ALA A 1243 32.93 0.16 14.00
N ASN A 1244 31.78 -0.48 13.85
CA ASN A 1244 30.99 -0.53 12.61
C ASN A 1244 29.54 -0.18 12.96
N LEU A 1245 29.00 0.85 12.32
CA LEU A 1245 27.57 1.12 12.36
C LEU A 1245 26.84 0.08 11.51
N VAL A 1246 25.81 -0.52 12.07
CA VAL A 1246 24.97 -1.52 11.40
C VAL A 1246 23.52 -1.06 11.47
N ALA A 1247 22.84 -1.09 10.32
CA ALA A 1247 21.45 -0.66 10.21
C ALA A 1247 20.73 -1.40 9.07
N GLN A 1248 19.40 -1.44 9.13
CA GLN A 1248 18.57 -1.72 7.96
C GLN A 1248 18.38 -0.42 7.18
N THR A 1249 18.33 -0.48 5.85
CA THR A 1249 18.01 0.68 5.01
C THR A 1249 16.55 0.68 4.60
N VAL A 1250 16.05 1.83 4.15
CA VAL A 1250 14.70 2.04 3.56
C VAL A 1250 14.35 1.07 2.42
N ASN A 1251 15.35 0.40 1.82
CA ASN A 1251 15.13 -0.61 0.78
C ASN A 1251 15.02 -2.05 1.33
N GLY A 1252 15.00 -2.24 2.66
CA GLY A 1252 14.97 -3.56 3.28
C GLY A 1252 16.34 -4.24 3.38
N THR A 1253 17.41 -3.62 2.93
CA THR A 1253 18.74 -4.25 2.95
C THR A 1253 19.51 -3.84 4.21
N GLY A 1254 20.17 -4.81 4.84
CA GLY A 1254 21.15 -4.52 5.87
C GLY A 1254 22.38 -3.79 5.29
N ALA A 1255 22.90 -2.83 6.04
CA ALA A 1255 24.12 -2.10 5.71
C ALA A 1255 25.05 -2.05 6.92
N ALA A 1256 26.35 -2.09 6.65
CA ALA A 1256 27.41 -1.94 7.65
C ALA A 1256 28.44 -0.92 7.16
N VAL A 1257 28.82 0.03 8.01
CA VAL A 1257 29.73 1.13 7.69
C VAL A 1257 30.75 1.29 8.83
N PRO A 1258 32.07 1.28 8.56
CA PRO A 1258 33.08 1.59 9.58
C PRO A 1258 32.89 3.00 10.15
N VAL A 1259 33.06 3.14 11.46
CA VAL A 1259 32.96 4.42 12.17
C VAL A 1259 34.12 4.59 13.15
N ASN A 1260 34.40 5.84 13.51
CA ASN A 1260 35.47 6.25 14.39
C ASN A 1260 34.89 7.05 15.58
N PRO A 1261 34.25 6.37 16.55
CA PRO A 1261 33.62 7.06 17.67
C PRO A 1261 34.62 7.88 18.50
N PRO A 1262 34.20 9.02 19.07
CA PRO A 1262 35.03 9.79 19.97
C PRO A 1262 35.31 9.02 21.28
N PRO A 1263 36.28 9.45 22.10
CA PRO A 1263 36.42 8.92 23.45
C PRO A 1263 35.13 9.13 24.27
N PRO A 1264 34.77 8.20 25.19
CA PRO A 1264 33.53 8.28 25.99
C PRO A 1264 33.39 9.54 26.87
N ALA A 1265 34.45 10.33 27.03
CA ALA A 1265 34.49 11.50 27.90
C ALA A 1265 33.62 12.69 27.42
N ASN A 1266 33.03 12.64 26.22
CA ASN A 1266 32.22 13.72 25.65
C ASN A 1266 30.75 13.70 26.10
N GLY A 1267 30.28 12.59 26.65
CA GLY A 1267 28.91 12.43 27.15
C GLY A 1267 28.71 11.04 27.74
N VAL A 1268 28.19 10.95 28.95
CA VAL A 1268 27.87 9.68 29.61
C VAL A 1268 26.35 9.63 29.77
N ARG A 1269 25.70 8.60 29.24
CA ARG A 1269 24.26 8.41 29.43
C ARG A 1269 23.94 8.36 30.93
N LEU A 1270 22.83 9.00 31.30
CA LEU A 1270 22.28 8.93 32.67
C LEU A 1270 21.10 7.97 32.74
N ASN A 1271 20.80 7.31 31.62
CA ASN A 1271 19.92 6.16 31.62
C ASN A 1271 20.75 4.87 31.71
N TRP A 1272 20.16 3.89 32.37
CA TRP A 1272 20.74 2.62 32.81
C TRP A 1272 21.22 1.67 31.72
N ILE A 1273 20.87 1.94 30.46
CA ILE A 1273 21.26 1.07 29.35
C ILE A 1273 22.59 1.60 28.81
N GLN A 1274 23.67 1.35 29.55
CA GLN A 1274 24.99 1.36 28.96
C GLN A 1274 25.14 0.03 28.21
N LEU A 1275 24.90 0.07 26.90
CA LEU A 1275 25.18 -1.06 26.03
C LEU A 1275 26.69 -1.30 26.02
N HIS A 1276 27.10 -2.50 26.44
CA HIS A 1276 28.46 -3.00 26.29
C HIS A 1276 28.60 -3.84 25.02
#